data_AF-A0AA43DJR9-F1
#
_entry.id   AF-A0AA43DJR9-F1
#
_cell.length_a   1.000
_cell.length_b   1.000
_cell.length_c   1.000
_cell.angle_alpha   90.00
_cell.angle_beta   90.00
_cell.angle_gamma   90.00
#
_symmetry.space_group_name_H-M   'P 1'
#
loop_
_entity.id
_entity.type
_entity.pdbx_description
1 polymer ?
#
loop_
_entity_poly.entity_id
_entity_poly.type
_entity_poly.pdbx_seq_one_letter_code
_entity_poly.pdbx_strand_id
1 'polypeptide(L)'
;MTRRLTARAAGLAVPLTLLVVVSVVVTGGAVATNARSGPLASKVVLFASDGMRPDLMEKYAAAGAMPTYKKLMKDGATGDNGMLQAFPPNTGVGWYTMATGTYPSEHGSTNNTFFRTGDTFSNRTSFSASGVLQADTIANAAERAGKKVAQIDWVGGAAANIDGPTVDFTNFFSGRGVLVGVADPVEQAGAAFFGVSYDQATVGPAAGWTGVPSGDPAAPPKETTWAVPTSFGSQNPSRTYNVYFYDSVTGGGAKYDHAVVSPVGKTGAAPSVDLKVGDFLPIKLMGANGLIGTRAGQTVGHYVKLISLASDGSQFKIYRTSLARAIAKCGTPCNGLPAGGAGEDKLEKYIADNFLPWAAADFAPLEAGVVDEDTYVEQGRDLERAYSLQVINYILGTLQPDTDLAMVGYPFTDEVSHQFMALVTKTDADGAPNPCYDVNPKFDDVQCTGGGTAGRVAIREGYIRSGYEDADEKLGITRNLMGGNPTTFAGSDHGFAPQWYAVNANAVLNAATVNSISLHASNASASNCSAATTDLTKACWAGGTIQVYVNTTLPVGTTYAQVRAAVRTAFQNVTDPANPGKQVIARIMDKEELRNVDGSDSLHPNRSGDVVVVTRPPYQSDAGTPNQVIALSHFFGQHGYLPDYVDLKNNINMHATFVAGGPLIKSKPSVKGLRAIDIAPTIAFLMDIPGPQNARGRILYNLISGAESLREVTILDISDYHGQLIPLSEAADTIGPTFGIGGAAFLKKYFEIYEAEAALSSDNGKPSVIEMAAGDSTGATPPISNFFGDTPTIEIMNMMGIDIDGLGNHNFDAGQTYLRNTLIPLAKYPFVSSNIVDASGKTPKEWSPSHEFKFTQGVKLGIVGFSNDDLPTLINPVGLVPFQVANSTVAVNAEAAKLAKNNDAVIAIGHLGATDGTLTSPTGPLVDLADNVTNVDAVIGDHTDFQVLTTRSNGVLVTENRSKGIRFTRVRLVIGPGKEGVVYKTADFHKPWDIGVTPDPAIQAKIDDLNAQLAPILNTLIGASTKFIPRTDQCGNGNGRLCESLVGNVVADAMRTKYVPIGVDFAITNSGGLRADLTCPTTDNPSDFCPASLYPIPNGLGQYPITRGQNLTVLPFGNIVVTLTVNGAELKTMLENGIGLMPTVQGRFPQVSGLCFTYDVALAAGSRVTGAVRADNAGNCTGPALDLTAGTTYKIAENDFMANGGDGYPFFTPRVTTQDIMEQVVADYVTASSPLTPVVKAFPNGRINCADGNGATAPNCPVLVPSP
;
A
#
# COMPACT_ATOMS: atom_id res chain seq x y z
N MET A 1 69.00 13.05 -3.83
CA MET A 1 69.31 14.19 -2.93
C MET A 1 68.38 14.09 -1.73
N THR A 2 68.87 13.66 -0.57
CA THR A 2 69.42 14.50 0.52
C THR A 2 68.43 15.48 1.17
N ARG A 3 68.17 15.20 2.47
CA ARG A 3 68.02 16.16 3.58
C ARG A 3 66.65 16.86 3.77
N ARG A 4 66.15 17.08 5.01
CA ARG A 4 66.48 16.53 6.37
C ARG A 4 65.55 17.13 7.45
N LEU A 5 65.37 16.42 8.59
CA LEU A 5 65.05 16.97 9.95
C LEU A 5 63.65 17.67 10.06
N THR A 6 62.99 17.91 11.20
CA THR A 6 63.09 17.61 12.68
C THR A 6 61.76 18.01 13.36
N ALA A 7 61.35 17.63 14.58
CA ALA A 7 61.79 16.67 15.61
C ALA A 7 60.53 16.25 16.45
N ARG A 8 60.50 15.11 17.17
CA ARG A 8 60.61 14.96 18.67
C ARG A 8 59.61 15.81 19.51
N ALA A 9 59.08 15.36 20.65
CA ALA A 9 59.19 14.13 21.46
C ALA A 9 58.21 14.24 22.67
N ALA A 10 57.97 13.24 23.54
CA ALA A 10 57.98 11.76 23.48
C ALA A 10 57.57 11.20 24.87
N GLY A 11 57.31 9.89 24.95
CA GLY A 11 57.37 9.12 26.21
C GLY A 11 56.02 8.59 26.72
N LEU A 12 55.95 7.47 27.44
CA LEU A 12 56.94 6.40 27.75
C LEU A 12 56.15 5.06 27.64
N ALA A 13 56.63 4.01 26.95
CA ALA A 13 57.62 3.01 27.40
C ALA A 13 57.09 2.13 28.57
N VAL A 14 57.21 0.79 28.69
CA VAL A 14 57.86 -0.37 28.00
C VAL A 14 57.92 -1.51 29.08
N PRO A 15 58.27 -2.81 28.85
CA PRO A 15 58.29 -3.71 27.67
C PRO A 15 57.28 -4.90 27.87
N LEU A 16 57.35 -6.12 27.31
CA LEU A 16 58.13 -6.77 26.22
C LEU A 16 57.13 -7.47 25.25
N THR A 17 57.12 -8.73 24.77
CA THR A 17 57.93 -9.98 24.89
C THR A 17 57.99 -10.68 23.51
N LEU A 18 58.87 -11.66 23.33
CA LEU A 18 58.98 -12.54 22.14
C LEU A 18 57.77 -13.53 22.04
N LEU A 19 57.38 -14.09 20.88
CA LEU A 19 58.24 -14.63 19.80
C LEU A 19 57.56 -14.73 18.40
N VAL A 20 58.38 -14.53 17.36
CA VAL A 20 58.30 -14.88 15.92
C VAL A 20 57.17 -15.79 15.38
N VAL A 21 56.46 -15.30 14.34
CA VAL A 21 56.34 -15.94 12.99
C VAL A 21 56.36 -14.83 11.93
N VAL A 22 56.99 -15.05 10.77
CA VAL A 22 56.94 -14.13 9.61
C VAL A 22 56.15 -14.79 8.47
N SER A 23 55.02 -14.19 8.11
CA SER A 23 54.24 -14.54 6.92
C SER A 23 54.21 -13.32 5.98
N VAL A 24 54.68 -13.49 4.74
CA VAL A 24 54.69 -12.41 3.75
C VAL A 24 53.29 -12.26 3.15
N VAL A 25 52.54 -11.26 3.62
CA VAL A 25 51.26 -10.88 3.01
C VAL A 25 51.55 -10.08 1.75
N VAL A 26 51.22 -10.65 0.59
CA VAL A 26 51.15 -9.90 -0.67
C VAL A 26 49.82 -9.14 -0.67
N THR A 27 49.83 -7.87 -0.30
CA THR A 27 48.64 -7.02 -0.35
C THR A 27 48.29 -6.70 -1.80
N GLY A 28 47.40 -7.51 -2.38
CA GLY A 28 46.70 -7.15 -3.60
C GLY A 28 45.92 -5.86 -3.38
N GLY A 29 46.31 -4.79 -4.07
CA GLY A 29 45.63 -3.50 -3.93
C GLY A 29 44.22 -3.58 -4.48
N ALA A 30 43.22 -3.41 -3.62
CA ALA A 30 41.85 -3.21 -4.06
C ALA A 30 41.78 -1.97 -4.95
N VAL A 31 41.14 -2.10 -6.12
CA VAL A 31 40.85 -0.96 -6.97
C VAL A 31 39.67 -0.23 -6.32
N ALA A 32 39.94 0.92 -5.71
CA ALA A 32 38.88 1.80 -5.25
C ALA A 32 38.07 2.26 -6.47
N THR A 33 36.81 1.83 -6.55
CA THR A 33 35.83 2.38 -7.49
C THR A 33 35.56 3.83 -7.09
N ASN A 34 35.66 4.75 -8.04
CA ASN A 34 35.27 6.15 -7.82
C ASN A 34 33.73 6.27 -7.90
N ALA A 35 33.03 5.54 -7.04
CA ALA A 35 31.61 5.70 -6.85
C ALA A 35 31.32 7.13 -6.35
N ARG A 36 30.22 7.71 -6.82
CA ARG A 36 29.81 9.08 -6.51
C ARG A 36 29.54 9.21 -5.00
N SER A 37 30.31 10.06 -4.32
CA SER A 37 30.26 10.13 -2.85
C SER A 37 29.08 10.95 -2.32
N GLY A 38 27.91 10.32 -2.23
CA GLY A 38 26.74 10.81 -1.49
C GLY A 38 25.75 11.67 -2.30
N PRO A 39 24.77 12.29 -1.60
CA PRO A 39 23.54 12.79 -2.19
C PRO A 39 23.73 13.96 -3.15
N LEU A 40 22.87 14.03 -4.15
CA LEU A 40 22.86 15.09 -5.15
C LEU A 40 22.21 16.35 -4.56
N ALA A 41 21.12 16.17 -3.81
CA ALA A 41 20.45 17.18 -3.00
C ALA A 41 20.42 16.73 -1.54
N SER A 42 21.10 17.47 -0.66
CA SER A 42 21.02 17.27 0.80
C SER A 42 19.74 17.83 1.41
N LYS A 43 19.19 18.91 0.83
CA LYS A 43 17.86 19.46 1.19
C LYS A 43 16.91 19.48 0.00
N VAL A 44 15.73 18.90 0.19
CA VAL A 44 14.62 18.86 -0.77
C VAL A 44 13.35 19.44 -0.15
N VAL A 45 12.63 20.22 -0.96
CA VAL A 45 11.26 20.66 -0.69
C VAL A 45 10.34 19.99 -1.72
N LEU A 46 9.37 19.22 -1.25
CA LEU A 46 8.21 18.80 -2.03
C LEU A 46 7.03 19.67 -1.57
N PHE A 47 6.62 20.62 -2.40
CA PHE A 47 5.51 21.51 -2.15
C PHE A 47 4.34 21.17 -3.07
N ALA A 48 3.13 21.12 -2.52
CA ALA A 48 1.92 20.95 -3.30
C ALA A 48 0.87 21.99 -2.87
N SER A 49 0.24 22.62 -3.85
CA SER A 49 -0.90 23.51 -3.63
C SER A 49 -2.14 22.82 -4.20
N ASP A 50 -3.14 22.60 -3.36
CA ASP A 50 -4.31 21.79 -3.69
C ASP A 50 -5.06 22.40 -4.89
N GLY A 51 -5.38 21.62 -5.91
CA GLY A 51 -6.08 22.11 -7.11
C GLY A 51 -5.37 23.17 -7.99
N MET A 52 -4.10 23.54 -7.71
CA MET A 52 -3.39 24.58 -8.44
C MET A 52 -3.11 24.19 -9.91
N ARG A 53 -3.75 24.91 -10.83
CA ARG A 53 -3.63 24.74 -12.29
C ARG A 53 -2.39 25.42 -12.88
N PRO A 54 -1.71 24.77 -13.85
CA PRO A 54 -0.51 25.33 -14.47
C PRO A 54 -0.80 26.62 -15.25
N ASP A 55 -1.90 26.68 -16.02
CA ASP A 55 -2.23 27.87 -16.84
C ASP A 55 -2.50 29.12 -16.00
N LEU A 56 -3.09 28.96 -14.81
CA LEU A 56 -3.33 30.05 -13.87
C LEU A 56 -2.04 30.44 -13.12
N MET A 57 -1.24 29.45 -12.70
CA MET A 57 0.09 29.69 -12.11
C MET A 57 0.98 30.47 -13.08
N GLU A 58 1.07 30.06 -14.35
CA GLU A 58 1.85 30.76 -15.38
C GLU A 58 1.33 32.19 -15.64
N LYS A 59 0.01 32.39 -15.73
CA LYS A 59 -0.64 33.71 -15.86
C LYS A 59 -0.24 34.65 -14.72
N TYR A 60 -0.28 34.18 -13.48
CA TYR A 60 -0.02 35.00 -12.29
C TYR A 60 1.49 35.18 -12.02
N ALA A 61 2.33 34.17 -12.28
CA ALA A 61 3.78 34.30 -12.31
C ALA A 61 4.24 35.30 -13.38
N ALA A 62 3.67 35.27 -14.59
CA ALA A 62 3.94 36.24 -15.64
C ALA A 62 3.57 37.67 -15.21
N ALA A 63 2.39 37.87 -14.63
CA ALA A 63 1.96 39.14 -14.05
C ALA A 63 2.84 39.63 -12.88
N GLY A 64 3.56 38.72 -12.22
CA GLY A 64 4.47 39.04 -11.09
C GLY A 64 3.86 38.84 -9.71
N ALA A 65 2.64 38.29 -9.64
CA ALA A 65 1.95 37.94 -8.40
C ALA A 65 2.60 36.75 -7.67
N MET A 66 3.21 35.82 -8.42
CA MET A 66 3.90 34.62 -7.89
C MET A 66 5.42 34.71 -8.13
N PRO A 67 6.19 35.47 -7.34
CA PRO A 67 7.61 35.72 -7.58
C PRO A 67 8.51 34.48 -7.39
N THR A 68 8.18 33.56 -6.49
CA THR A 68 8.94 32.33 -6.22
C THR A 68 8.78 31.34 -7.37
N TYR A 69 7.55 31.06 -7.81
CA TYR A 69 7.26 30.26 -8.99
C TYR A 69 7.88 30.91 -10.25
N LYS A 70 7.72 32.22 -10.46
CA LYS A 70 8.36 32.95 -11.57
C LYS A 70 9.88 32.74 -11.62
N LYS A 71 10.54 32.71 -10.46
CA LYS A 71 11.98 32.40 -10.36
C LYS A 71 12.26 30.92 -10.67
N LEU A 72 11.49 29.99 -10.11
CA LEU A 72 11.67 28.55 -10.32
C LEU A 72 11.46 28.14 -11.79
N MET A 73 10.42 28.66 -12.46
CA MET A 73 10.17 28.42 -13.89
C MET A 73 11.30 28.93 -14.79
N LYS A 74 11.89 30.07 -14.43
CA LYS A 74 12.98 30.70 -15.20
C LYS A 74 14.30 29.94 -15.03
N ASP A 75 14.67 29.65 -13.79
CA ASP A 75 15.98 29.10 -13.46
C ASP A 75 16.00 27.56 -13.52
N GLY A 76 14.83 26.90 -13.51
CA GLY A 76 14.62 25.46 -13.51
C GLY A 76 13.63 24.97 -14.59
N ALA A 77 12.84 23.95 -14.28
CA ALA A 77 12.04 23.21 -15.25
C ALA A 77 10.52 23.30 -14.99
N THR A 78 9.72 23.26 -16.06
CA THR A 78 8.25 23.25 -16.01
C THR A 78 7.68 22.08 -16.82
N GLY A 79 6.52 21.58 -16.43
CA GLY A 79 5.78 20.59 -17.21
C GLY A 79 5.07 21.20 -18.42
N ASP A 80 4.97 20.45 -19.52
CA ASP A 80 4.28 20.89 -20.74
C ASP A 80 2.75 20.89 -20.50
N ASN A 81 2.18 22.05 -20.16
CA ASN A 81 0.91 22.17 -19.42
C ASN A 81 0.91 21.35 -18.12
N GLY A 82 1.94 21.51 -17.28
CA GLY A 82 2.02 20.83 -15.99
C GLY A 82 2.26 19.32 -16.09
N MET A 83 1.56 18.52 -15.27
CA MET A 83 1.69 17.08 -15.21
C MET A 83 0.36 16.33 -15.14
N LEU A 84 0.35 15.12 -15.71
CA LEU A 84 -0.78 14.20 -15.69
C LEU A 84 -0.91 13.53 -14.31
N GLN A 85 -2.15 13.46 -13.82
CA GLN A 85 -2.48 12.88 -12.52
C GLN A 85 -3.09 11.48 -12.66
N ALA A 86 -3.10 10.73 -11.56
CA ALA A 86 -3.82 9.46 -11.49
C ALA A 86 -5.34 9.67 -11.56
N PHE A 87 -6.07 8.69 -12.10
CA PHE A 87 -7.52 8.75 -12.21
C PHE A 87 -8.21 8.12 -10.97
N PRO A 88 -9.31 8.69 -10.45
CA PRO A 88 -9.79 10.05 -10.72
C PRO A 88 -8.86 11.09 -10.07
N PRO A 89 -8.59 12.24 -10.72
CA PRO A 89 -7.76 13.33 -10.18
C PRO A 89 -8.54 14.06 -9.08
N ASN A 90 -8.52 13.46 -7.90
CA ASN A 90 -9.19 13.86 -6.66
C ASN A 90 -8.15 13.88 -5.54
N THR A 91 -8.35 14.74 -4.54
CA THR A 91 -7.41 15.00 -3.43
C THR A 91 -6.71 13.75 -2.89
N GLY A 92 -7.47 12.80 -2.35
CA GLY A 92 -6.95 11.57 -1.76
C GLY A 92 -6.26 10.62 -2.74
N VAL A 93 -6.40 10.84 -4.04
CA VAL A 93 -5.71 10.11 -5.11
C VAL A 93 -4.40 10.83 -5.45
N GLY A 94 -4.45 12.12 -5.79
CA GLY A 94 -3.30 12.90 -6.25
C GLY A 94 -2.20 13.04 -5.19
N TRP A 95 -2.55 13.36 -3.94
CA TRP A 95 -1.58 13.51 -2.85
C TRP A 95 -0.83 12.20 -2.54
N TYR A 96 -1.53 11.06 -2.52
CA TYR A 96 -0.90 9.74 -2.35
C TYR A 96 -0.10 9.32 -3.58
N THR A 97 -0.56 9.64 -4.80
CA THR A 97 0.17 9.38 -6.05
C THR A 97 1.54 10.08 -6.04
N MET A 98 1.59 11.35 -5.64
CA MET A 98 2.84 12.11 -5.51
C MET A 98 3.74 11.60 -4.37
N ALA A 99 3.15 11.22 -3.22
CA ALA A 99 3.90 10.79 -2.05
C ALA A 99 4.50 9.37 -2.19
N THR A 100 3.84 8.47 -2.93
CA THR A 100 4.25 7.06 -3.09
C THR A 100 4.99 6.79 -4.40
N GLY A 101 4.74 7.59 -5.44
CA GLY A 101 5.26 7.31 -6.78
C GLY A 101 4.56 6.14 -7.48
N THR A 102 3.35 5.76 -7.06
CA THR A 102 2.55 4.69 -7.67
C THR A 102 1.08 5.08 -7.82
N TYR A 103 0.24 4.20 -8.37
CA TYR A 103 -1.17 4.45 -8.71
C TYR A 103 -2.16 3.87 -7.66
N PRO A 104 -3.46 4.21 -7.72
CA PRO A 104 -4.48 3.68 -6.81
C PRO A 104 -4.54 2.16 -6.67
N SER A 105 -4.14 1.41 -7.72
CA SER A 105 -4.06 -0.05 -7.69
C SER A 105 -3.13 -0.61 -6.61
N GLU A 106 -2.10 0.13 -6.21
CA GLU A 106 -1.11 -0.26 -5.18
C GLU A 106 -1.19 0.64 -3.93
N HIS A 107 -1.39 1.96 -4.06
CA HIS A 107 -1.50 2.84 -2.88
C HIS A 107 -2.87 2.82 -2.20
N GLY A 108 -3.87 2.18 -2.82
CA GLY A 108 -5.14 1.81 -2.17
C GLY A 108 -6.21 2.90 -2.04
N SER A 109 -5.93 4.14 -2.45
CA SER A 109 -6.91 5.24 -2.42
C SER A 109 -7.49 5.43 -3.81
N THR A 110 -8.74 5.01 -4.00
CA THR A 110 -9.43 5.04 -5.30
C THR A 110 -10.33 6.28 -5.48
N ASN A 111 -10.65 6.99 -4.40
CA ASN A 111 -11.48 8.20 -4.40
C ASN A 111 -11.36 8.97 -3.08
N ASN A 112 -11.90 10.20 -2.98
CA ASN A 112 -11.97 10.92 -1.69
C ASN A 112 -12.89 10.20 -0.68
N THR A 113 -13.95 9.54 -1.14
CA THR A 113 -14.81 8.64 -0.35
C THR A 113 -15.22 7.45 -1.21
N PHE A 114 -15.11 6.23 -0.67
CA PHE A 114 -15.34 4.99 -1.39
C PHE A 114 -15.84 3.86 -0.47
N PHE A 115 -16.21 2.74 -1.07
CA PHE A 115 -16.57 1.50 -0.39
C PHE A 115 -15.47 0.44 -0.60
N ARG A 116 -15.26 -0.41 0.40
CA ARG A 116 -14.36 -1.57 0.33
C ARG A 116 -15.22 -2.82 0.25
N THR A 117 -15.05 -3.66 -0.77
CA THR A 117 -15.93 -4.83 -0.90
C THR A 117 -15.66 -5.81 0.25
N GLY A 118 -16.73 -6.38 0.82
CA GLY A 118 -16.65 -7.18 2.05
C GLY A 118 -16.74 -6.40 3.37
N ASP A 119 -16.72 -5.06 3.37
CA ASP A 119 -17.31 -4.30 4.47
C ASP A 119 -18.84 -4.54 4.50
N THR A 120 -19.49 -4.27 5.63
CA THR A 120 -20.96 -4.23 5.66
C THR A 120 -21.46 -3.14 4.71
N PHE A 121 -22.45 -3.41 3.85
CA PHE A 121 -22.85 -2.50 2.76
C PHE A 121 -23.38 -1.13 3.23
N SER A 122 -23.65 -0.93 4.53
CA SER A 122 -23.90 0.38 5.14
C SER A 122 -22.64 1.25 5.33
N ASN A 123 -21.45 0.65 5.41
CA ASN A 123 -20.18 1.31 5.71
C ASN A 123 -19.67 2.15 4.53
N ARG A 124 -18.82 3.13 4.82
CA ARG A 124 -18.01 3.89 3.85
C ARG A 124 -16.64 4.19 4.45
N THR A 125 -15.65 4.45 3.60
CA THR A 125 -14.31 4.91 4.02
C THR A 125 -13.88 6.14 3.23
N SER A 126 -12.92 6.90 3.77
CA SER A 126 -12.23 8.00 3.10
C SER A 126 -10.78 7.62 2.82
N PHE A 127 -10.10 8.36 1.94
CA PHE A 127 -8.66 8.21 1.69
C PHE A 127 -7.81 8.33 2.97
N SER A 128 -8.28 9.16 3.91
CA SER A 128 -7.64 9.50 5.19
C SER A 128 -7.87 8.48 6.32
N ALA A 129 -8.61 7.39 6.07
CA ALA A 129 -8.83 6.35 7.07
C ALA A 129 -7.57 5.48 7.26
N SER A 130 -7.35 4.99 8.49
CA SER A 130 -6.23 4.11 8.81
C SER A 130 -6.26 2.82 7.97
N GLY A 131 -5.10 2.42 7.44
CA GLY A 131 -4.98 1.26 6.55
C GLY A 131 -5.43 1.51 5.10
N VAL A 132 -5.79 2.75 4.73
CA VAL A 132 -6.11 3.06 3.34
C VAL A 132 -4.86 3.28 2.48
N LEU A 133 -3.87 4.02 2.99
CA LEU A 133 -2.54 4.10 2.37
C LEU A 133 -1.87 2.72 2.48
N GLN A 134 -1.78 2.00 1.36
CA GLN A 134 -1.23 0.64 1.29
C GLN A 134 0.21 0.56 0.73
N ALA A 135 0.73 1.67 0.20
CA ALA A 135 2.07 1.77 -0.36
C ALA A 135 3.00 2.63 0.50
N ASP A 136 4.27 2.26 0.53
CA ASP A 136 5.36 3.01 1.17
C ASP A 136 5.53 4.40 0.51
N THR A 137 5.89 5.43 1.29
CA THR A 137 6.03 6.82 0.80
C THR A 137 7.48 7.29 0.74
N ILE A 138 7.72 8.39 0.01
CA ILE A 138 9.02 9.09 0.02
C ILE A 138 9.43 9.58 1.41
N ALA A 139 8.48 9.85 2.30
CA ALA A 139 8.74 10.18 3.70
C ALA A 139 9.30 8.96 4.47
N ASN A 140 8.64 7.81 4.33
CA ASN A 140 9.11 6.54 4.92
C ASN A 140 10.48 6.13 4.37
N ALA A 141 10.68 6.25 3.05
CA ALA A 141 11.92 5.94 2.38
C ALA A 141 13.08 6.84 2.84
N ALA A 142 12.81 8.13 3.06
CA ALA A 142 13.79 9.09 3.57
C ALA A 142 14.18 8.78 5.03
N GLU A 143 13.23 8.54 5.94
CA GLU A 143 13.56 8.20 7.33
C GLU A 143 14.24 6.83 7.46
N ARG A 144 13.81 5.84 6.67
CA ARG A 144 14.47 4.52 6.55
C ARG A 144 15.94 4.64 6.10
N ALA A 145 16.28 5.69 5.36
CA ALA A 145 17.63 6.05 4.96
C ALA A 145 18.31 7.08 5.89
N GLY A 146 17.76 7.31 7.09
CA GLY A 146 18.34 8.17 8.12
C GLY A 146 18.21 9.69 7.86
N LYS A 147 17.38 10.11 6.92
CA LYS A 147 17.10 11.53 6.63
C LYS A 147 16.03 12.06 7.57
N LYS A 148 16.08 13.35 7.88
CA LYS A 148 15.05 14.05 8.68
C LYS A 148 13.92 14.55 7.80
N VAL A 149 12.70 14.12 8.09
CA VAL A 149 11.49 14.50 7.35
C VAL A 149 10.61 15.43 8.18
N ALA A 150 9.93 16.38 7.55
CA ALA A 150 8.82 17.11 8.15
C ALA A 150 7.65 17.19 7.16
N GLN A 151 6.44 16.92 7.63
CA GLN A 151 5.19 17.03 6.89
C GLN A 151 4.35 18.16 7.50
N ILE A 152 3.94 19.15 6.70
CA ILE A 152 3.31 20.39 7.18
C ILE A 152 2.14 20.75 6.28
N ASP A 153 0.92 20.63 6.81
CA ASP A 153 -0.33 20.72 6.04
C ASP A 153 -0.34 19.75 4.83
N TRP A 154 0.40 18.63 4.93
CA TRP A 154 0.50 17.62 3.87
C TRP A 154 -0.66 16.63 4.00
N VAL A 155 -1.55 16.63 3.00
CA VAL A 155 -2.84 15.94 3.07
C VAL A 155 -2.67 14.42 3.20
N GLY A 156 -3.18 13.87 4.30
CA GLY A 156 -3.03 12.44 4.62
C GLY A 156 -1.61 12.04 5.05
N GLY A 157 -0.71 12.99 5.33
CA GLY A 157 0.63 12.71 5.87
C GLY A 157 0.58 11.91 7.18
N ALA A 158 -0.47 12.09 7.99
CA ALA A 158 -0.68 11.30 9.20
C ALA A 158 -0.75 9.78 8.91
N ALA A 159 -1.15 9.35 7.72
CA ALA A 159 -1.18 7.94 7.32
C ALA A 159 0.22 7.35 7.05
N ALA A 160 1.20 8.16 6.64
CA ALA A 160 2.56 7.70 6.33
C ALA A 160 3.31 7.17 7.57
N ASN A 161 3.00 7.69 8.77
CA ASN A 161 3.53 7.21 10.04
C ASN A 161 5.07 7.26 10.17
N ILE A 162 5.62 8.44 9.91
CA ILE A 162 7.00 8.84 10.21
C ILE A 162 7.22 9.25 11.68
N ASP A 163 8.48 9.29 12.12
CA ASP A 163 8.94 9.80 13.42
C ASP A 163 9.03 11.35 13.45
N GLY A 164 9.31 11.95 12.29
CA GLY A 164 9.44 13.39 12.09
C GLY A 164 8.15 14.19 12.30
N PRO A 165 8.25 15.52 12.50
CA PRO A 165 7.10 16.37 12.76
C PRO A 165 6.08 16.30 11.62
N THR A 166 4.89 15.81 11.92
CA THR A 166 3.78 15.64 10.99
C THR A 166 2.62 16.53 11.44
N VAL A 167 2.17 17.44 10.59
CA VAL A 167 0.91 18.19 10.73
C VAL A 167 0.08 17.94 9.48
N ASP A 168 -1.10 17.41 9.70
CA ASP A 168 -2.16 17.14 8.74
C ASP A 168 -3.37 18.05 9.07
N PHE A 169 -4.51 17.89 8.39
CA PHE A 169 -5.70 18.72 8.62
C PHE A 169 -6.38 18.50 10.00
N THR A 170 -7.49 19.19 10.26
CA THR A 170 -8.15 19.22 11.58
C THR A 170 -9.11 18.06 11.87
N ASN A 171 -9.33 17.80 13.16
CA ASN A 171 -10.60 17.25 13.65
C ASN A 171 -11.57 18.40 13.98
N PHE A 172 -12.88 18.17 13.83
CA PHE A 172 -13.94 19.12 14.22
C PHE A 172 -14.78 18.56 15.38
N PHE A 173 -15.02 19.37 16.41
CA PHE A 173 -15.66 18.97 17.68
C PHE A 173 -17.03 19.64 17.94
N SER A 174 -17.38 20.66 17.15
CA SER A 174 -18.75 21.22 17.08
C SER A 174 -19.11 21.55 15.63
N GLY A 175 -20.40 21.72 15.35
CA GLY A 175 -20.83 22.29 14.07
C GLY A 175 -20.80 23.83 14.10
N ARG A 176 -20.46 24.46 12.97
CA ARG A 176 -20.58 25.90 12.68
C ARG A 176 -21.96 26.50 12.96
N GLY A 177 -22.06 27.83 13.05
CA GLY A 177 -23.35 28.49 13.20
C GLY A 177 -23.34 30.01 13.25
N VAL A 178 -24.52 30.59 13.35
CA VAL A 178 -24.78 32.03 13.46
C VAL A 178 -25.82 32.32 14.56
N LEU A 179 -25.64 33.43 15.27
CA LEU A 179 -26.61 34.01 16.21
C LEU A 179 -27.12 35.33 15.64
N VAL A 180 -28.44 35.52 15.62
CA VAL A 180 -29.09 36.75 15.14
C VAL A 180 -30.13 37.30 16.13
N GLY A 181 -30.30 38.62 16.14
CA GLY A 181 -31.40 39.28 16.88
C GLY A 181 -32.75 39.14 16.17
N VAL A 182 -32.74 39.17 14.83
CA VAL A 182 -33.90 39.00 13.96
C VAL A 182 -33.54 37.95 12.90
N ALA A 183 -34.38 36.93 12.74
CA ALA A 183 -34.15 35.87 11.76
C ALA A 183 -34.48 36.33 10.34
N ASP A 184 -33.61 36.00 9.39
CA ASP A 184 -33.93 36.00 7.96
C ASP A 184 -34.44 34.59 7.57
N PRO A 185 -35.67 34.44 7.06
CA PRO A 185 -36.22 33.12 6.70
C PRO A 185 -35.47 32.39 5.58
N VAL A 186 -34.79 33.12 4.69
CA VAL A 186 -34.00 32.55 3.59
C VAL A 186 -32.69 31.99 4.15
N GLU A 187 -31.96 32.78 4.95
CA GLU A 187 -30.75 32.31 5.61
C GLU A 187 -31.02 31.14 6.57
N GLN A 188 -32.15 31.15 7.29
CA GLN A 188 -32.54 30.06 8.18
C GLN A 188 -32.83 28.76 7.41
N ALA A 189 -33.45 28.85 6.23
CA ALA A 189 -33.73 27.70 5.39
C ALA A 189 -32.45 27.15 4.72
N GLY A 190 -31.58 28.03 4.20
CA GLY A 190 -30.26 27.66 3.67
C GLY A 190 -29.37 27.04 4.75
N ALA A 191 -29.38 27.59 5.96
CA ALA A 191 -28.63 27.04 7.09
C ALA A 191 -29.11 25.63 7.47
N ALA A 192 -30.43 25.39 7.50
CA ALA A 192 -30.99 24.06 7.73
C ALA A 192 -30.61 23.06 6.62
N PHE A 193 -30.52 23.52 5.37
CA PHE A 193 -30.12 22.71 4.21
C PHE A 193 -28.64 22.29 4.25
N PHE A 194 -27.73 23.24 4.52
CA PHE A 194 -26.28 22.98 4.56
C PHE A 194 -25.72 22.60 5.95
N GLY A 195 -26.58 22.31 6.94
CA GLY A 195 -26.17 21.87 8.27
C GLY A 195 -25.40 22.95 9.07
N VAL A 196 -25.80 24.20 8.94
CA VAL A 196 -25.31 25.35 9.71
C VAL A 196 -26.29 25.61 10.86
N SER A 197 -25.81 25.83 12.09
CA SER A 197 -26.70 26.18 13.22
C SER A 197 -27.21 27.62 13.05
N TYR A 198 -28.52 27.86 13.13
CA TYR A 198 -29.12 29.19 12.99
C TYR A 198 -29.95 29.54 14.24
N ASP A 199 -29.33 30.28 15.16
CA ASP A 199 -29.90 30.64 16.46
C ASP A 199 -30.48 32.06 16.42
N GLN A 200 -31.76 32.24 16.77
CA GLN A 200 -32.32 33.57 17.05
C GLN A 200 -32.42 33.78 18.57
N ALA A 201 -31.94 34.94 19.06
CA ALA A 201 -32.02 35.27 20.48
C ALA A 201 -32.42 36.73 20.74
N THR A 202 -33.29 36.94 21.72
CA THR A 202 -33.66 38.27 22.21
C THR A 202 -32.61 38.83 23.16
N VAL A 203 -32.38 40.14 23.13
CA VAL A 203 -31.48 40.85 24.04
C VAL A 203 -32.21 41.43 25.25
N GLY A 204 -31.69 41.18 26.45
CA GLY A 204 -32.15 41.77 27.71
C GLY A 204 -31.14 42.77 28.28
N PRO A 205 -31.44 43.47 29.39
CA PRO A 205 -30.47 44.28 30.12
C PRO A 205 -29.37 43.39 30.72
N ALA A 206 -28.10 43.81 30.61
CA ALA A 206 -26.97 43.03 31.12
C ALA A 206 -26.90 43.04 32.66
N ALA A 207 -26.65 41.87 33.26
CA ALA A 207 -26.57 41.74 34.72
C ALA A 207 -25.55 40.70 35.18
N GLY A 208 -24.75 41.06 36.19
CA GLY A 208 -23.77 40.15 36.82
C GLY A 208 -22.46 39.93 36.04
N TRP A 209 -22.16 40.79 35.07
CA TRP A 209 -20.91 40.75 34.32
C TRP A 209 -19.71 41.33 35.10
N THR A 210 -18.51 40.83 34.80
CA THR A 210 -17.25 41.27 35.42
C THR A 210 -16.18 41.49 34.35
N GLY A 211 -15.28 42.47 34.55
CA GLY A 211 -14.17 42.70 33.62
C GLY A 211 -14.57 43.16 32.21
N VAL A 212 -15.80 43.67 32.03
CA VAL A 212 -16.28 44.32 30.80
C VAL A 212 -16.40 45.84 31.01
N PRO A 213 -16.33 46.67 29.95
CA PRO A 213 -16.61 48.10 30.03
C PRO A 213 -18.03 48.39 30.51
N SER A 214 -18.29 49.55 31.13
CA SER A 214 -19.63 49.88 31.67
C SER A 214 -20.68 50.30 30.64
N GLY A 215 -20.26 50.55 29.39
CA GLY A 215 -21.06 51.22 28.36
C GLY A 215 -21.31 52.72 28.65
N ASP A 216 -21.92 53.42 27.68
CA ASP A 216 -22.58 54.72 27.91
C ASP A 216 -23.83 54.50 28.80
N PRO A 217 -24.02 55.23 29.91
CA PRO A 217 -25.28 55.23 30.67
C PRO A 217 -26.53 55.59 29.85
N ALA A 218 -26.40 56.24 28.69
CA ALA A 218 -27.49 56.48 27.74
C ALA A 218 -27.84 55.24 26.87
N ALA A 219 -26.94 54.26 26.78
CA ALA A 219 -27.12 52.97 26.10
C ALA A 219 -26.75 51.83 27.07
N PRO A 220 -27.52 51.62 28.16
CA PRO A 220 -27.18 50.65 29.19
C PRO A 220 -26.93 49.26 28.56
N PRO A 221 -25.80 48.59 28.90
CA PRO A 221 -25.40 47.36 28.22
C PRO A 221 -26.46 46.26 28.20
N LYS A 222 -26.45 45.48 27.13
CA LYS A 222 -27.40 44.39 26.85
C LYS A 222 -26.71 43.04 26.90
N GLU A 223 -27.46 41.98 27.14
CA GLU A 223 -26.95 40.61 27.08
C GLU A 223 -27.89 39.65 26.35
N THR A 224 -27.33 38.54 25.87
CA THR A 224 -28.08 37.34 25.47
C THR A 224 -27.20 36.09 25.61
N THR A 225 -27.68 34.91 25.20
CA THR A 225 -26.92 33.66 25.20
C THR A 225 -26.97 32.96 23.84
N TRP A 226 -25.99 32.08 23.58
CA TRP A 226 -25.83 31.34 22.33
C TRP A 226 -25.57 29.86 22.58
N ALA A 227 -26.31 28.99 21.88
CA ALA A 227 -26.03 27.56 21.85
C ALA A 227 -24.85 27.21 20.91
N VAL A 228 -23.97 26.34 21.38
CA VAL A 228 -22.85 25.78 20.61
C VAL A 228 -23.01 24.26 20.64
N PRO A 229 -23.87 23.68 19.77
CA PRO A 229 -24.08 22.24 19.69
C PRO A 229 -22.81 21.47 19.31
N THR A 230 -22.59 20.33 19.97
CA THR A 230 -21.48 19.43 19.69
C THR A 230 -21.78 18.46 18.55
N SER A 231 -20.76 18.13 17.75
CA SER A 231 -20.79 17.00 16.80
C SER A 231 -20.28 15.70 17.43
N PHE A 232 -19.54 15.78 18.55
CA PHE A 232 -18.90 14.64 19.22
C PHE A 232 -19.12 14.69 20.74
N GLY A 233 -20.34 14.38 21.18
CA GLY A 233 -20.77 14.49 22.58
C GLY A 233 -19.94 13.73 23.63
N SER A 234 -19.15 12.74 23.22
CA SER A 234 -18.23 11.99 24.07
C SER A 234 -16.89 12.70 24.34
N GLN A 235 -16.52 13.70 23.53
CA GLN A 235 -15.25 14.44 23.62
C GLN A 235 -15.42 15.96 23.70
N ASN A 236 -16.58 16.51 23.32
CA ASN A 236 -16.94 17.90 23.51
C ASN A 236 -18.43 17.99 23.93
N PRO A 237 -18.79 18.68 25.03
CA PRO A 237 -20.20 18.90 25.35
C PRO A 237 -20.81 19.95 24.42
N SER A 238 -22.15 19.99 24.31
CA SER A 238 -22.83 21.21 23.86
C SER A 238 -22.60 22.31 24.89
N ARG A 239 -22.34 23.54 24.44
CA ARG A 239 -21.97 24.67 25.31
C ARG A 239 -22.96 25.82 25.16
N THR A 240 -23.00 26.70 26.16
CA THR A 240 -23.76 27.96 26.10
C THR A 240 -22.80 29.11 26.33
N TYR A 241 -22.65 29.99 25.34
CA TYR A 241 -21.86 31.22 25.49
C TYR A 241 -22.79 32.36 25.91
N ASN A 242 -22.23 33.35 26.60
CA ASN A 242 -22.91 34.58 26.97
C ASN A 242 -22.41 35.70 26.04
N VAL A 243 -23.29 36.56 25.57
CA VAL A 243 -22.94 37.70 24.71
C VAL A 243 -23.35 39.00 25.41
N TYR A 244 -22.49 40.01 25.35
CA TYR A 244 -22.67 41.30 26.02
C TYR A 244 -22.41 42.46 25.05
N PHE A 245 -23.44 43.26 24.77
CA PHE A 245 -23.36 44.40 23.86
C PHE A 245 -23.26 45.70 24.62
N TYR A 246 -22.34 46.58 24.22
CA TYR A 246 -22.17 47.90 24.82
C TYR A 246 -21.86 48.99 23.78
N ASP A 247 -22.01 50.25 24.21
CA ASP A 247 -21.59 51.46 23.50
C ASP A 247 -20.25 51.93 24.10
N SER A 248 -19.19 51.97 23.30
CA SER A 248 -17.85 52.35 23.79
C SER A 248 -17.64 53.86 24.00
N VAL A 249 -18.57 54.72 23.56
CA VAL A 249 -18.38 56.17 23.47
C VAL A 249 -19.35 56.93 24.38
N THR A 250 -18.97 57.11 25.64
CA THR A 250 -19.79 57.81 26.64
C THR A 250 -20.16 59.25 26.21
N GLY A 251 -21.46 59.54 26.15
CA GLY A 251 -22.00 60.84 25.75
C GLY A 251 -22.18 61.01 24.25
N GLY A 252 -21.92 59.98 23.44
CA GLY A 252 -22.08 60.01 21.98
C GLY A 252 -23.52 59.92 21.48
N GLY A 253 -24.46 59.58 22.37
CA GLY A 253 -25.85 59.24 22.05
C GLY A 253 -25.95 57.81 21.51
N ALA A 254 -26.87 57.03 22.10
CA ALA A 254 -26.87 55.57 22.12
C ALA A 254 -26.52 54.86 20.80
N LYS A 255 -25.34 54.22 20.79
CA LYS A 255 -24.73 53.48 19.68
C LYS A 255 -23.99 52.24 20.22
N TYR A 256 -24.69 51.12 20.35
CA TYR A 256 -24.02 49.82 20.55
C TYR A 256 -23.08 49.56 19.36
N ASP A 257 -21.79 49.38 19.64
CA ASP A 257 -20.72 49.25 18.64
C ASP A 257 -19.79 48.04 18.89
N HIS A 258 -19.91 47.40 20.06
CA HIS A 258 -19.15 46.21 20.45
C HIS A 258 -20.03 45.05 20.94
N ALA A 259 -19.51 43.83 20.82
CA ALA A 259 -20.06 42.62 21.44
C ALA A 259 -18.96 41.75 22.07
N VAL A 260 -18.96 41.60 23.40
CA VAL A 260 -18.12 40.64 24.13
C VAL A 260 -18.77 39.26 24.07
N VAL A 261 -18.08 38.27 23.50
CA VAL A 261 -18.50 36.86 23.48
C VAL A 261 -17.72 36.09 24.55
N SER A 262 -18.44 35.59 25.57
CA SER A 262 -17.88 34.93 26.75
C SER A 262 -18.29 33.46 26.83
N PRO A 263 -17.38 32.51 26.56
CA PRO A 263 -17.67 31.08 26.62
C PRO A 263 -17.60 30.49 28.05
N VAL A 264 -17.18 31.26 29.06
CA VAL A 264 -17.02 30.80 30.45
C VAL A 264 -17.70 31.77 31.42
N GLY A 265 -19.03 31.67 31.54
CA GLY A 265 -19.82 32.55 32.40
C GLY A 265 -19.92 33.98 31.86
N LYS A 266 -20.11 34.97 32.76
CA LYS A 266 -20.31 36.39 32.42
C LYS A 266 -19.07 37.22 32.74
N THR A 267 -18.06 37.16 31.88
CA THR A 267 -16.82 37.92 32.07
C THR A 267 -16.21 38.40 30.76
N GLY A 268 -15.51 39.54 30.81
CA GLY A 268 -14.62 40.00 29.73
C GLY A 268 -13.19 39.42 29.83
N ALA A 269 -12.88 38.64 30.87
CA ALA A 269 -11.60 37.97 30.99
C ALA A 269 -11.46 36.82 29.97
N ALA A 270 -10.22 36.54 29.55
CA ALA A 270 -9.93 35.43 28.64
C ALA A 270 -10.47 34.08 29.19
N PRO A 271 -11.05 33.21 28.33
CA PRO A 271 -10.99 33.24 26.86
C PRO A 271 -12.17 33.95 26.18
N SER A 272 -12.83 34.90 26.85
CA SER A 272 -13.75 35.83 26.17
C SER A 272 -13.02 36.74 25.18
N VAL A 273 -13.71 37.18 24.14
CA VAL A 273 -13.22 38.17 23.15
C VAL A 273 -14.20 39.33 23.02
N ASP A 274 -13.69 40.53 22.73
CA ASP A 274 -14.48 41.74 22.49
C ASP A 274 -14.41 42.10 21.01
N LEU A 275 -15.56 42.18 20.33
CA LEU A 275 -15.68 42.29 18.87
C LEU A 275 -16.32 43.61 18.47
N LYS A 276 -15.70 44.34 17.54
CA LYS A 276 -16.37 45.36 16.71
C LYS A 276 -16.96 44.73 15.45
N VAL A 277 -17.86 45.44 14.79
CA VAL A 277 -18.39 45.02 13.49
C VAL A 277 -17.24 44.88 12.48
N GLY A 278 -17.06 43.68 11.96
CA GLY A 278 -15.95 43.27 11.09
C GLY A 278 -14.89 42.40 11.79
N ASP A 279 -14.69 42.51 13.11
CA ASP A 279 -13.66 41.75 13.82
C ASP A 279 -13.96 40.24 13.80
N PHE A 280 -12.95 39.42 13.50
CA PHE A 280 -13.02 37.95 13.47
C PHE A 280 -11.95 37.36 14.41
N LEU A 281 -12.31 37.13 15.67
CA LEU A 281 -11.32 36.84 16.74
C LEU A 281 -11.38 35.37 17.23
N PRO A 282 -10.21 34.80 17.61
CA PRO A 282 -10.13 33.42 18.08
C PRO A 282 -10.57 33.27 19.55
N ILE A 283 -11.39 32.26 19.83
CA ILE A 283 -11.66 31.75 21.17
C ILE A 283 -10.92 30.40 21.33
N LYS A 284 -10.15 30.27 22.42
CA LYS A 284 -9.52 29.00 22.85
C LYS A 284 -10.11 28.48 24.15
N LEU A 285 -10.41 27.20 24.20
CA LEU A 285 -10.94 26.52 25.37
C LEU A 285 -9.91 25.51 25.88
N MET A 286 -9.45 25.69 27.13
CA MET A 286 -8.31 24.98 27.71
C MET A 286 -8.66 24.41 29.10
N GLY A 287 -7.98 23.32 29.50
CA GLY A 287 -8.08 22.76 30.85
C GLY A 287 -9.52 22.36 31.21
N ALA A 288 -10.02 22.79 32.37
CA ALA A 288 -11.39 22.50 32.81
C ALA A 288 -12.49 22.99 31.84
N ASN A 289 -12.17 23.92 30.93
CA ASN A 289 -13.08 24.41 29.90
C ASN A 289 -12.85 23.75 28.53
N GLY A 290 -11.79 22.95 28.35
CA GLY A 290 -11.41 22.32 27.08
C GLY A 290 -12.28 21.12 26.69
N LEU A 291 -11.69 20.15 26.01
CA LEU A 291 -12.35 18.88 25.67
C LEU A 291 -12.60 18.00 26.91
N ILE A 292 -13.45 16.98 26.76
CA ILE A 292 -13.93 16.07 27.82
C ILE A 292 -13.70 14.59 27.45
N GLY A 293 -14.12 13.67 28.34
CA GLY A 293 -14.08 12.24 28.08
C GLY A 293 -12.65 11.73 27.88
N THR A 294 -12.40 10.99 26.79
CA THR A 294 -11.06 10.50 26.44
C THR A 294 -10.09 11.60 26.00
N ARG A 295 -10.56 12.83 25.76
CA ARG A 295 -9.76 14.03 25.50
C ARG A 295 -9.86 15.06 26.64
N ALA A 296 -10.17 14.63 27.87
CA ALA A 296 -10.38 15.53 29.01
C ALA A 296 -9.21 16.50 29.26
N GLY A 297 -9.50 17.80 29.26
CA GLY A 297 -8.54 18.86 29.51
C GLY A 297 -7.79 19.40 28.29
N GLN A 298 -7.87 18.71 27.14
CA GLN A 298 -7.15 19.10 25.92
C GLN A 298 -7.68 20.41 25.33
N THR A 299 -6.78 21.21 24.78
CA THR A 299 -7.12 22.51 24.16
C THR A 299 -7.80 22.35 22.81
N VAL A 300 -8.84 23.15 22.57
CA VAL A 300 -9.57 23.27 21.29
C VAL A 300 -9.95 24.73 21.05
N GLY A 301 -10.07 25.18 19.80
CA GLY A 301 -10.44 26.57 19.51
C GLY A 301 -11.27 26.76 18.25
N HIS A 302 -11.79 27.96 18.05
CA HIS A 302 -12.48 28.40 16.84
C HIS A 302 -12.43 29.93 16.74
N TYR A 303 -13.12 30.51 15.75
CA TYR A 303 -13.22 31.96 15.59
C TYR A 303 -14.68 32.41 15.64
N VAL A 304 -14.89 33.65 16.10
CA VAL A 304 -16.19 34.34 16.12
C VAL A 304 -16.09 35.69 15.40
N LYS A 305 -17.06 36.01 14.54
CA LYS A 305 -17.12 37.27 13.77
C LYS A 305 -18.38 38.04 14.09
N LEU A 306 -18.28 39.32 14.47
CA LEU A 306 -19.44 40.21 14.53
C LEU A 306 -19.68 40.80 13.13
N ILE A 307 -20.61 40.20 12.38
CA ILE A 307 -20.91 40.59 11.00
C ILE A 307 -21.73 41.89 10.96
N SER A 308 -22.65 42.08 11.90
CA SER A 308 -23.42 43.33 12.00
C SER A 308 -23.91 43.60 13.43
N LEU A 309 -24.10 44.88 13.73
CA LEU A 309 -24.72 45.39 14.96
C LEU A 309 -25.43 46.71 14.62
N ALA A 310 -26.72 46.81 14.92
CA ALA A 310 -27.47 48.06 14.82
C ALA A 310 -27.16 48.96 16.03
N SER A 311 -27.11 50.28 15.83
CA SER A 311 -26.73 51.24 16.87
C SER A 311 -27.68 51.25 18.08
N ASP A 312 -28.95 50.84 17.91
CA ASP A 312 -29.89 50.69 19.01
C ASP A 312 -29.83 49.29 19.68
N GLY A 313 -29.00 48.39 19.16
CA GLY A 313 -28.88 47.00 19.60
C GLY A 313 -30.19 46.22 19.43
N SER A 314 -31.00 46.51 18.40
CA SER A 314 -32.21 45.74 18.05
C SER A 314 -31.92 44.59 17.09
N GLN A 315 -30.90 44.75 16.24
CA GLN A 315 -30.44 43.74 15.28
C GLN A 315 -28.93 43.54 15.41
N PHE A 316 -28.48 42.32 15.20
CA PHE A 316 -27.07 41.93 15.15
C PHE A 316 -26.95 40.57 14.44
N LYS A 317 -25.76 40.26 13.93
CA LYS A 317 -25.37 38.93 13.42
C LYS A 317 -23.97 38.58 13.92
N ILE A 318 -23.82 37.46 14.62
CA ILE A 318 -22.52 36.92 15.05
C ILE A 318 -22.36 35.52 14.45
N TYR A 319 -21.31 35.30 13.65
CA TYR A 319 -20.95 34.00 13.08
C TYR A 319 -19.87 33.30 13.91
N ARG A 320 -19.84 31.96 13.90
CA ARG A 320 -18.76 31.15 14.48
C ARG A 320 -18.38 29.95 13.62
N THR A 321 -17.09 29.67 13.56
CA THR A 321 -16.58 28.43 12.97
C THR A 321 -16.79 27.23 13.91
N SER A 322 -16.60 26.03 13.37
CA SER A 322 -16.55 24.78 14.11
C SER A 322 -15.36 24.75 15.08
N LEU A 323 -15.52 24.16 16.28
CA LEU A 323 -14.40 23.91 17.20
C LEU A 323 -13.41 22.95 16.54
N ALA A 324 -12.17 23.39 16.34
CA ALA A 324 -11.14 22.74 15.54
C ALA A 324 -9.85 22.52 16.35
N ARG A 325 -9.08 21.51 15.92
CA ARG A 325 -7.75 21.14 16.43
C ARG A 325 -7.04 20.27 15.37
N ALA A 326 -5.89 20.75 14.89
CA ALA A 326 -5.07 20.06 13.89
C ALA A 326 -4.66 18.64 14.33
N ILE A 327 -4.62 17.71 13.39
CA ILE A 327 -4.04 16.37 13.56
C ILE A 327 -2.53 16.54 13.42
N ALA A 328 -1.80 16.39 14.51
CA ALA A 328 -0.34 16.39 14.46
C ALA A 328 0.23 15.21 15.25
N LYS A 329 1.39 14.72 14.83
CA LYS A 329 2.17 13.72 15.56
C LYS A 329 3.66 13.89 15.35
N CYS A 330 4.45 13.44 16.32
CA CYS A 330 5.90 13.58 16.28
C CYS A 330 6.57 12.74 17.38
N GLY A 331 7.51 11.88 17.00
CA GLY A 331 8.27 11.04 17.93
C GLY A 331 9.54 11.74 18.42
N THR A 332 10.70 11.26 17.99
CA THR A 332 12.01 11.66 18.57
C THR A 332 12.26 13.17 18.60
N PRO A 333 11.99 13.97 17.54
CA PRO A 333 12.25 15.41 17.54
C PRO A 333 11.44 16.16 18.60
N CYS A 334 10.24 15.66 18.93
CA CYS A 334 9.36 16.30 19.90
C CYS A 334 9.57 15.82 21.35
N ASN A 335 10.66 15.09 21.63
CA ASN A 335 10.89 14.58 22.96
C ASN A 335 10.96 15.66 24.05
N GLY A 336 11.50 16.84 23.73
CA GLY A 336 11.58 18.00 24.62
C GLY A 336 10.30 18.83 24.75
N LEU A 337 9.22 18.50 24.02
CA LEU A 337 7.94 19.20 24.13
C LEU A 337 7.16 18.77 25.39
N PRO A 338 6.27 19.62 25.93
CA PRO A 338 5.43 19.27 27.07
C PRO A 338 4.62 17.99 26.82
N ALA A 339 4.52 17.14 27.85
CA ALA A 339 3.74 15.92 27.77
C ALA A 339 2.25 16.22 27.57
N GLY A 340 1.61 15.39 26.74
CA GLY A 340 0.17 15.38 26.51
C GLY A 340 -0.63 14.90 27.73
N GLY A 341 -1.95 15.14 27.69
CA GLY A 341 -2.91 14.28 28.38
C GLY A 341 -2.89 12.84 27.83
N ALA A 342 -3.67 11.94 28.45
CA ALA A 342 -3.76 10.57 27.96
C ALA A 342 -4.27 10.52 26.50
N GLY A 343 -3.48 9.94 25.59
CA GLY A 343 -3.79 9.90 24.17
C GLY A 343 -3.66 11.24 23.42
N GLU A 344 -3.00 12.24 24.00
CA GLU A 344 -2.64 13.50 23.34
C GLU A 344 -1.18 13.45 22.87
N ASP A 345 -0.91 13.75 21.61
CA ASP A 345 0.47 13.86 21.10
C ASP A 345 1.12 15.19 21.55
N LYS A 346 2.44 15.19 21.75
CA LYS A 346 3.18 16.36 22.23
C LYS A 346 3.15 17.54 21.24
N LEU A 347 3.21 17.27 19.94
CA LEU A 347 3.12 18.29 18.89
C LEU A 347 1.68 18.77 18.71
N GLU A 348 0.71 17.85 18.72
CA GLU A 348 -0.74 18.18 18.70
C GLU A 348 -1.09 19.13 19.86
N LYS A 349 -0.61 18.80 21.06
CA LYS A 349 -0.71 19.67 22.24
C LYS A 349 -0.02 21.01 22.05
N TYR A 350 1.25 21.02 21.62
CA TYR A 350 2.02 22.26 21.52
C TYR A 350 1.39 23.25 20.53
N ILE A 351 0.95 22.76 19.37
CA ILE A 351 0.24 23.56 18.36
C ILE A 351 -1.07 24.09 18.96
N ALA A 352 -1.91 23.23 19.53
CA ALA A 352 -3.21 23.63 20.08
C ALA A 352 -3.09 24.64 21.23
N ASP A 353 -2.09 24.50 22.10
CA ASP A 353 -1.85 25.43 23.22
C ASP A 353 -1.28 26.77 22.75
N ASN A 354 -0.29 26.79 21.83
CA ASN A 354 0.52 27.98 21.56
C ASN A 354 0.14 28.76 20.29
N PHE A 355 -0.35 28.10 19.23
CA PHE A 355 -0.67 28.76 17.95
C PHE A 355 -2.14 29.10 17.81
N LEU A 356 -2.50 29.94 16.84
CA LEU A 356 -3.89 30.27 16.55
C LEU A 356 -4.75 28.99 16.31
N PRO A 357 -6.08 29.04 16.50
CA PRO A 357 -6.93 27.92 16.08
C PRO A 357 -6.78 27.66 14.57
N TRP A 358 -6.81 26.40 14.18
CA TRP A 358 -6.86 26.02 12.75
C TRP A 358 -8.16 26.53 12.11
N ALA A 359 -8.06 26.99 10.87
CA ALA A 359 -9.19 27.38 10.03
C ALA A 359 -8.89 27.04 8.56
N ALA A 360 -9.97 26.92 7.79
CA ALA A 360 -10.01 26.71 6.35
C ALA A 360 -11.37 27.22 5.84
N ALA A 361 -11.57 27.31 4.53
CA ALA A 361 -12.81 27.86 3.99
C ALA A 361 -13.96 26.85 4.16
N ASP A 362 -15.04 27.25 4.85
CA ASP A 362 -16.24 26.43 4.98
C ASP A 362 -17.26 26.90 3.95
N PHE A 363 -17.55 26.05 2.96
CA PHE A 363 -18.47 26.36 1.85
C PHE A 363 -19.90 26.58 2.35
N ALA A 364 -20.35 25.78 3.32
CA ALA A 364 -21.76 25.72 3.72
C ALA A 364 -22.32 27.02 4.32
N PRO A 365 -21.60 27.80 5.16
CA PRO A 365 -22.02 29.14 5.56
C PRO A 365 -22.19 30.14 4.42
N LEU A 366 -21.40 30.04 3.34
CA LEU A 366 -21.52 30.90 2.16
C LEU A 366 -22.70 30.45 1.29
N GLU A 367 -22.80 29.15 1.00
CA GLU A 367 -23.89 28.56 0.20
C GLU A 367 -25.26 28.72 0.88
N ALA A 368 -25.30 28.72 2.22
CA ALA A 368 -26.49 29.05 3.02
C ALA A 368 -26.86 30.55 3.03
N GLY A 369 -26.02 31.43 2.48
CA GLY A 369 -26.18 32.89 2.56
C GLY A 369 -25.98 33.49 3.96
N VAL A 370 -25.40 32.73 4.89
CA VAL A 370 -25.20 33.16 6.29
C VAL A 370 -24.03 34.15 6.41
N VAL A 371 -22.98 33.95 5.60
CA VAL A 371 -21.83 34.85 5.44
C VAL A 371 -21.70 35.30 3.98
N ASP A 372 -20.92 36.35 3.71
CA ASP A 372 -20.63 36.83 2.36
C ASP A 372 -19.30 36.28 1.80
N GLU A 373 -19.07 36.51 0.51
CA GLU A 373 -17.86 36.07 -0.21
C GLU A 373 -16.58 36.59 0.46
N ASP A 374 -16.61 37.84 0.95
CA ASP A 374 -15.49 38.49 1.63
C ASP A 374 -15.16 37.80 2.98
N THR A 375 -16.17 37.50 3.80
CA THR A 375 -16.01 36.73 5.06
C THR A 375 -15.53 35.29 4.80
N TYR A 376 -16.03 34.65 3.75
CA TYR A 376 -15.59 33.30 3.36
C TYR A 376 -14.10 33.28 2.98
N VAL A 377 -13.64 34.26 2.20
CA VAL A 377 -12.21 34.39 1.83
C VAL A 377 -11.35 34.78 3.03
N GLU A 378 -11.82 35.66 3.91
CA GLU A 378 -11.13 35.99 5.16
C GLU A 378 -10.93 34.73 6.04
N GLN A 379 -11.95 33.87 6.14
CA GLN A 379 -11.85 32.60 6.86
C GLN A 379 -10.88 31.61 6.21
N GLY A 380 -10.99 31.42 4.89
CA GLY A 380 -10.22 30.39 4.17
C GLY A 380 -8.77 30.77 3.92
N ARG A 381 -8.50 32.04 3.62
CA ARG A 381 -7.18 32.54 3.32
C ARG A 381 -6.50 33.12 4.55
N ASP A 382 -7.08 34.16 5.14
CA ASP A 382 -6.34 34.99 6.10
C ASP A 382 -6.15 34.28 7.46
N LEU A 383 -7.12 33.48 7.89
CA LEU A 383 -7.00 32.67 9.10
C LEU A 383 -6.15 31.39 8.91
N GLU A 384 -6.25 30.67 7.77
CA GLU A 384 -5.34 29.55 7.45
C GLU A 384 -3.90 30.06 7.42
N ARG A 385 -3.66 31.16 6.68
CA ARG A 385 -2.33 31.75 6.51
C ARG A 385 -1.75 32.19 7.85
N ALA A 386 -2.55 32.84 8.70
CA ALA A 386 -2.11 33.25 10.04
C ALA A 386 -1.78 32.04 10.94
N TYR A 387 -2.49 30.92 10.81
CA TYR A 387 -2.20 29.66 11.49
C TYR A 387 -0.94 28.98 10.94
N SER A 388 -0.93 28.68 9.64
CA SER A 388 0.11 27.86 9.01
C SER A 388 1.47 28.56 9.01
N LEU A 389 1.51 29.89 8.87
CA LEU A 389 2.76 30.64 9.03
C LEU A 389 3.35 30.50 10.45
N GLN A 390 2.56 30.28 11.50
CA GLN A 390 3.09 29.96 12.83
C GLN A 390 3.65 28.53 12.88
N VAL A 391 2.92 27.56 12.33
CA VAL A 391 3.32 26.15 12.28
C VAL A 391 4.62 25.96 11.50
N ILE A 392 4.73 26.50 10.28
CA ILE A 392 5.90 26.25 9.41
C ILE A 392 7.18 26.90 9.95
N ASN A 393 7.09 28.13 10.47
CA ASN A 393 8.24 28.81 11.09
C ASN A 393 8.66 28.10 12.39
N TYR A 394 7.73 27.49 13.13
CA TYR A 394 8.08 26.67 14.26
C TYR A 394 8.75 25.35 13.85
N ILE A 395 8.14 24.59 12.93
CA ILE A 395 8.64 23.26 12.58
C ILE A 395 9.99 23.34 11.87
N LEU A 396 10.11 24.12 10.79
CA LEU A 396 11.34 24.22 10.00
C LEU A 396 12.33 25.29 10.52
N GLY A 397 11.93 26.13 11.49
CA GLY A 397 12.81 27.15 12.08
C GLY A 397 13.26 26.87 13.52
N THR A 398 12.52 26.06 14.29
CA THR A 398 12.77 25.86 15.73
C THR A 398 12.82 24.39 16.14
N LEU A 399 11.86 23.57 15.72
CA LEU A 399 11.72 22.17 16.14
C LEU A 399 12.66 21.22 15.40
N GLN A 400 12.77 21.37 14.08
CA GLN A 400 13.64 20.56 13.22
C GLN A 400 14.25 21.42 12.07
N PRO A 401 15.09 22.42 12.39
CA PRO A 401 15.75 23.26 11.37
C PRO A 401 16.74 22.49 10.49
N ASP A 402 17.18 21.31 10.93
CA ASP A 402 18.00 20.37 10.17
C ASP A 402 17.17 19.30 9.41
N THR A 403 15.91 19.60 9.07
CA THR A 403 15.10 18.81 8.11
C THR A 403 15.82 18.68 6.76
N ASP A 404 15.88 17.46 6.22
CA ASP A 404 16.42 17.15 4.88
C ASP A 404 15.32 17.15 3.82
N LEU A 405 14.14 16.59 4.13
CA LEU A 405 12.97 16.56 3.25
C LEU A 405 11.78 17.27 3.92
N ALA A 406 11.40 18.44 3.38
CA ALA A 406 10.18 19.14 3.79
C ALA A 406 9.07 18.84 2.77
N MET A 407 7.98 18.25 3.25
CA MET A 407 6.74 18.00 2.48
C MET A 407 5.68 18.99 2.98
N VAL A 408 5.32 19.97 2.16
CA VAL A 408 4.48 21.11 2.59
C VAL A 408 3.28 21.29 1.67
N GLY A 409 2.08 21.43 2.24
CA GLY A 409 0.84 21.65 1.50
C GLY A 409 0.27 23.07 1.62
N TYR A 410 -0.72 23.38 0.77
CA TYR A 410 -1.57 24.59 0.88
C TYR A 410 -2.97 24.32 0.31
N PRO A 411 -4.06 24.43 1.10
CA PRO A 411 -5.40 24.01 0.67
C PRO A 411 -6.17 25.07 -0.12
N PHE A 412 -6.02 26.36 0.20
CA PHE A 412 -6.98 27.39 -0.21
C PHE A 412 -7.05 27.62 -1.74
N THR A 413 -6.07 27.15 -2.53
CA THR A 413 -6.15 27.19 -4.01
C THR A 413 -7.24 26.28 -4.60
N ASP A 414 -7.59 25.19 -3.91
CA ASP A 414 -8.73 24.32 -4.22
C ASP A 414 -10.03 24.99 -3.76
N GLU A 415 -10.09 25.37 -2.48
CA GLU A 415 -11.27 25.96 -1.83
C GLU A 415 -11.79 27.20 -2.58
N VAL A 416 -10.90 28.13 -2.95
CA VAL A 416 -11.25 29.34 -3.71
C VAL A 416 -11.67 29.03 -5.14
N SER A 417 -11.16 27.95 -5.73
CA SER A 417 -11.55 27.49 -7.07
C SER A 417 -12.93 26.86 -7.03
N HIS A 418 -13.23 26.06 -6.01
CA HIS A 418 -14.54 25.45 -5.77
C HIS A 418 -15.68 26.46 -5.68
N GLN A 419 -15.47 27.64 -5.08
CA GLN A 419 -16.56 28.64 -4.94
C GLN A 419 -16.64 29.67 -6.06
N PHE A 420 -15.57 29.92 -6.83
CA PHE A 420 -15.54 31.06 -7.76
C PHE A 420 -15.27 30.74 -9.23
N MET A 421 -14.82 29.53 -9.60
CA MET A 421 -14.34 29.23 -10.97
C MET A 421 -15.42 29.44 -12.05
N ALA A 422 -16.63 28.90 -11.90
CA ALA A 422 -17.72 29.16 -12.86
C ALA A 422 -18.22 30.61 -12.78
N LEU A 423 -18.25 31.24 -11.61
CA LEU A 423 -18.76 32.61 -11.45
C LEU A 423 -17.92 33.66 -12.23
N VAL A 424 -16.70 33.31 -12.66
CA VAL A 424 -15.85 34.07 -13.59
C VAL A 424 -15.76 33.49 -15.01
N THR A 425 -16.36 32.32 -15.26
CA THR A 425 -16.35 31.64 -16.58
C THR A 425 -17.60 31.97 -17.39
N LYS A 426 -17.43 32.41 -18.64
CA LYS A 426 -18.53 32.92 -19.49
C LYS A 426 -19.33 31.85 -20.23
N THR A 427 -18.72 30.71 -20.54
CA THR A 427 -19.32 29.66 -21.38
C THR A 427 -18.91 28.27 -20.93
N ASP A 428 -19.75 27.27 -21.21
CA ASP A 428 -19.38 25.87 -21.07
C ASP A 428 -18.44 25.37 -22.19
N ALA A 429 -18.03 24.10 -22.12
CA ALA A 429 -17.15 23.45 -23.08
C ALA A 429 -17.65 23.56 -24.54
N ASP A 430 -18.98 23.54 -24.76
CA ASP A 430 -19.56 23.63 -26.11
C ASP A 430 -19.76 25.09 -26.56
N GLY A 431 -19.47 26.07 -25.71
CA GLY A 431 -19.63 27.50 -25.97
C GLY A 431 -21.01 28.07 -25.66
N ALA A 432 -21.88 27.33 -24.95
CA ALA A 432 -23.16 27.89 -24.49
C ALA A 432 -22.93 28.84 -23.30
N PRO A 433 -23.72 29.92 -23.15
CA PRO A 433 -23.56 30.86 -22.04
C PRO A 433 -23.72 30.20 -20.67
N ASN A 434 -22.84 30.52 -19.73
CA ASN A 434 -23.01 30.13 -18.32
C ASN A 434 -24.09 31.03 -17.68
N PRO A 435 -25.21 30.48 -17.16
CA PRO A 435 -26.24 31.28 -16.50
C PRO A 435 -25.77 31.94 -15.19
N CYS A 436 -24.73 31.40 -14.55
CA CYS A 436 -24.20 31.87 -13.27
C CYS A 436 -23.00 32.82 -13.42
N TYR A 437 -22.63 33.22 -14.65
CA TYR A 437 -21.53 34.15 -14.87
C TYR A 437 -21.84 35.53 -14.28
N ASP A 438 -20.96 36.04 -13.42
CA ASP A 438 -21.13 37.29 -12.67
C ASP A 438 -22.42 37.38 -11.84
N VAL A 439 -22.98 36.24 -11.41
CA VAL A 439 -24.12 36.16 -10.47
C VAL A 439 -23.68 35.36 -9.25
N ASN A 440 -24.15 35.74 -8.05
CA ASN A 440 -24.09 34.86 -6.89
C ASN A 440 -25.53 34.43 -6.56
N PRO A 441 -25.94 33.18 -6.85
CA PRO A 441 -27.26 32.69 -6.52
C PRO A 441 -27.34 32.38 -5.01
N LYS A 442 -28.35 32.94 -4.34
CA LYS A 442 -28.76 32.43 -3.03
C LYS A 442 -29.19 30.96 -3.15
N PHE A 443 -29.24 30.23 -2.04
CA PHE A 443 -29.62 28.81 -2.02
C PHE A 443 -31.00 28.51 -2.66
N ASP A 444 -31.89 29.50 -2.75
CA ASP A 444 -33.21 29.42 -3.38
C ASP A 444 -33.26 29.89 -4.86
N ASP A 445 -32.19 30.51 -5.39
CA ASP A 445 -32.07 30.92 -6.81
C ASP A 445 -31.61 29.75 -7.70
N VAL A 446 -32.48 28.74 -7.81
CA VAL A 446 -32.27 27.48 -8.58
C VAL A 446 -32.11 27.67 -10.10
N GLN A 447 -31.95 28.89 -10.59
CA GLN A 447 -31.79 29.24 -12.01
C GLN A 447 -30.65 30.27 -12.27
N CYS A 448 -29.91 30.72 -11.25
CA CYS A 448 -28.95 31.84 -11.36
C CYS A 448 -29.58 33.12 -11.96
N THR A 449 -30.83 33.41 -11.62
CA THR A 449 -31.64 34.51 -12.18
C THR A 449 -31.34 35.89 -11.61
N GLY A 450 -30.49 35.99 -10.59
CA GLY A 450 -29.93 37.27 -10.13
C GLY A 450 -30.38 37.70 -8.73
N GLY A 451 -30.62 36.75 -7.82
CA GLY A 451 -31.00 37.04 -6.43
C GLY A 451 -29.88 37.65 -5.55
N GLY A 452 -28.67 37.82 -6.09
CA GLY A 452 -27.48 38.29 -5.36
C GLY A 452 -26.60 39.26 -6.14
N THR A 453 -25.32 39.35 -5.76
CA THR A 453 -24.41 40.43 -6.19
C THR A 453 -23.76 40.18 -7.55
N ALA A 454 -24.17 40.97 -8.53
CA ALA A 454 -23.51 41.11 -9.83
C ALA A 454 -22.45 42.22 -9.86
N GLY A 455 -21.59 42.22 -10.88
CA GLY A 455 -20.46 43.16 -11.01
C GLY A 455 -19.25 42.79 -10.15
N ARG A 456 -19.11 41.51 -9.75
CA ARG A 456 -18.07 41.03 -8.82
C ARG A 456 -17.00 40.16 -9.48
N VAL A 457 -17.07 39.84 -10.78
CA VAL A 457 -16.03 39.05 -11.49
C VAL A 457 -14.60 39.50 -11.18
N ALA A 458 -14.29 40.81 -11.21
CA ALA A 458 -12.94 41.30 -10.95
C ALA A 458 -12.47 41.10 -9.48
N ILE A 459 -13.41 41.01 -8.54
CA ILE A 459 -13.15 40.69 -7.13
C ILE A 459 -12.93 39.17 -6.99
N ARG A 460 -13.76 38.35 -7.64
CA ARG A 460 -13.66 36.88 -7.65
C ARG A 460 -12.38 36.38 -8.34
N GLU A 461 -11.97 36.98 -9.46
CA GLU A 461 -10.63 36.77 -10.06
C GLU A 461 -9.51 37.21 -9.10
N GLY A 462 -9.76 38.24 -8.29
CA GLY A 462 -8.86 38.67 -7.21
C GLY A 462 -8.70 37.63 -6.11
N TYR A 463 -9.79 37.01 -5.64
CA TYR A 463 -9.74 35.94 -4.66
C TYR A 463 -8.96 34.73 -5.17
N ILE A 464 -9.30 34.24 -6.38
CA ILE A 464 -8.61 33.10 -7.01
C ILE A 464 -7.11 33.40 -7.13
N ARG A 465 -6.74 34.62 -7.56
CA ARG A 465 -5.34 35.02 -7.62
C ARG A 465 -4.68 35.08 -6.23
N SER A 466 -5.37 35.55 -5.19
CA SER A 466 -4.80 35.67 -3.84
C SER A 466 -4.40 34.33 -3.22
N GLY A 467 -5.15 33.25 -3.47
CA GLY A 467 -4.72 31.91 -3.04
C GLY A 467 -3.43 31.44 -3.75
N TYR A 468 -3.23 31.84 -5.00
CA TYR A 468 -2.00 31.55 -5.74
C TYR A 468 -0.83 32.46 -5.26
N GLU A 469 -1.11 33.71 -4.86
CA GLU A 469 -0.15 34.63 -4.24
C GLU A 469 0.37 34.07 -2.89
N ASP A 470 -0.53 33.60 -2.02
CA ASP A 470 -0.16 33.05 -0.70
C ASP A 470 0.51 31.66 -0.80
N ALA A 471 0.13 30.83 -1.78
CA ALA A 471 0.85 29.58 -2.08
C ALA A 471 2.31 29.85 -2.49
N ASP A 472 2.57 30.93 -3.24
CA ASP A 472 3.94 31.36 -3.58
C ASP A 472 4.72 31.83 -2.35
N GLU A 473 4.08 32.60 -1.46
CA GLU A 473 4.69 33.06 -0.20
C GLU A 473 5.03 31.88 0.72
N LYS A 474 4.10 30.94 0.92
CA LYS A 474 4.30 29.74 1.75
C LYS A 474 5.47 28.91 1.20
N LEU A 475 5.53 28.69 -0.12
CA LEU A 475 6.66 28.05 -0.80
C LEU A 475 7.99 28.83 -0.61
N GLY A 476 7.96 30.15 -0.74
CA GLY A 476 9.11 31.02 -0.54
C GLY A 476 9.67 30.92 0.88
N ILE A 477 8.79 30.92 1.89
CA ILE A 477 9.14 30.74 3.31
C ILE A 477 9.70 29.33 3.57
N THR A 478 9.05 28.28 3.05
CA THR A 478 9.57 26.89 3.10
C THR A 478 11.00 26.82 2.57
N ARG A 479 11.24 27.39 1.38
CA ARG A 479 12.57 27.39 0.74
C ARG A 479 13.59 28.17 1.55
N ASN A 480 13.22 29.29 2.17
CA ASN A 480 14.12 30.09 3.02
C ASN A 480 14.53 29.33 4.29
N LEU A 481 13.57 28.72 5.00
CA LEU A 481 13.85 27.89 6.19
C LEU A 481 14.69 26.65 5.81
N MET A 482 14.48 26.09 4.61
CA MET A 482 15.28 25.01 4.03
C MET A 482 16.60 25.48 3.36
N GLY A 483 17.12 26.66 3.72
CA GLY A 483 18.45 27.14 3.30
C GLY A 483 18.48 28.06 2.07
N GLY A 484 17.35 28.66 1.69
CA GLY A 484 17.20 29.65 0.62
C GLY A 484 17.21 29.09 -0.80
N ASN A 485 18.07 28.11 -1.08
CA ASN A 485 18.10 27.41 -2.36
C ASN A 485 18.19 25.88 -2.25
N PRO A 486 17.24 25.21 -1.56
CA PRO A 486 17.10 23.76 -1.66
C PRO A 486 16.71 23.36 -3.09
N THR A 487 16.82 22.06 -3.38
CA THR A 487 16.13 21.48 -4.53
C THR A 487 14.63 21.45 -4.23
N THR A 488 13.80 21.86 -5.17
CA THR A 488 12.36 22.00 -4.99
C THR A 488 11.62 21.33 -6.13
N PHE A 489 10.62 20.55 -5.78
CA PHE A 489 9.50 20.16 -6.64
C PHE A 489 8.27 20.87 -6.08
N ALA A 490 7.69 21.77 -6.85
CA ALA A 490 6.49 22.53 -6.50
C ALA A 490 5.39 22.19 -7.52
N GLY A 491 4.22 21.77 -7.05
CA GLY A 491 3.17 21.31 -7.95
C GLY A 491 1.78 21.29 -7.31
N SER A 492 0.95 20.38 -7.81
CA SER A 492 -0.41 20.15 -7.34
C SER A 492 -0.79 18.67 -7.51
N ASP A 493 -1.88 18.27 -6.88
CA ASP A 493 -2.47 16.95 -6.87
C ASP A 493 -3.61 16.78 -7.89
N HIS A 494 -4.24 17.87 -8.35
CA HIS A 494 -5.15 17.88 -9.52
C HIS A 494 -5.30 19.27 -10.16
N GLY A 495 -5.84 19.28 -11.39
CA GLY A 495 -6.39 20.49 -12.01
C GLY A 495 -7.86 20.73 -11.66
N PHE A 496 -8.52 21.61 -12.43
CA PHE A 496 -9.87 22.13 -12.13
C PHE A 496 -10.68 22.47 -13.40
N ALA A 497 -11.99 22.24 -13.33
CA ALA A 497 -12.98 22.68 -14.30
C ALA A 497 -14.09 23.54 -13.63
N PRO A 498 -14.64 24.56 -14.31
CA PRO A 498 -15.88 25.22 -13.91
C PRO A 498 -17.08 24.27 -14.12
N GLN A 499 -18.00 24.28 -13.16
CA GLN A 499 -19.26 23.53 -13.24
C GLN A 499 -20.36 24.30 -12.49
N TRP A 500 -21.62 23.97 -12.74
CA TRP A 500 -22.77 24.56 -12.03
C TRP A 500 -24.00 23.64 -12.00
N TYR A 501 -23.88 22.37 -12.39
CA TYR A 501 -24.98 21.40 -12.37
C TYR A 501 -24.60 20.13 -11.61
N ALA A 502 -25.46 19.70 -10.69
CA ALA A 502 -25.27 18.51 -9.86
C ALA A 502 -26.09 17.32 -10.37
N VAL A 503 -25.42 16.22 -10.75
CA VAL A 503 -26.04 14.94 -11.11
C VAL A 503 -26.24 14.09 -9.86
N ASN A 504 -27.49 13.76 -9.56
CA ASN A 504 -27.85 12.93 -8.41
C ASN A 504 -27.73 11.44 -8.73
N ALA A 505 -26.57 10.87 -8.40
CA ALA A 505 -26.27 9.45 -8.60
C ALA A 505 -27.31 8.53 -7.94
N ASN A 506 -27.81 8.89 -6.75
CA ASN A 506 -28.78 8.07 -6.01
C ASN A 506 -30.20 8.20 -6.58
N ALA A 507 -30.58 9.34 -7.16
CA ALA A 507 -31.83 9.45 -7.92
C ALA A 507 -31.80 8.63 -9.22
N VAL A 508 -30.68 8.62 -9.94
CA VAL A 508 -30.48 7.78 -11.14
C VAL A 508 -30.62 6.29 -10.79
N LEU A 509 -29.95 5.84 -9.73
CA LEU A 509 -30.00 4.44 -9.27
C LEU A 509 -31.36 4.05 -8.65
N ASN A 510 -32.04 4.98 -7.97
CA ASN A 510 -33.37 4.72 -7.41
C ASN A 510 -34.43 4.53 -8.52
N ALA A 511 -34.40 5.34 -9.58
CA ALA A 511 -35.30 5.23 -10.72
C ALA A 511 -35.03 4.01 -11.61
N ALA A 512 -33.78 3.54 -11.65
CA ALA A 512 -33.38 2.34 -12.38
C ALA A 512 -33.84 1.05 -11.67
N THR A 513 -34.17 0.01 -12.44
CA THR A 513 -34.56 -1.30 -11.89
C THR A 513 -33.91 -2.47 -12.63
N VAL A 514 -33.80 -3.60 -11.93
CA VAL A 514 -33.45 -4.92 -12.46
C VAL A 514 -34.44 -5.94 -11.87
N ASN A 515 -35.05 -6.80 -12.70
CA ASN A 515 -36.09 -7.73 -12.25
C ASN A 515 -37.24 -7.06 -11.45
N SER A 516 -37.59 -5.81 -11.78
CA SER A 516 -38.54 -4.94 -11.05
C SER A 516 -38.12 -4.52 -9.64
N ILE A 517 -36.85 -4.72 -9.25
CA ILE A 517 -36.25 -4.25 -8.00
C ILE A 517 -35.42 -2.99 -8.31
N SER A 518 -35.60 -1.91 -7.54
CA SER A 518 -34.80 -0.69 -7.68
C SER A 518 -33.32 -0.94 -7.34
N LEU A 519 -32.39 -0.30 -8.06
CA LEU A 519 -30.96 -0.47 -7.78
C LEU A 519 -30.56 0.18 -6.44
N HIS A 520 -31.27 1.22 -6.02
CA HIS A 520 -31.05 1.92 -4.75
C HIS A 520 -32.39 2.31 -4.12
N ALA A 521 -33.07 1.32 -3.54
CA ALA A 521 -34.46 1.43 -3.09
C ALA A 521 -34.64 2.27 -1.82
N SER A 522 -33.62 2.38 -0.96
CA SER A 522 -33.78 2.94 0.38
C SER A 522 -34.04 4.45 0.42
N ASN A 523 -33.28 5.27 -0.33
CA ASN A 523 -33.46 6.72 -0.36
C ASN A 523 -32.79 7.38 -1.60
N ALA A 524 -33.57 7.94 -2.52
CA ALA A 524 -33.06 8.72 -3.67
C ALA A 524 -32.26 9.99 -3.28
N SER A 525 -32.41 10.46 -2.04
CA SER A 525 -31.67 11.59 -1.45
C SER A 525 -30.66 11.12 -0.38
N ALA A 526 -30.12 9.91 -0.52
CA ALA A 526 -29.06 9.40 0.37
C ALA A 526 -27.76 10.18 0.15
N SER A 527 -27.02 10.46 1.23
CA SER A 527 -25.72 11.14 1.18
C SER A 527 -24.62 10.27 0.53
N ASN A 528 -23.49 10.91 0.18
CA ASN A 528 -22.36 10.25 -0.48
C ASN A 528 -21.93 8.94 0.20
N CYS A 529 -21.88 7.86 -0.60
CA CYS A 529 -21.47 6.53 -0.18
C CYS A 529 -22.35 5.89 0.92
N SER A 530 -23.59 6.39 1.08
CA SER A 530 -24.61 5.79 1.94
C SER A 530 -25.47 4.78 1.16
N ALA A 531 -25.90 3.71 1.81
CA ALA A 531 -26.88 2.74 1.32
C ALA A 531 -27.44 1.94 2.50
N ALA A 532 -28.63 1.35 2.35
CA ALA A 532 -29.11 0.28 3.21
C ALA A 532 -28.45 -1.06 2.82
N THR A 533 -28.37 -1.99 3.75
CA THR A 533 -27.84 -3.35 3.49
C THR A 533 -28.68 -4.17 2.49
N THR A 534 -29.88 -3.69 2.17
CA THR A 534 -30.82 -4.28 1.19
C THR A 534 -30.79 -3.64 -0.19
N ASP A 535 -30.05 -2.53 -0.38
CA ASP A 535 -29.91 -1.92 -1.71
C ASP A 535 -29.02 -2.79 -2.60
N LEU A 536 -29.32 -2.84 -3.90
CA LEU A 536 -28.51 -3.60 -4.86
C LEU A 536 -27.20 -2.88 -5.21
N THR A 537 -27.18 -1.55 -5.06
CA THR A 537 -26.07 -0.68 -5.43
C THR A 537 -25.86 0.47 -4.47
N LYS A 538 -24.63 0.99 -4.45
CA LYS A 538 -24.20 2.18 -3.72
C LYS A 538 -23.37 3.06 -4.63
N ALA A 539 -23.69 4.35 -4.73
CA ALA A 539 -22.80 5.34 -5.35
C ALA A 539 -21.91 6.03 -4.29
N CYS A 540 -20.61 6.07 -4.55
CA CYS A 540 -19.62 6.86 -3.81
C CYS A 540 -18.90 7.76 -4.82
N TRP A 541 -19.02 9.08 -4.68
CA TRP A 541 -18.54 10.04 -5.69
C TRP A 541 -17.59 11.07 -5.08
N ALA A 542 -16.81 11.71 -5.95
CA ALA A 542 -16.20 13.00 -5.68
C ALA A 542 -16.00 13.74 -7.00
N GLY A 543 -16.57 14.94 -7.08
CA GLY A 543 -16.54 15.80 -8.24
C GLY A 543 -17.02 15.15 -9.53
N GLY A 544 -16.16 15.15 -10.55
CA GLY A 544 -16.48 14.61 -11.86
C GLY A 544 -16.80 13.10 -11.90
N THR A 545 -16.39 12.32 -10.89
CA THR A 545 -16.45 10.85 -10.90
C THR A 545 -17.35 10.24 -9.83
N ILE A 546 -18.21 9.31 -10.26
CA ILE A 546 -19.06 8.43 -9.44
C ILE A 546 -18.51 7.01 -9.55
N GLN A 547 -18.27 6.34 -8.42
CA GLN A 547 -18.02 4.89 -8.38
C GLN A 547 -19.24 4.17 -7.82
N VAL A 548 -19.83 3.27 -8.60
CA VAL A 548 -20.99 2.47 -8.21
C VAL A 548 -20.55 1.06 -7.86
N TYR A 549 -20.85 0.65 -6.64
CA TYR A 549 -20.55 -0.68 -6.10
C TYR A 549 -21.83 -1.53 -6.10
N VAL A 550 -21.72 -2.80 -6.45
CA VAL A 550 -22.80 -3.78 -6.38
C VAL A 550 -22.75 -4.48 -5.03
N ASN A 551 -23.91 -4.68 -4.40
CA ASN A 551 -24.02 -5.45 -3.18
C ASN A 551 -23.70 -6.94 -3.46
N THR A 552 -22.81 -7.55 -2.68
CA THR A 552 -22.46 -8.97 -2.82
C THR A 552 -23.62 -9.89 -2.43
N THR A 553 -24.64 -9.38 -1.73
CA THR A 553 -25.86 -10.11 -1.35
C THR A 553 -27.01 -9.68 -2.25
N LEU A 554 -27.22 -10.40 -3.36
CA LEU A 554 -28.29 -10.12 -4.33
C LEU A 554 -29.53 -10.99 -4.12
N PRO A 555 -30.75 -10.49 -4.41
CA PRO A 555 -31.98 -11.28 -4.42
C PRO A 555 -31.94 -12.43 -5.43
N VAL A 556 -32.56 -13.56 -5.10
CA VAL A 556 -32.65 -14.76 -5.95
C VAL A 556 -33.15 -14.39 -7.35
N GLY A 557 -32.42 -14.83 -8.39
CA GLY A 557 -32.71 -14.53 -9.79
C GLY A 557 -32.11 -13.22 -10.32
N THR A 558 -31.43 -12.43 -9.47
CA THR A 558 -30.70 -11.22 -9.87
C THR A 558 -29.20 -11.47 -9.80
N THR A 559 -28.49 -11.24 -10.91
CA THR A 559 -27.04 -11.48 -11.01
C THR A 559 -26.24 -10.19 -11.05
N TYR A 560 -24.98 -10.25 -10.61
CA TYR A 560 -24.02 -9.14 -10.63
C TYR A 560 -23.92 -8.47 -12.01
N ALA A 561 -23.87 -9.27 -13.08
CA ALA A 561 -23.84 -8.78 -14.47
C ALA A 561 -25.12 -8.02 -14.86
N GLN A 562 -26.30 -8.49 -14.44
CA GLN A 562 -27.56 -7.77 -14.68
C GLN A 562 -27.62 -6.44 -13.92
N VAL A 563 -27.10 -6.38 -12.68
CA VAL A 563 -27.02 -5.13 -11.91
C VAL A 563 -26.07 -4.14 -12.61
N ARG A 564 -24.86 -4.57 -12.99
CA ARG A 564 -23.89 -3.70 -13.71
C ARG A 564 -24.45 -3.20 -15.04
N ALA A 565 -25.11 -4.05 -15.82
CA ALA A 565 -25.77 -3.65 -17.06
C ALA A 565 -26.89 -2.62 -16.82
N ALA A 566 -27.68 -2.79 -15.74
CA ALA A 566 -28.71 -1.83 -15.36
C ALA A 566 -28.11 -0.47 -14.91
N VAL A 567 -27.01 -0.47 -14.14
CA VAL A 567 -26.27 0.76 -13.78
C VAL A 567 -25.74 1.47 -15.02
N ARG A 568 -25.04 0.75 -15.91
CA ARG A 568 -24.50 1.30 -17.17
C ARG A 568 -25.64 1.90 -18.01
N THR A 569 -26.76 1.19 -18.15
CA THR A 569 -27.95 1.67 -18.88
C THR A 569 -28.59 2.90 -18.22
N ALA A 570 -28.64 2.96 -16.88
CA ALA A 570 -29.22 4.09 -16.17
C ALA A 570 -28.43 5.38 -16.42
N PHE A 571 -27.10 5.34 -16.27
CA PHE A 571 -26.25 6.51 -16.52
C PHE A 571 -26.12 6.86 -18.01
N GLN A 572 -26.17 5.89 -18.93
CA GLN A 572 -26.24 6.16 -20.37
C GLN A 572 -27.49 6.97 -20.78
N ASN A 573 -28.60 6.81 -20.06
CA ASN A 573 -29.87 7.50 -20.32
C ASN A 573 -30.04 8.81 -19.54
N VAL A 574 -29.03 9.26 -18.80
CA VAL A 574 -29.08 10.57 -18.12
C VAL A 574 -29.02 11.69 -19.16
N THR A 575 -30.11 12.44 -19.23
CA THR A 575 -30.28 13.61 -20.10
C THR A 575 -30.64 14.83 -19.26
N ASP A 576 -30.25 16.01 -19.71
CA ASP A 576 -30.67 17.28 -19.13
C ASP A 576 -31.93 17.81 -19.86
N PRO A 577 -33.10 17.88 -19.20
CA PRO A 577 -34.32 18.42 -19.81
C PRO A 577 -34.31 19.95 -19.94
N ALA A 578 -33.49 20.65 -19.15
CA ALA A 578 -33.32 22.10 -19.23
C ALA A 578 -32.35 22.49 -20.36
N ASN A 579 -31.37 21.62 -20.66
CA ASN A 579 -30.43 21.77 -21.78
C ASN A 579 -30.48 20.58 -22.77
N PRO A 580 -31.58 20.41 -23.55
CA PRO A 580 -31.75 19.26 -24.44
C PRO A 580 -30.61 19.06 -25.44
N GLY A 581 -30.08 17.83 -25.50
CA GLY A 581 -29.00 17.45 -26.40
C GLY A 581 -27.57 17.66 -25.86
N LYS A 582 -27.42 18.21 -24.64
CA LYS A 582 -26.13 18.22 -23.94
C LYS A 582 -25.69 16.81 -23.51
N GLN A 583 -24.39 16.56 -23.60
CA GLN A 583 -23.78 15.34 -23.05
C GLN A 583 -23.55 15.53 -21.54
N VAL A 584 -24.32 14.83 -20.70
CA VAL A 584 -24.14 14.88 -19.23
C VAL A 584 -22.99 13.98 -18.78
N ILE A 585 -22.90 12.78 -19.34
CA ILE A 585 -21.89 11.76 -18.99
C ILE A 585 -20.81 11.67 -20.08
N ALA A 586 -19.55 11.89 -19.69
CA ALA A 586 -18.38 11.84 -20.57
C ALA A 586 -17.95 10.40 -20.89
N ARG A 587 -17.85 9.53 -19.87
CA ARG A 587 -17.37 8.15 -19.98
C ARG A 587 -18.07 7.27 -18.94
N ILE A 588 -18.36 6.02 -19.30
CA ILE A 588 -18.79 4.97 -18.35
C ILE A 588 -17.86 3.78 -18.56
N MET A 589 -17.24 3.33 -17.47
CA MET A 589 -16.24 2.28 -17.45
C MET A 589 -16.71 1.12 -16.56
N ASP A 590 -16.49 -0.09 -17.03
CA ASP A 590 -16.52 -1.29 -16.23
C ASP A 590 -15.26 -1.35 -15.34
N LYS A 591 -15.35 -2.00 -14.18
CA LYS A 591 -14.24 -2.11 -13.20
C LYS A 591 -12.93 -2.56 -13.83
N GLU A 592 -13.02 -3.47 -14.78
CA GLU A 592 -11.90 -4.06 -15.52
C GLU A 592 -11.21 -3.05 -16.45
N GLU A 593 -11.94 -2.04 -16.97
CA GLU A 593 -11.36 -0.95 -17.77
C GLU A 593 -10.44 -0.04 -16.94
N LEU A 594 -10.57 -0.03 -15.60
CA LEU A 594 -9.80 0.86 -14.72
C LEU A 594 -8.30 0.52 -14.63
N ARG A 595 -7.88 -0.65 -15.13
CA ARG A 595 -6.47 -1.08 -15.15
C ARG A 595 -5.59 -0.16 -16.00
N ASN A 596 -6.20 0.59 -16.94
CA ASN A 596 -5.54 1.65 -17.69
C ASN A 596 -6.54 2.74 -18.11
N VAL A 597 -6.76 3.71 -17.22
CA VAL A 597 -7.45 4.97 -17.57
C VAL A 597 -6.41 5.99 -18.00
N ASP A 598 -6.20 6.09 -19.30
CA ASP A 598 -5.41 7.14 -19.95
C ASP A 598 -3.96 7.21 -19.43
N GLY A 599 -3.40 6.03 -19.07
CA GLY A 599 -2.07 5.85 -18.48
C GLY A 599 -2.06 5.57 -16.97
N SER A 600 -3.18 5.76 -16.27
CA SER A 600 -3.34 5.50 -14.83
C SER A 600 -3.85 4.08 -14.56
N ASP A 601 -3.19 3.34 -13.67
CA ASP A 601 -3.70 2.06 -13.16
C ASP A 601 -4.56 2.29 -11.90
N SER A 602 -5.84 2.55 -12.15
CA SER A 602 -6.80 2.93 -11.11
C SER A 602 -7.55 1.73 -10.51
N LEU A 603 -7.19 0.50 -10.88
CA LEU A 603 -7.89 -0.72 -10.46
C LEU A 603 -7.25 -1.33 -9.20
N HIS A 604 -7.67 -0.85 -8.03
CA HIS A 604 -7.53 -1.61 -6.78
C HIS A 604 -8.65 -2.66 -6.68
N PRO A 605 -8.36 -3.98 -6.59
CA PRO A 605 -9.38 -5.02 -6.72
C PRO A 605 -10.55 -4.87 -5.73
N ASN A 606 -10.24 -4.58 -4.46
CA ASN A 606 -11.25 -4.50 -3.41
C ASN A 606 -11.85 -3.10 -3.15
N ARG A 607 -11.41 -2.05 -3.86
CA ARG A 607 -11.76 -0.64 -3.53
C ARG A 607 -12.26 0.18 -4.71
N SER A 608 -12.11 -0.33 -5.93
CA SER A 608 -12.66 0.30 -7.14
C SER A 608 -14.11 -0.13 -7.36
N GLY A 609 -14.97 0.81 -7.77
CA GLY A 609 -16.36 0.54 -8.12
C GLY A 609 -16.51 -0.47 -9.26
N ASP A 610 -17.65 -1.17 -9.26
CA ASP A 610 -18.01 -2.17 -10.27
C ASP A 610 -18.42 -1.54 -11.61
N VAL A 611 -18.98 -0.32 -11.56
CA VAL A 611 -19.13 0.58 -12.70
C VAL A 611 -18.70 1.97 -12.25
N VAL A 612 -17.86 2.64 -13.04
CA VAL A 612 -17.39 4.01 -12.79
C VAL A 612 -17.90 4.94 -13.88
N VAL A 613 -18.46 6.07 -13.47
CA VAL A 613 -19.13 7.05 -14.33
C VAL A 613 -18.44 8.39 -14.18
N VAL A 614 -18.03 8.99 -15.29
CA VAL A 614 -17.39 10.31 -15.34
C VAL A 614 -18.34 11.27 -16.04
N THR A 615 -18.74 12.34 -15.34
CA THR A 615 -19.55 13.44 -15.87
C THR A 615 -18.73 14.33 -16.81
N ARG A 616 -19.39 15.19 -17.60
CA ARG A 616 -18.76 16.21 -18.46
C ARG A 616 -18.99 17.59 -17.81
N PRO A 617 -18.00 18.49 -17.70
CA PRO A 617 -18.27 19.88 -17.32
C PRO A 617 -19.29 20.51 -18.28
N PRO A 618 -20.32 21.24 -17.80
CA PRO A 618 -20.44 21.84 -16.47
C PRO A 618 -21.24 21.01 -15.45
N TYR A 619 -21.35 19.69 -15.64
CA TYR A 619 -21.96 18.76 -14.68
C TYR A 619 -20.93 18.19 -13.70
N GLN A 620 -21.34 17.95 -12.45
CA GLN A 620 -20.61 17.20 -11.41
C GLN A 620 -21.50 16.14 -10.75
N SER A 621 -21.01 15.48 -9.70
CA SER A 621 -21.75 14.48 -8.91
C SER A 621 -22.10 15.01 -7.51
N ASP A 622 -23.38 15.08 -7.15
CA ASP A 622 -23.81 15.44 -5.78
C ASP A 622 -25.24 14.93 -5.46
N ALA A 623 -25.54 14.70 -4.18
CA ALA A 623 -26.87 14.31 -3.68
C ALA A 623 -27.70 15.47 -3.09
N GLY A 624 -27.18 16.70 -3.09
CA GLY A 624 -27.88 17.90 -2.60
C GLY A 624 -29.13 18.31 -3.40
N THR A 625 -29.66 17.45 -4.27
CA THR A 625 -30.76 17.77 -5.19
C THR A 625 -31.94 16.80 -5.02
N PRO A 626 -32.73 16.90 -3.92
CA PRO A 626 -33.77 15.92 -3.61
C PRO A 626 -34.83 15.77 -4.69
N ASN A 627 -35.00 14.53 -5.18
CA ASN A 627 -35.96 14.15 -6.22
C ASN A 627 -35.71 14.77 -7.61
N GLN A 628 -34.52 15.32 -7.88
CA GLN A 628 -34.10 15.77 -9.20
C GLN A 628 -32.86 14.99 -9.65
N VAL A 629 -32.83 14.57 -10.92
CA VAL A 629 -31.67 13.85 -11.50
C VAL A 629 -30.53 14.81 -11.81
N ILE A 630 -30.87 16.04 -12.21
CA ILE A 630 -29.96 17.17 -12.39
C ILE A 630 -30.62 18.41 -11.79
N ALA A 631 -29.88 19.21 -11.04
CA ALA A 631 -30.27 20.57 -10.65
C ALA A 631 -29.05 21.51 -10.64
N LEU A 632 -29.26 22.77 -10.28
CA LEU A 632 -28.17 23.72 -10.01
C LEU A 632 -27.27 23.21 -8.87
N SER A 633 -25.96 23.47 -8.96
CA SER A 633 -25.02 23.33 -7.86
C SER A 633 -24.57 24.70 -7.38
N HIS A 634 -24.50 24.91 -6.05
CA HIS A 634 -23.90 26.10 -5.44
C HIS A 634 -22.39 25.98 -5.27
N PHE A 635 -21.84 24.84 -5.69
CA PHE A 635 -20.41 24.61 -5.91
C PHE A 635 -20.11 24.98 -7.38
N PHE A 636 -19.06 25.75 -7.63
CA PHE A 636 -18.81 26.42 -8.92
C PHE A 636 -17.48 26.04 -9.61
N GLY A 637 -16.59 25.33 -8.93
CA GLY A 637 -15.42 24.67 -9.52
C GLY A 637 -15.34 23.23 -9.04
N GLN A 638 -14.74 22.34 -9.82
CA GLN A 638 -14.65 20.93 -9.46
C GLN A 638 -13.49 20.21 -10.17
N HIS A 639 -12.97 19.17 -9.53
CA HIS A 639 -11.94 18.27 -10.01
C HIS A 639 -12.54 16.87 -10.32
N GLY A 640 -11.72 15.82 -10.47
CA GLY A 640 -12.22 14.44 -10.61
C GLY A 640 -12.81 14.03 -11.97
N TYR A 641 -12.52 14.78 -13.02
CA TYR A 641 -12.87 14.44 -14.41
C TYR A 641 -11.81 13.49 -15.03
N LEU A 642 -11.80 13.29 -16.36
CA LEU A 642 -10.70 12.55 -17.01
C LEU A 642 -9.38 13.35 -16.88
N PRO A 643 -8.21 12.71 -16.63
CA PRO A 643 -7.00 13.45 -16.24
C PRO A 643 -6.44 14.36 -17.34
N ASP A 644 -6.55 13.95 -18.60
CA ASP A 644 -6.07 14.66 -19.80
C ASP A 644 -7.09 15.69 -20.34
N TYR A 645 -8.19 15.97 -19.61
CA TYR A 645 -9.22 16.91 -20.09
C TYR A 645 -8.76 18.37 -19.93
N VAL A 646 -8.35 18.97 -21.04
CA VAL A 646 -7.91 20.37 -21.14
C VAL A 646 -8.70 21.12 -22.22
N ASP A 647 -9.35 22.22 -21.83
CA ASP A 647 -9.94 23.23 -22.72
C ASP A 647 -9.80 24.62 -22.08
N LEU A 648 -8.61 25.22 -22.24
CA LEU A 648 -8.27 26.53 -21.67
C LEU A 648 -9.18 27.66 -22.17
N LYS A 649 -9.80 27.52 -23.35
CA LYS A 649 -10.71 28.53 -23.92
C LYS A 649 -11.98 28.63 -23.08
N ASN A 650 -12.53 27.50 -22.65
CA ASN A 650 -13.69 27.43 -21.77
C ASN A 650 -13.27 27.19 -20.30
N ASN A 651 -12.04 27.58 -19.94
CA ASN A 651 -11.48 27.57 -18.58
C ASN A 651 -11.40 26.19 -17.91
N ILE A 652 -11.20 25.10 -18.66
CA ILE A 652 -11.01 23.73 -18.14
C ILE A 652 -9.53 23.33 -18.24
N ASN A 653 -8.93 22.83 -17.15
CA ASN A 653 -7.61 22.20 -17.21
C ASN A 653 -7.45 21.19 -16.07
N MET A 654 -7.52 19.89 -16.37
CA MET A 654 -7.39 18.84 -15.35
C MET A 654 -5.94 18.48 -14.98
N HIS A 655 -4.95 19.04 -15.68
CA HIS A 655 -3.54 18.86 -15.34
C HIS A 655 -3.19 19.62 -14.06
N ALA A 656 -2.36 18.99 -13.23
CA ALA A 656 -1.78 19.61 -12.05
C ALA A 656 -0.56 20.47 -12.41
N THR A 657 -0.28 21.51 -11.63
CA THR A 657 0.98 22.27 -11.75
C THR A 657 2.21 21.38 -11.54
N PHE A 658 3.27 21.62 -12.32
CA PHE A 658 4.63 21.11 -12.02
C PHE A 658 5.69 22.16 -12.37
N VAL A 659 6.48 22.53 -11.37
CA VAL A 659 7.70 23.34 -11.50
C VAL A 659 8.79 22.77 -10.60
N ALA A 660 9.95 22.46 -11.16
CA ALA A 660 11.13 22.01 -10.42
C ALA A 660 12.25 23.05 -10.49
N GLY A 661 13.03 23.23 -9.42
CA GLY A 661 14.14 24.20 -9.42
C GLY A 661 15.10 24.04 -8.25
N GLY A 662 16.33 24.49 -8.40
CA GLY A 662 17.38 24.36 -7.38
C GLY A 662 18.76 24.15 -8.03
N PRO A 663 19.82 23.92 -7.22
CA PRO A 663 21.21 23.89 -7.71
C PRO A 663 21.52 22.88 -8.83
N LEU A 664 20.74 21.81 -8.95
CA LEU A 664 20.94 20.76 -9.95
C LEU A 664 19.86 20.69 -11.04
N ILE A 665 18.74 21.40 -10.91
CA ILE A 665 17.67 21.33 -11.90
C ILE A 665 18.04 22.20 -13.10
N LYS A 666 18.00 21.62 -14.30
CA LYS A 666 18.26 22.32 -15.57
C LYS A 666 17.17 23.34 -15.85
N SER A 667 17.54 24.51 -16.37
CA SER A 667 16.58 25.43 -16.99
C SER A 667 15.95 24.75 -18.22
N LYS A 668 14.66 24.39 -18.14
CA LYS A 668 13.90 23.63 -19.15
C LYS A 668 12.41 24.01 -19.14
N PRO A 669 12.00 25.05 -19.89
CA PRO A 669 10.65 25.64 -19.81
C PRO A 669 9.52 24.83 -20.48
N SER A 670 9.71 23.54 -20.75
CA SER A 670 8.68 22.58 -21.15
C SER A 670 9.26 21.17 -21.07
N VAL A 671 8.53 20.25 -20.43
CA VAL A 671 8.91 18.85 -20.25
C VAL A 671 7.67 17.98 -20.48
N LYS A 672 7.70 17.15 -21.52
CA LYS A 672 6.54 16.39 -22.00
C LYS A 672 6.33 15.08 -21.23
N GLY A 673 5.06 14.74 -21.00
CA GLY A 673 4.65 13.46 -20.41
C GLY A 673 5.07 13.29 -18.95
N LEU A 674 5.14 14.38 -18.17
CA LEU A 674 5.31 14.27 -16.72
C LEU A 674 4.07 13.64 -16.10
N ARG A 675 4.28 12.70 -15.18
CA ARG A 675 3.24 12.03 -14.40
C ARG A 675 3.53 12.27 -12.92
N ALA A 676 2.50 12.43 -12.10
CA ALA A 676 2.68 12.60 -10.65
C ALA A 676 3.48 11.46 -9.98
N ILE A 677 3.36 10.23 -10.50
CA ILE A 677 4.15 9.07 -10.02
C ILE A 677 5.66 9.21 -10.23
N ASP A 678 6.13 10.06 -11.15
CA ASP A 678 7.55 10.25 -11.45
C ASP A 678 8.26 11.14 -10.39
N ILE A 679 7.52 11.76 -9.45
CA ILE A 679 8.07 12.65 -8.42
C ILE A 679 8.88 11.89 -7.36
N ALA A 680 8.26 10.96 -6.62
CA ALA A 680 8.92 10.26 -5.51
C ALA A 680 10.20 9.50 -5.92
N PRO A 681 10.25 8.75 -7.05
CA PRO A 681 11.48 8.13 -7.56
C PRO A 681 12.58 9.16 -7.87
N THR A 682 12.21 10.31 -8.44
CA THR A 682 13.16 11.38 -8.76
C THR A 682 13.74 12.03 -7.50
N ILE A 683 12.93 12.22 -6.45
CA ILE A 683 13.40 12.70 -5.15
C ILE A 683 14.33 11.66 -4.50
N ALA A 684 13.98 10.37 -4.54
CA ALA A 684 14.82 9.30 -3.97
C ALA A 684 16.20 9.23 -4.62
N PHE A 685 16.25 9.30 -5.95
CA PHE A 685 17.49 9.41 -6.72
C PHE A 685 18.32 10.66 -6.36
N LEU A 686 17.68 11.82 -6.21
CA LEU A 686 18.36 13.07 -5.83
C LEU A 686 18.91 13.04 -4.40
N MET A 687 18.22 12.41 -3.46
CA MET A 687 18.62 12.32 -2.05
C MET A 687 19.57 11.15 -1.74
N ASP A 688 19.91 10.33 -2.74
CA ASP A 688 20.70 9.10 -2.62
C ASP A 688 20.15 8.20 -1.50
N ILE A 689 18.88 7.82 -1.66
CA ILE A 689 18.11 6.93 -0.77
C ILE A 689 17.39 5.86 -1.60
N PRO A 690 17.11 4.66 -1.05
CA PRO A 690 16.18 3.73 -1.68
C PRO A 690 14.84 4.43 -1.97
N GLY A 691 14.22 4.11 -3.11
CA GLY A 691 12.87 4.57 -3.43
C GLY A 691 11.81 3.99 -2.49
N PRO A 692 10.56 4.48 -2.62
CA PRO A 692 9.43 3.86 -1.96
C PRO A 692 9.19 2.44 -2.51
N GLN A 693 8.87 1.49 -1.62
CA GLN A 693 8.90 0.04 -1.91
C GLN A 693 7.90 -0.45 -2.97
N ASN A 694 6.95 0.38 -3.39
CA ASN A 694 5.97 0.09 -4.45
C ASN A 694 6.01 1.12 -5.60
N ALA A 695 7.06 1.95 -5.65
CA ALA A 695 7.11 3.12 -6.53
C ALA A 695 7.28 2.73 -8.00
N ARG A 696 6.24 2.98 -8.79
CA ARG A 696 6.14 2.63 -10.21
C ARG A 696 6.83 3.63 -11.13
N GLY A 697 6.78 4.94 -10.83
CA GLY A 697 7.27 6.01 -11.70
C GLY A 697 8.76 5.96 -12.09
N ARG A 698 9.11 6.70 -13.15
CA ARG A 698 10.49 6.83 -13.67
C ARG A 698 11.27 7.91 -12.94
N ILE A 699 12.60 7.82 -13.00
CA ILE A 699 13.49 8.88 -12.54
C ILE A 699 13.66 9.91 -13.68
N LEU A 700 13.41 11.18 -13.39
CA LEU A 700 13.41 12.26 -14.39
C LEU A 700 14.83 12.80 -14.66
N TYR A 701 15.74 11.92 -15.13
CA TYR A 701 17.13 12.27 -15.47
C TYR A 701 17.24 13.48 -16.42
N ASN A 702 16.27 13.63 -17.32
CA ASN A 702 16.24 14.75 -18.26
C ASN A 702 16.17 16.13 -17.56
N LEU A 703 15.74 16.23 -16.30
CA LEU A 703 15.74 17.45 -15.48
C LEU A 703 17.07 17.73 -14.78
N ILE A 704 17.93 16.74 -14.58
CA ILE A 704 19.02 16.78 -13.59
C ILE A 704 20.37 17.05 -14.27
N SER A 705 21.08 18.09 -13.82
CA SER A 705 22.38 18.52 -14.35
C SER A 705 23.45 17.43 -14.23
N GLY A 706 24.05 17.03 -15.37
CA GLY A 706 25.04 15.96 -15.44
C GLY A 706 24.45 14.55 -15.50
N ALA A 707 23.13 14.40 -15.62
CA ALA A 707 22.49 13.08 -15.77
C ALA A 707 22.46 12.56 -17.23
N GLU A 708 22.86 13.37 -18.22
CA GLU A 708 22.88 13.03 -19.66
C GLU A 708 23.73 11.80 -20.02
N SER A 709 24.68 11.44 -19.16
CA SER A 709 25.56 10.29 -19.33
C SER A 709 25.21 9.11 -18.43
N LEU A 710 24.14 9.21 -17.63
CA LEU A 710 23.66 8.12 -16.79
C LEU A 710 22.85 7.13 -17.62
N ARG A 711 22.96 5.84 -17.29
CA ARG A 711 22.24 4.77 -17.99
C ARG A 711 21.55 3.88 -16.97
N GLU A 712 20.23 3.77 -17.05
CA GLU A 712 19.48 2.84 -16.20
C GLU A 712 19.48 1.45 -16.84
N VAL A 713 19.77 0.44 -16.02
CA VAL A 713 19.46 -0.97 -16.28
C VAL A 713 18.32 -1.36 -15.34
N THR A 714 17.29 -1.95 -15.90
CA THR A 714 16.11 -2.44 -15.21
C THR A 714 16.14 -3.97 -15.22
N ILE A 715 15.76 -4.58 -14.11
CA ILE A 715 15.69 -6.04 -13.96
C ILE A 715 14.29 -6.35 -13.45
N LEU A 716 13.59 -7.28 -14.10
CA LEU A 716 12.30 -7.81 -13.68
C LEU A 716 12.51 -9.26 -13.25
N ASP A 717 12.23 -9.56 -11.98
CA ASP A 717 12.64 -10.79 -11.31
C ASP A 717 11.44 -11.51 -10.66
N ILE A 718 11.43 -12.85 -10.75
CA ILE A 718 10.48 -13.74 -10.08
C ILE A 718 11.19 -14.85 -9.29
N SER A 719 10.71 -15.06 -8.06
CA SER A 719 11.24 -16.01 -7.08
C SER A 719 10.39 -17.29 -7.03
N ASP A 720 11.02 -18.44 -6.72
CA ASP A 720 10.41 -19.76 -6.46
C ASP A 720 9.26 -20.09 -7.44
N TYR A 721 9.48 -19.95 -8.75
CA TYR A 721 8.34 -19.92 -9.68
C TYR A 721 7.58 -21.27 -9.74
N HIS A 722 8.25 -22.39 -9.45
CA HIS A 722 7.65 -23.72 -9.25
C HIS A 722 6.60 -24.10 -10.31
N GLY A 723 6.81 -23.74 -11.59
CA GLY A 723 5.86 -24.01 -12.67
C GLY A 723 4.42 -23.56 -12.39
N GLN A 724 4.21 -22.44 -11.68
CA GLN A 724 2.88 -21.89 -11.40
C GLN A 724 2.28 -21.19 -12.63
N LEU A 725 1.97 -21.99 -13.67
CA LEU A 725 1.50 -21.51 -14.97
C LEU A 725 0.19 -20.70 -14.89
N ILE A 726 -0.70 -21.10 -13.99
CA ILE A 726 -2.04 -20.54 -13.79
C ILE A 726 -2.08 -19.62 -12.55
N PRO A 727 -2.96 -18.61 -12.50
CA PRO A 727 -3.09 -17.72 -11.35
C PRO A 727 -3.37 -18.44 -10.03
N LEU A 728 -2.91 -17.84 -8.93
CA LEU A 728 -3.32 -18.14 -7.57
C LEU A 728 -4.34 -17.09 -7.10
N SER A 729 -4.72 -17.08 -5.82
CA SER A 729 -5.67 -16.11 -5.27
C SER A 729 -5.17 -15.46 -3.98
N GLU A 730 -5.30 -14.14 -3.85
CA GLU A 730 -4.88 -13.34 -2.69
C GLU A 730 -5.93 -12.29 -2.31
N ALA A 731 -6.07 -11.97 -1.03
CA ALA A 731 -6.88 -10.84 -0.57
C ALA A 731 -6.16 -9.50 -0.83
N ALA A 732 -6.83 -8.57 -1.50
CA ALA A 732 -6.26 -7.24 -1.80
C ALA A 732 -6.35 -6.23 -0.62
N ASP A 733 -7.01 -6.60 0.48
CA ASP A 733 -7.18 -5.78 1.69
C ASP A 733 -7.30 -6.72 2.90
N THR A 734 -7.34 -6.17 4.11
CA THR A 734 -7.59 -6.91 5.37
C THR A 734 -9.01 -7.47 5.50
N ILE A 735 -9.85 -7.29 4.48
CA ILE A 735 -11.27 -7.66 4.42
C ILE A 735 -11.65 -8.03 2.99
N GLY A 736 -12.78 -8.74 2.84
CA GLY A 736 -13.39 -9.03 1.54
C GLY A 736 -12.83 -10.24 0.82
N PRO A 737 -13.23 -10.42 -0.46
CA PRO A 737 -12.87 -11.61 -1.23
C PRO A 737 -11.40 -11.60 -1.66
N THR A 738 -10.91 -12.78 -2.04
CA THR A 738 -9.64 -12.93 -2.75
C THR A 738 -9.83 -12.72 -4.26
N PHE A 739 -8.77 -12.29 -4.93
CA PHE A 739 -8.73 -12.00 -6.37
C PHE A 739 -7.60 -12.79 -7.03
N GLY A 740 -7.67 -13.02 -8.35
CA GLY A 740 -6.66 -13.79 -9.06
C GLY A 740 -5.34 -13.02 -9.20
N ILE A 741 -4.21 -13.72 -9.07
CA ILE A 741 -2.87 -13.11 -9.07
C ILE A 741 -1.80 -14.05 -9.61
N GLY A 742 -0.86 -13.51 -10.38
CA GLY A 742 0.22 -14.27 -11.01
C GLY A 742 -0.27 -15.10 -12.21
N GLY A 743 0.41 -16.21 -12.48
CA GLY A 743 0.21 -17.01 -13.68
C GLY A 743 0.91 -16.41 -14.91
N ALA A 744 1.53 -17.25 -15.74
CA ALA A 744 2.44 -16.85 -16.81
C ALA A 744 1.82 -15.88 -17.82
N ALA A 745 0.57 -16.12 -18.22
CA ALA A 745 -0.11 -15.33 -19.23
C ALA A 745 -0.39 -13.88 -18.77
N PHE A 746 -0.52 -13.64 -17.47
CA PHE A 746 -0.70 -12.31 -16.89
C PHE A 746 0.65 -11.67 -16.54
N LEU A 747 1.60 -12.45 -15.99
CA LEU A 747 2.97 -12.01 -15.71
C LEU A 747 3.64 -11.40 -16.94
N LYS A 748 3.51 -12.01 -18.13
CA LYS A 748 4.02 -11.44 -19.39
C LYS A 748 3.50 -10.02 -19.65
N LYS A 749 2.22 -9.75 -19.38
CA LYS A 749 1.62 -8.43 -19.61
C LYS A 749 2.01 -7.40 -18.56
N TYR A 750 2.27 -7.84 -17.32
CA TYR A 750 2.94 -6.99 -16.35
C TYR A 750 4.38 -6.67 -16.76
N PHE A 751 5.15 -7.63 -17.28
CA PHE A 751 6.48 -7.34 -17.80
C PHE A 751 6.45 -6.36 -18.99
N GLU A 752 5.58 -6.57 -19.99
CA GLU A 752 5.38 -5.63 -21.13
C GLU A 752 5.08 -4.19 -20.67
N ILE A 753 4.28 -4.02 -19.61
CA ILE A 753 3.97 -2.71 -19.02
C ILE A 753 5.23 -2.07 -18.41
N TYR A 754 6.03 -2.83 -17.66
CA TYR A 754 7.22 -2.31 -16.99
C TYR A 754 8.43 -2.13 -17.93
N GLU A 755 8.52 -2.92 -19.01
CA GLU A 755 9.40 -2.66 -20.15
C GLU A 755 9.08 -1.32 -20.82
N ALA A 756 7.80 -1.06 -21.11
CA ALA A 756 7.34 0.18 -21.72
C ALA A 756 7.61 1.40 -20.82
N GLU A 757 7.46 1.25 -19.50
CA GLU A 757 7.80 2.31 -18.54
C GLU A 757 9.31 2.54 -18.41
N ALA A 758 10.13 1.49 -18.43
CA ALA A 758 11.60 1.63 -18.50
C ALA A 758 12.05 2.32 -19.80
N ALA A 759 11.34 2.12 -20.91
CA ALA A 759 11.61 2.83 -22.15
C ALA A 759 11.43 4.35 -22.02
N LEU A 760 10.49 4.82 -21.17
CA LEU A 760 10.29 6.25 -20.87
C LEU A 760 11.45 6.88 -20.08
N SER A 761 12.33 6.09 -19.47
CA SER A 761 13.57 6.55 -18.83
C SER A 761 14.75 6.69 -19.82
N SER A 762 14.63 6.15 -21.05
CA SER A 762 15.76 5.97 -21.97
C SER A 762 15.92 7.10 -23.01
N ASP A 763 17.15 7.60 -23.19
CA ASP A 763 17.49 8.66 -24.15
C ASP A 763 17.19 8.32 -25.63
N ASN A 764 16.98 7.03 -25.95
CA ASN A 764 16.79 6.52 -27.32
C ASN A 764 15.50 5.69 -27.51
N GLY A 765 14.62 5.62 -26.51
CA GLY A 765 13.40 4.81 -26.55
C GLY A 765 13.64 3.29 -26.56
N LYS A 766 14.84 2.82 -26.22
CA LYS A 766 15.16 1.40 -26.05
C LYS A 766 15.55 1.13 -24.59
N PRO A 767 14.72 0.41 -23.82
CA PRO A 767 15.06 0.09 -22.44
C PRO A 767 16.27 -0.85 -22.37
N SER A 768 16.92 -0.86 -21.21
CA SER A 768 17.92 -1.85 -20.84
C SER A 768 17.29 -2.79 -19.80
N VAL A 769 16.26 -3.54 -20.19
CA VAL A 769 15.54 -4.50 -19.33
C VAL A 769 16.14 -5.90 -19.49
N ILE A 770 16.08 -6.69 -18.41
CA ILE A 770 16.27 -8.14 -18.39
C ILE A 770 15.08 -8.74 -17.61
N GLU A 771 14.44 -9.78 -18.15
CA GLU A 771 13.51 -10.64 -17.40
C GLU A 771 14.27 -11.85 -16.81
N MET A 772 14.10 -12.18 -15.53
CA MET A 772 14.85 -13.28 -14.88
C MET A 772 14.07 -14.06 -13.82
N ALA A 773 14.59 -15.25 -13.50
CA ALA A 773 14.21 -16.03 -12.32
C ALA A 773 15.46 -16.40 -11.49
N ALA A 774 15.29 -16.57 -10.18
CA ALA A 774 16.39 -16.79 -9.23
C ALA A 774 16.69 -18.29 -8.94
N GLY A 775 15.91 -19.21 -9.49
CA GLY A 775 15.97 -20.64 -9.25
C GLY A 775 14.59 -21.26 -9.07
N ASP A 776 14.54 -22.58 -8.86
CA ASP A 776 13.31 -23.36 -8.53
C ASP A 776 12.09 -23.11 -9.42
N SER A 777 12.34 -22.63 -10.65
CA SER A 777 11.39 -22.55 -11.75
C SER A 777 10.71 -23.87 -12.05
N THR A 778 11.41 -24.99 -11.81
CA THR A 778 10.95 -26.37 -11.99
C THR A 778 11.18 -27.19 -10.72
N GLY A 779 10.52 -28.34 -10.60
CA GLY A 779 10.40 -29.13 -9.38
C GLY A 779 9.43 -28.50 -8.36
N ALA A 780 8.94 -29.32 -7.42
CA ALA A 780 7.82 -29.00 -6.52
C ALA A 780 6.53 -28.44 -7.20
N THR A 781 6.38 -28.61 -8.52
CA THR A 781 5.39 -27.86 -9.33
C THR A 781 3.96 -28.42 -9.24
N PRO A 782 2.92 -27.62 -9.57
CA PRO A 782 1.57 -28.11 -9.73
C PRO A 782 1.44 -29.16 -10.86
N PRO A 783 0.41 -30.03 -10.84
CA PRO A 783 0.21 -31.08 -11.85
C PRO A 783 0.25 -30.64 -13.32
N ILE A 784 -0.13 -29.39 -13.63
CA ILE A 784 -0.08 -28.81 -14.99
C ILE A 784 1.35 -28.72 -15.56
N SER A 785 2.36 -28.66 -14.71
CA SER A 785 3.78 -28.68 -15.09
C SER A 785 4.39 -30.07 -14.85
N ASN A 786 4.27 -30.59 -13.62
CA ASN A 786 4.90 -31.84 -13.18
C ASN A 786 4.52 -33.07 -14.03
N PHE A 787 3.24 -33.20 -14.42
CA PHE A 787 2.77 -34.37 -15.18
C PHE A 787 3.44 -34.49 -16.56
N PHE A 788 3.94 -33.38 -17.11
CA PHE A 788 4.69 -33.30 -18.35
C PHE A 788 6.21 -33.15 -18.10
N GLY A 789 6.68 -33.48 -16.89
CA GLY A 789 8.09 -33.39 -16.48
C GLY A 789 8.64 -31.97 -16.51
N ASP A 790 7.83 -30.97 -16.18
CA ASP A 790 8.16 -29.53 -16.20
C ASP A 790 8.59 -28.94 -17.56
N THR A 791 8.59 -29.74 -18.63
CA THR A 791 8.83 -29.26 -19.99
C THR A 791 7.91 -28.09 -20.41
N PRO A 792 6.61 -28.02 -20.02
CA PRO A 792 5.78 -26.88 -20.39
C PRO A 792 6.19 -25.59 -19.67
N THR A 793 6.83 -25.68 -18.50
CA THR A 793 7.28 -24.49 -17.76
C THR A 793 8.45 -23.83 -18.46
N ILE A 794 9.45 -24.59 -18.92
CA ILE A 794 10.54 -24.05 -19.74
C ILE A 794 10.00 -23.50 -21.07
N GLU A 795 9.05 -24.21 -21.72
CA GLU A 795 8.39 -23.72 -22.93
C GLU A 795 7.61 -22.40 -22.71
N ILE A 796 6.98 -22.21 -21.56
CA ILE A 796 6.22 -21.00 -21.23
C ILE A 796 7.12 -19.85 -20.74
N MET A 797 8.19 -20.12 -19.98
CA MET A 797 9.20 -19.09 -19.65
C MET A 797 9.87 -18.54 -20.92
N ASN A 798 10.09 -19.41 -21.92
CA ASN A 798 10.51 -19.04 -23.28
C ASN A 798 9.47 -18.23 -24.10
N MET A 799 8.22 -18.13 -23.63
CA MET A 799 7.14 -17.33 -24.21
C MET A 799 6.87 -16.06 -23.40
N MET A 800 7.14 -16.08 -22.09
CA MET A 800 7.28 -14.89 -21.26
C MET A 800 8.46 -14.04 -21.76
N GLY A 801 9.60 -14.67 -22.04
CA GLY A 801 10.80 -13.96 -22.51
C GLY A 801 11.90 -13.85 -21.47
N ILE A 802 11.88 -14.71 -20.44
CA ILE A 802 12.96 -14.87 -19.45
C ILE A 802 14.30 -14.95 -20.18
N ASP A 803 15.21 -14.05 -19.83
CA ASP A 803 16.56 -13.89 -20.40
C ASP A 803 17.61 -14.74 -19.66
N ILE A 804 17.37 -15.11 -18.40
CA ILE A 804 18.29 -15.87 -17.54
C ILE A 804 17.54 -16.53 -16.36
N ASP A 805 18.00 -17.71 -15.93
CA ASP A 805 17.49 -18.41 -14.75
C ASP A 805 18.64 -18.88 -13.84
N GLY A 806 18.40 -18.88 -12.53
CA GLY A 806 19.29 -19.48 -11.55
C GLY A 806 19.21 -21.02 -11.56
N LEU A 807 19.93 -21.66 -10.65
CA LEU A 807 19.69 -23.07 -10.30
C LEU A 807 19.47 -23.16 -8.79
N GLY A 808 18.24 -23.50 -8.41
CA GLY A 808 17.89 -23.88 -7.04
C GLY A 808 17.91 -25.39 -6.85
N ASN A 809 17.40 -25.84 -5.69
CA ASN A 809 17.30 -27.26 -5.36
C ASN A 809 16.29 -28.01 -6.23
N HIS A 810 15.07 -27.51 -6.40
CA HIS A 810 14.00 -28.25 -7.06
C HIS A 810 14.24 -28.41 -8.58
N ASN A 811 15.12 -27.61 -9.20
CA ASN A 811 15.63 -27.90 -10.56
C ASN A 811 16.29 -29.30 -10.69
N PHE A 812 16.67 -29.94 -9.58
CA PHE A 812 17.27 -31.27 -9.52
C PHE A 812 16.32 -32.37 -9.02
N ASP A 813 15.01 -32.12 -8.82
CA ASP A 813 14.02 -33.11 -8.36
C ASP A 813 14.01 -34.36 -9.27
N ALA A 814 13.96 -34.15 -10.60
CA ALA A 814 14.04 -35.22 -11.61
C ALA A 814 15.48 -35.73 -11.87
N GLY A 815 16.46 -35.28 -11.08
CA GLY A 815 17.88 -35.58 -11.20
C GLY A 815 18.61 -34.84 -12.32
N GLN A 816 19.92 -34.60 -12.13
CA GLN A 816 20.76 -33.82 -13.04
C GLN A 816 20.77 -34.35 -14.48
N THR A 817 20.56 -35.65 -14.68
CA THR A 817 20.48 -36.27 -16.01
C THR A 817 19.25 -35.78 -16.78
N TYR A 818 18.12 -35.54 -16.11
CA TYR A 818 16.92 -35.01 -16.76
C TYR A 818 17.03 -33.50 -16.98
N LEU A 819 17.50 -32.76 -15.97
CA LEU A 819 17.80 -31.33 -16.09
C LEU A 819 18.71 -31.03 -17.31
N ARG A 820 19.84 -31.74 -17.42
CA ARG A 820 20.86 -31.48 -18.45
C ARG A 820 20.51 -31.97 -19.85
N ASN A 821 19.67 -33.00 -20.00
CA ASN A 821 19.33 -33.58 -21.31
C ASN A 821 17.92 -33.24 -21.80
N THR A 822 17.03 -32.76 -20.92
CA THR A 822 15.64 -32.42 -21.27
C THR A 822 15.31 -30.96 -21.02
N LEU A 823 15.49 -30.45 -19.78
CA LEU A 823 15.03 -29.10 -19.41
C LEU A 823 15.95 -27.99 -19.96
N ILE A 824 17.26 -28.07 -19.68
CA ILE A 824 18.24 -27.08 -20.16
C ILE A 824 18.22 -26.96 -21.71
N PRO A 825 18.15 -28.05 -22.50
CA PRO A 825 18.06 -27.95 -23.96
C PRO A 825 16.76 -27.35 -24.52
N LEU A 826 15.70 -27.20 -23.70
CA LEU A 826 14.49 -26.49 -24.10
C LEU A 826 14.60 -24.98 -23.88
N ALA A 827 15.43 -24.51 -22.95
CA ALA A 827 15.56 -23.09 -22.63
C ALA A 827 16.27 -22.31 -23.74
N LYS A 828 15.76 -21.11 -24.04
CA LYS A 828 16.41 -20.12 -24.92
C LYS A 828 17.35 -19.20 -24.14
N TYR A 829 17.29 -19.25 -22.81
CA TYR A 829 18.10 -18.52 -21.85
C TYR A 829 19.17 -19.44 -21.21
N PRO A 830 20.32 -18.89 -20.77
CA PRO A 830 21.29 -19.61 -19.96
C PRO A 830 20.76 -19.87 -18.54
N PHE A 831 21.09 -21.04 -18.00
CA PHE A 831 21.08 -21.29 -16.57
C PHE A 831 22.41 -20.89 -15.94
N VAL A 832 22.39 -20.33 -14.72
CA VAL A 832 23.62 -19.95 -14.00
C VAL A 832 23.72 -20.51 -12.58
N SER A 833 24.90 -21.05 -12.26
CA SER A 833 25.36 -21.35 -10.90
C SER A 833 26.88 -21.44 -10.86
N SER A 834 27.51 -20.66 -9.98
CA SER A 834 28.96 -20.65 -9.76
C SER A 834 29.45 -21.73 -8.79
N ASN A 835 28.58 -22.24 -7.91
CA ASN A 835 28.96 -23.16 -6.84
C ASN A 835 28.49 -24.62 -7.01
N ILE A 836 27.57 -24.94 -7.94
CA ILE A 836 27.36 -26.34 -8.35
C ILE A 836 28.45 -26.74 -9.34
N VAL A 837 29.33 -27.66 -8.93
CA VAL A 837 30.56 -28.04 -9.64
C VAL A 837 30.73 -29.56 -9.75
N ASP A 838 31.56 -30.00 -10.68
CA ASP A 838 32.01 -31.40 -10.78
C ASP A 838 33.04 -31.75 -9.68
N ALA A 839 33.40 -33.03 -9.60
CA ALA A 839 34.43 -33.55 -8.69
C ALA A 839 35.85 -32.98 -8.93
N SER A 840 36.07 -32.18 -9.97
CA SER A 840 37.31 -31.42 -10.22
C SER A 840 37.22 -29.94 -9.80
N GLY A 841 36.08 -29.51 -9.27
CA GLY A 841 35.82 -28.13 -8.85
C GLY A 841 35.47 -27.18 -10.01
N LYS A 842 34.90 -27.70 -11.11
CA LYS A 842 34.51 -26.89 -12.27
C LYS A 842 33.00 -26.89 -12.51
N THR A 843 32.45 -25.77 -12.91
CA THR A 843 31.08 -25.68 -13.43
C THR A 843 30.91 -26.61 -14.65
N PRO A 844 29.90 -27.49 -14.67
CA PRO A 844 29.55 -28.31 -15.84
C PRO A 844 29.21 -27.46 -17.08
N LYS A 845 29.30 -28.06 -18.26
CA LYS A 845 29.15 -27.33 -19.55
C LYS A 845 27.71 -26.92 -19.89
N GLU A 846 26.72 -27.43 -19.16
CA GLU A 846 25.30 -27.22 -19.44
C GLU A 846 24.72 -25.95 -18.77
N TRP A 847 25.39 -25.41 -17.74
CA TRP A 847 25.13 -24.08 -17.19
C TRP A 847 26.44 -23.27 -17.17
N SER A 848 26.40 -22.04 -16.68
CA SER A 848 27.59 -21.18 -16.54
C SER A 848 27.73 -20.64 -15.13
N PRO A 849 28.95 -20.27 -14.66
CA PRO A 849 29.09 -19.58 -13.38
C PRO A 849 28.54 -18.15 -13.44
N SER A 850 28.45 -17.58 -14.65
CA SER A 850 28.07 -16.21 -14.92
C SER A 850 27.54 -16.00 -16.35
N HIS A 851 26.92 -14.83 -16.60
CA HIS A 851 26.61 -14.32 -17.92
C HIS A 851 26.97 -12.82 -18.07
N GLU A 852 27.18 -12.33 -19.29
CA GLU A 852 27.43 -10.90 -19.59
C GLU A 852 26.40 -10.34 -20.57
N PHE A 853 25.44 -9.57 -20.08
CA PHE A 853 24.49 -8.82 -20.92
C PHE A 853 25.09 -7.52 -21.44
N LYS A 854 24.77 -7.14 -22.69
CA LYS A 854 25.38 -6.01 -23.40
C LYS A 854 24.31 -5.20 -24.11
N PHE A 855 23.89 -4.10 -23.48
CA PHE A 855 22.75 -3.31 -23.90
C PHE A 855 23.07 -2.37 -25.08
N THR A 856 22.04 -2.00 -25.85
CA THR A 856 22.17 -1.10 -27.00
C THR A 856 22.67 0.31 -26.63
N GLN A 857 22.56 0.69 -25.35
CA GLN A 857 23.06 1.95 -24.80
C GLN A 857 24.57 1.92 -24.46
N GLY A 858 25.25 0.77 -24.62
CA GLY A 858 26.69 0.60 -24.38
C GLY A 858 27.07 0.00 -23.02
N VAL A 859 26.11 -0.07 -22.09
CA VAL A 859 26.28 -0.67 -20.75
C VAL A 859 26.42 -2.19 -20.84
N LYS A 860 27.23 -2.76 -19.93
CA LYS A 860 27.30 -4.20 -19.69
C LYS A 860 27.00 -4.55 -18.23
N LEU A 861 26.16 -5.57 -18.05
CA LEU A 861 25.87 -6.16 -16.76
C LEU A 861 26.47 -7.56 -16.69
N GLY A 862 27.32 -7.79 -15.69
CA GLY A 862 27.71 -9.14 -15.28
C GLY A 862 26.67 -9.72 -14.31
N ILE A 863 26.25 -10.96 -14.54
CA ILE A 863 25.38 -11.70 -13.61
C ILE A 863 26.14 -12.95 -13.16
N VAL A 864 26.25 -13.17 -11.85
CA VAL A 864 26.85 -14.38 -11.25
C VAL A 864 25.74 -15.24 -10.67
N GLY A 865 25.70 -16.53 -11.03
CA GLY A 865 24.73 -17.46 -10.47
C GLY A 865 25.18 -18.03 -9.12
N PHE A 866 24.25 -18.35 -8.22
CA PHE A 866 24.50 -19.19 -7.06
C PHE A 866 23.32 -20.11 -6.72
N SER A 867 23.61 -21.14 -5.92
CA SER A 867 22.67 -22.16 -5.45
C SER A 867 22.87 -22.37 -3.96
N ASN A 868 21.86 -22.87 -3.25
CA ASN A 868 21.92 -23.05 -1.81
C ASN A 868 22.99 -24.07 -1.38
N ASP A 869 23.80 -23.68 -0.38
CA ASP A 869 24.85 -24.52 0.21
C ASP A 869 24.32 -25.85 0.80
N ASP A 870 23.04 -25.90 1.19
CA ASP A 870 22.38 -27.07 1.80
C ASP A 870 21.55 -27.93 0.83
N LEU A 871 21.52 -27.58 -0.46
CA LEU A 871 20.85 -28.31 -1.55
C LEU A 871 21.00 -29.84 -1.48
N PRO A 872 22.18 -30.44 -1.16
CA PRO A 872 22.32 -31.89 -1.01
C PRO A 872 21.48 -32.54 0.10
N THR A 873 20.74 -31.76 0.90
CA THR A 873 19.80 -32.23 1.93
C THR A 873 18.33 -31.95 1.61
N LEU A 874 18.06 -31.15 0.56
CA LEU A 874 16.70 -30.71 0.17
C LEU A 874 16.13 -31.48 -1.02
N ILE A 875 16.95 -32.25 -1.73
CA ILE A 875 16.55 -33.20 -2.78
C ILE A 875 16.99 -34.62 -2.44
N ASN A 876 16.60 -35.61 -3.26
CA ASN A 876 17.26 -36.91 -3.25
C ASN A 876 18.75 -36.75 -3.64
N PRO A 877 19.74 -37.06 -2.77
CA PRO A 877 21.15 -36.75 -3.04
C PRO A 877 21.71 -37.49 -4.25
N VAL A 878 21.13 -38.65 -4.62
CA VAL A 878 21.49 -39.39 -5.84
C VAL A 878 21.18 -38.59 -7.10
N GLY A 879 20.18 -37.70 -7.06
CA GLY A 879 19.81 -36.79 -8.14
C GLY A 879 20.90 -35.76 -8.47
N LEU A 880 21.78 -35.41 -7.52
CA LEU A 880 22.88 -34.47 -7.74
C LEU A 880 24.12 -35.12 -8.36
N VAL A 881 24.37 -36.40 -8.07
CA VAL A 881 25.59 -37.13 -8.47
C VAL A 881 25.77 -37.10 -10.00
N PRO A 882 26.95 -36.72 -10.54
CA PRO A 882 28.26 -36.63 -9.90
C PRO A 882 28.69 -35.21 -9.44
N PHE A 883 27.74 -34.28 -9.30
CA PHE A 883 28.03 -32.91 -8.89
C PHE A 883 28.06 -32.75 -7.36
N GLN A 884 28.65 -31.65 -6.93
CA GLN A 884 28.80 -31.25 -5.53
C GLN A 884 28.57 -29.75 -5.41
N VAL A 885 28.09 -29.30 -4.24
CA VAL A 885 27.88 -27.88 -3.96
C VAL A 885 29.07 -27.36 -3.16
N ALA A 886 29.73 -26.32 -3.69
CA ALA A 886 30.72 -25.54 -2.97
C ALA A 886 30.05 -24.38 -2.21
N ASN A 887 30.78 -23.71 -1.32
CA ASN A 887 30.25 -22.53 -0.65
C ASN A 887 29.99 -21.40 -1.67
N SER A 888 28.73 -20.97 -1.73
CA SER A 888 28.22 -19.88 -2.57
C SER A 888 29.03 -18.60 -2.45
N THR A 889 29.24 -18.08 -1.24
CA THR A 889 29.98 -16.82 -0.99
C THR A 889 31.42 -16.86 -1.56
N VAL A 890 32.13 -17.98 -1.44
CA VAL A 890 33.48 -18.13 -2.04
C VAL A 890 33.42 -18.17 -3.58
N ALA A 891 32.46 -18.90 -4.14
CA ALA A 891 32.30 -19.01 -5.60
C ALA A 891 31.89 -17.67 -6.25
N VAL A 892 30.90 -16.99 -5.66
CA VAL A 892 30.41 -15.69 -6.13
C VAL A 892 31.52 -14.65 -6.10
N ASN A 893 32.28 -14.55 -5.00
CA ASN A 893 33.43 -13.66 -4.91
C ASN A 893 34.50 -13.95 -5.98
N ALA A 894 34.80 -15.23 -6.25
CA ALA A 894 35.79 -15.63 -7.24
C ALA A 894 35.37 -15.33 -8.69
N GLU A 895 34.06 -15.34 -8.98
CA GLU A 895 33.51 -15.03 -10.31
C GLU A 895 33.27 -13.53 -10.52
N ALA A 896 32.70 -12.82 -9.53
CA ALA A 896 32.49 -11.39 -9.56
C ALA A 896 33.82 -10.62 -9.78
N ALA A 897 34.90 -11.08 -9.13
CA ALA A 897 36.25 -10.55 -9.34
C ALA A 897 36.84 -10.79 -10.75
N LYS A 898 36.17 -11.57 -11.62
CA LYS A 898 36.45 -11.66 -13.07
C LYS A 898 35.60 -10.64 -13.83
N LEU A 899 34.28 -10.63 -13.60
CA LEU A 899 33.32 -9.79 -14.32
C LEU A 899 33.56 -8.30 -14.11
N ALA A 900 33.86 -7.86 -12.88
CA ALA A 900 34.06 -6.45 -12.51
C ALA A 900 35.29 -5.78 -13.18
N LYS A 901 36.09 -6.53 -13.95
CA LYS A 901 37.18 -5.97 -14.78
C LYS A 901 36.66 -5.38 -16.10
N ASN A 902 35.52 -5.88 -16.58
CA ASN A 902 35.01 -5.66 -17.95
C ASN A 902 33.57 -5.17 -18.02
N ASN A 903 32.78 -5.32 -16.96
CA ASN A 903 31.37 -4.91 -16.88
C ASN A 903 31.21 -3.66 -16.02
N ASP A 904 30.13 -2.91 -16.24
CA ASP A 904 29.89 -1.62 -15.60
C ASP A 904 29.05 -1.75 -14.31
N ALA A 905 28.35 -2.88 -14.17
CA ALA A 905 27.75 -3.39 -12.93
C ALA A 905 27.93 -4.92 -12.86
N VAL A 906 27.90 -5.46 -11.64
CA VAL A 906 27.86 -6.92 -11.40
C VAL A 906 26.81 -7.23 -10.34
N ILE A 907 25.89 -8.14 -10.62
CA ILE A 907 24.96 -8.69 -9.62
C ILE A 907 25.23 -10.17 -9.38
N ALA A 908 24.79 -10.66 -8.23
CA ALA A 908 24.62 -12.08 -7.98
C ALA A 908 23.12 -12.39 -7.96
N ILE A 909 22.69 -13.45 -8.64
CA ILE A 909 21.32 -13.98 -8.59
C ILE A 909 21.38 -15.45 -8.22
N GLY A 910 20.43 -15.94 -7.44
CA GLY A 910 20.45 -17.34 -7.09
C GLY A 910 19.65 -17.71 -5.86
N HIS A 911 19.74 -19.00 -5.55
CA HIS A 911 18.78 -19.63 -4.67
C HIS A 911 19.28 -19.69 -3.22
N LEU A 912 19.16 -18.58 -2.49
CA LEU A 912 19.30 -18.46 -1.03
C LEU A 912 18.33 -17.41 -0.52
N GLY A 913 17.80 -17.63 0.69
CA GLY A 913 16.74 -16.81 1.26
C GLY A 913 17.03 -16.22 2.65
N ALA A 914 16.15 -15.32 3.09
CA ALA A 914 16.09 -14.80 4.45
C ALA A 914 15.10 -15.62 5.30
N THR A 915 15.55 -16.03 6.48
CA THR A 915 14.82 -16.98 7.34
C THR A 915 14.05 -16.31 8.49
N ASP A 916 14.36 -15.05 8.80
CA ASP A 916 13.73 -14.27 9.88
C ASP A 916 13.94 -12.75 9.67
N GLY A 917 13.29 -11.93 10.51
CA GLY A 917 13.44 -10.47 10.54
C GLY A 917 12.29 -9.73 9.87
N THR A 918 12.59 -8.58 9.27
CA THR A 918 11.61 -7.76 8.54
C THR A 918 12.09 -7.43 7.14
N LEU A 919 11.17 -6.96 6.29
CA LEU A 919 11.40 -6.50 4.92
C LEU A 919 12.68 -5.65 4.75
N THR A 920 12.99 -4.79 5.71
CA THR A 920 14.13 -3.86 5.66
C THR A 920 15.28 -4.27 6.58
N SER A 921 15.03 -5.20 7.52
CA SER A 921 15.96 -5.70 8.53
C SER A 921 15.91 -7.23 8.62
N PRO A 922 16.29 -7.97 7.55
CA PRO A 922 16.25 -9.43 7.49
C PRO A 922 17.49 -10.08 8.12
N THR A 923 17.40 -11.39 8.39
CA THR A 923 18.52 -12.29 8.70
C THR A 923 18.37 -13.62 7.95
N GLY A 924 19.48 -14.37 7.79
CA GLY A 924 19.50 -15.69 7.15
C GLY A 924 20.56 -15.81 6.04
N PRO A 925 20.66 -16.98 5.37
CA PRO A 925 21.74 -17.29 4.43
C PRO A 925 21.93 -16.30 3.28
N LEU A 926 20.85 -15.73 2.72
CA LEU A 926 20.91 -14.66 1.72
C LEU A 926 21.65 -13.41 2.25
N VAL A 927 21.37 -13.06 3.50
CA VAL A 927 21.91 -11.89 4.19
C VAL A 927 23.38 -12.13 4.54
N ASP A 928 23.71 -13.34 5.00
CA ASP A 928 25.09 -13.75 5.27
C ASP A 928 25.96 -13.75 4.00
N LEU A 929 25.43 -14.18 2.85
CA LEU A 929 26.10 -14.01 1.56
C LEU A 929 26.25 -12.53 1.20
N ALA A 930 25.17 -11.75 1.29
CA ALA A 930 25.16 -10.35 0.88
C ALA A 930 26.11 -9.45 1.68
N ASP A 931 26.28 -9.69 3.00
CA ASP A 931 27.25 -8.96 3.82
C ASP A 931 28.72 -9.36 3.52
N ASN A 932 28.96 -10.51 2.89
CA ASN A 932 30.30 -11.08 2.65
C ASN A 932 30.73 -11.16 1.16
N VAL A 933 29.92 -10.70 0.21
CA VAL A 933 30.33 -10.56 -1.20
C VAL A 933 31.13 -9.27 -1.45
N THR A 934 31.95 -9.31 -2.50
CA THR A 934 32.81 -8.21 -2.95
C THR A 934 32.77 -8.12 -4.47
N ASN A 935 32.88 -6.90 -5.02
CA ASN A 935 32.70 -6.63 -6.46
C ASN A 935 31.29 -7.00 -6.98
N VAL A 936 30.29 -6.89 -6.12
CA VAL A 936 28.86 -7.13 -6.40
C VAL A 936 28.07 -5.90 -5.97
N ASP A 937 27.17 -5.44 -6.82
CA ASP A 937 26.32 -4.25 -6.61
C ASP A 937 24.97 -4.62 -5.98
N ALA A 938 24.38 -5.74 -6.38
CA ALA A 938 23.14 -6.27 -5.81
C ALA A 938 23.16 -7.80 -5.74
N VAL A 939 22.41 -8.35 -4.78
CA VAL A 939 22.17 -9.78 -4.60
C VAL A 939 20.65 -10.00 -4.64
N ILE A 940 20.22 -10.84 -5.58
CA ILE A 940 18.82 -11.29 -5.70
C ILE A 940 18.74 -12.73 -5.19
N GLY A 941 17.92 -12.93 -4.17
CA GLY A 941 17.68 -14.20 -3.48
C GLY A 941 16.28 -14.76 -3.71
N ASP A 942 16.02 -15.89 -3.07
CA ASP A 942 14.91 -16.80 -3.38
C ASP A 942 14.63 -17.77 -2.21
N HIS A 943 13.98 -18.92 -2.45
CA HIS A 943 13.91 -20.12 -1.59
C HIS A 943 12.98 -20.06 -0.37
N THR A 944 12.76 -18.90 0.24
CA THR A 944 12.06 -18.79 1.54
C THR A 944 10.66 -18.19 1.51
N ASP A 945 10.12 -17.85 0.33
CA ASP A 945 8.83 -17.15 0.17
C ASP A 945 8.77 -15.84 1.01
N PHE A 946 9.92 -15.19 1.24
CA PHE A 946 10.03 -13.98 2.04
C PHE A 946 10.10 -12.74 1.14
N GLN A 947 9.87 -11.55 1.70
CA GLN A 947 10.16 -10.31 0.98
C GLN A 947 11.30 -9.58 1.69
N VAL A 948 12.34 -9.24 0.94
CA VAL A 948 13.50 -8.49 1.41
C VAL A 948 13.75 -7.32 0.49
N LEU A 949 13.95 -6.13 1.04
CA LEU A 949 14.40 -4.94 0.32
C LEU A 949 15.21 -4.05 1.27
N THR A 950 16.53 -4.22 1.24
CA THR A 950 17.46 -3.50 2.12
C THR A 950 18.80 -3.24 1.44
N THR A 951 19.55 -2.23 1.88
CA THR A 951 20.93 -1.98 1.46
C THR A 951 21.86 -2.28 2.63
N ARG A 952 22.84 -3.16 2.41
CA ARG A 952 23.76 -3.67 3.42
C ARG A 952 24.88 -2.69 3.75
N SER A 953 25.58 -2.97 4.85
CA SER A 953 26.67 -2.10 5.37
C SER A 953 27.88 -1.98 4.42
N ASN A 954 28.09 -2.96 3.54
CA ASN A 954 29.07 -2.94 2.46
C ASN A 954 28.58 -2.23 1.18
N GLY A 955 27.35 -1.70 1.18
CA GLY A 955 26.71 -1.02 0.05
C GLY A 955 25.97 -1.92 -0.93
N VAL A 956 25.85 -3.23 -0.68
CA VAL A 956 25.11 -4.18 -1.54
C VAL A 956 23.60 -3.98 -1.39
N LEU A 957 22.85 -3.88 -2.49
CA LEU A 957 21.39 -3.95 -2.47
C LEU A 957 20.95 -5.42 -2.41
N VAL A 958 19.99 -5.77 -1.54
CA VAL A 958 19.49 -7.14 -1.40
C VAL A 958 17.99 -7.16 -1.65
N THR A 959 17.56 -8.11 -2.49
CA THR A 959 16.16 -8.39 -2.75
C THR A 959 15.82 -9.87 -2.65
N GLU A 960 14.63 -10.18 -2.14
CA GLU A 960 13.94 -11.48 -2.19
C GLU A 960 12.44 -11.19 -2.33
N ASN A 961 11.67 -12.09 -2.95
CA ASN A 961 10.25 -11.88 -3.18
C ASN A 961 9.39 -13.13 -2.96
N ARG A 962 8.07 -12.92 -2.91
CA ARG A 962 7.09 -14.00 -2.75
C ARG A 962 7.13 -14.98 -3.92
N SER A 963 7.02 -16.25 -3.59
CA SER A 963 7.14 -17.37 -4.52
C SER A 963 6.06 -17.39 -5.61
N LYS A 964 6.25 -18.25 -6.62
CA LYS A 964 5.23 -18.64 -7.61
C LYS A 964 4.70 -17.49 -8.49
N GLY A 965 5.45 -16.38 -8.59
CA GLY A 965 5.06 -15.24 -9.40
C GLY A 965 3.79 -14.51 -8.94
N ILE A 966 3.38 -14.63 -7.67
CA ILE A 966 2.31 -13.77 -7.10
C ILE A 966 2.81 -12.33 -6.84
N ARG A 967 4.11 -12.11 -7.02
CA ARG A 967 4.80 -10.82 -7.09
C ARG A 967 5.85 -10.91 -8.20
N PHE A 968 6.35 -9.76 -8.61
CA PHE A 968 7.67 -9.65 -9.24
C PHE A 968 8.42 -8.46 -8.64
N THR A 969 9.75 -8.51 -8.70
CA THR A 969 10.66 -7.46 -8.25
C THR A 969 11.07 -6.63 -9.45
N ARG A 970 11.08 -5.31 -9.34
CA ARG A 970 11.83 -4.46 -10.27
C ARG A 970 13.06 -3.89 -9.57
N VAL A 971 14.25 -4.31 -9.98
CA VAL A 971 15.52 -3.69 -9.55
C VAL A 971 15.96 -2.67 -10.60
N ARG A 972 16.48 -1.51 -10.16
CA ARG A 972 17.01 -0.44 -11.01
C ARG A 972 18.44 -0.13 -10.61
N LEU A 973 19.36 -0.24 -11.57
CA LEU A 973 20.79 0.07 -11.43
C LEU A 973 21.13 1.25 -12.35
N VAL A 974 21.61 2.36 -11.79
CA VAL A 974 21.97 3.56 -12.54
C VAL A 974 23.49 3.64 -12.68
N ILE A 975 23.96 3.53 -13.91
CA ILE A 975 25.38 3.46 -14.25
C ILE A 975 25.92 4.87 -14.52
N GLY A 976 27.04 5.21 -13.89
CA GLY A 976 27.78 6.46 -14.09
C GLY A 976 28.68 6.44 -15.34
N PRO A 977 29.11 7.60 -15.84
CA PRO A 977 29.97 7.69 -17.01
C PRO A 977 31.33 6.97 -16.84
N GLY A 978 31.80 6.37 -17.94
CA GLY A 978 33.19 5.91 -18.09
C GLY A 978 33.55 4.67 -17.28
N LYS A 979 33.86 4.86 -15.98
CA LYS A 979 34.24 3.80 -15.02
C LYS A 979 33.79 4.12 -13.58
N GLU A 980 32.76 4.93 -13.41
CA GLU A 980 32.19 5.24 -12.08
C GLU A 980 31.39 4.06 -11.50
N GLY A 981 30.91 3.14 -12.34
CA GLY A 981 30.14 1.96 -11.94
C GLY A 981 28.67 2.30 -11.63
N VAL A 982 28.03 1.53 -10.75
CA VAL A 982 26.70 1.87 -10.23
C VAL A 982 26.80 3.08 -9.30
N VAL A 983 26.11 4.17 -9.66
CA VAL A 983 26.06 5.43 -8.90
C VAL A 983 24.73 5.70 -8.20
N TYR A 984 23.71 4.87 -8.45
CA TYR A 984 22.48 4.78 -7.66
C TYR A 984 21.82 3.41 -7.90
N LYS A 985 21.12 2.87 -6.91
CA LYS A 985 20.34 1.62 -7.06
C LYS A 985 19.16 1.57 -6.10
N THR A 986 18.08 0.96 -6.56
CA THR A 986 16.86 0.74 -5.77
C THR A 986 16.07 -0.45 -6.32
N ALA A 987 15.05 -0.89 -5.59
CA ALA A 987 14.08 -1.85 -6.09
C ALA A 987 12.67 -1.56 -5.55
N ASP A 988 11.67 -2.14 -6.19
CA ASP A 988 10.25 -1.97 -5.88
C ASP A 988 9.46 -3.25 -6.24
N PHE A 989 8.38 -3.52 -5.49
CA PHE A 989 7.55 -4.72 -5.59
C PHE A 989 6.14 -4.42 -6.09
N HIS A 990 5.64 -5.28 -6.99
CA HIS A 990 4.37 -5.09 -7.70
C HIS A 990 3.50 -6.34 -7.68
N LYS A 991 2.18 -6.14 -7.74
CA LYS A 991 1.17 -7.20 -7.72
C LYS A 991 0.59 -7.49 -9.12
N PRO A 992 0.92 -8.63 -9.75
CA PRO A 992 0.39 -9.03 -11.04
C PRO A 992 -1.06 -9.58 -10.94
N TRP A 993 -2.02 -8.72 -10.59
CA TRP A 993 -3.45 -9.09 -10.50
C TRP A 993 -4.04 -9.43 -11.87
N ASP A 994 -4.85 -10.48 -11.97
CA ASP A 994 -5.47 -10.90 -13.24
C ASP A 994 -6.57 -9.93 -13.72
N ILE A 995 -7.32 -9.34 -12.78
CA ILE A 995 -8.45 -8.46 -13.05
C ILE A 995 -8.03 -7.21 -13.85
N GLY A 996 -8.77 -6.96 -14.95
CA GLY A 996 -8.52 -5.85 -15.87
C GLY A 996 -7.36 -6.06 -16.85
N VAL A 997 -6.67 -7.20 -16.79
CA VAL A 997 -5.60 -7.56 -17.72
C VAL A 997 -6.11 -8.62 -18.70
N THR A 998 -5.82 -8.45 -19.99
CA THR A 998 -6.05 -9.52 -20.98
C THR A 998 -4.83 -10.44 -20.95
N PRO A 999 -4.97 -11.75 -20.63
CA PRO A 999 -3.84 -12.67 -20.61
C PRO A 999 -3.20 -12.80 -22.00
N ASP A 1000 -1.90 -13.13 -22.06
CA ASP A 1000 -1.26 -13.43 -23.33
C ASP A 1000 -1.95 -14.63 -24.02
N PRO A 1001 -2.48 -14.45 -25.25
CA PRO A 1001 -3.30 -15.48 -25.89
C PRO A 1001 -2.50 -16.70 -26.34
N ALA A 1002 -1.18 -16.60 -26.54
CA ALA A 1002 -0.36 -17.75 -26.90
C ALA A 1002 -0.04 -18.58 -25.66
N ILE A 1003 0.32 -17.94 -24.54
CA ILE A 1003 0.54 -18.62 -23.26
C ILE A 1003 -0.76 -19.25 -22.75
N GLN A 1004 -1.89 -18.53 -22.83
CA GLN A 1004 -3.18 -19.06 -22.41
C GLN A 1004 -3.60 -20.28 -23.26
N ALA A 1005 -3.47 -20.23 -24.58
CA ALA A 1005 -3.79 -21.37 -25.44
C ALA A 1005 -2.93 -22.62 -25.15
N LYS A 1006 -1.67 -22.43 -24.71
CA LYS A 1006 -0.81 -23.52 -24.24
C LYS A 1006 -1.28 -24.10 -22.89
N ILE A 1007 -1.69 -23.24 -21.95
CA ILE A 1007 -2.28 -23.64 -20.67
C ILE A 1007 -3.58 -24.42 -20.88
N ASP A 1008 -4.45 -23.96 -21.79
CA ASP A 1008 -5.73 -24.58 -22.10
C ASP A 1008 -5.54 -25.99 -22.71
N ASP A 1009 -4.55 -26.18 -23.58
CA ASP A 1009 -4.18 -27.49 -24.15
C ASP A 1009 -3.68 -28.47 -23.08
N LEU A 1010 -2.79 -28.02 -22.18
CA LEU A 1010 -2.30 -28.84 -21.06
C LEU A 1010 -3.45 -29.27 -20.14
N ASN A 1011 -4.36 -28.34 -19.81
CA ASN A 1011 -5.55 -28.62 -19.01
C ASN A 1011 -6.51 -29.58 -19.72
N ALA A 1012 -6.71 -29.45 -21.04
CA ALA A 1012 -7.55 -30.35 -21.82
C ALA A 1012 -6.98 -31.79 -21.87
N GLN A 1013 -5.66 -31.94 -21.93
CA GLN A 1013 -4.98 -33.24 -21.84
C GLN A 1013 -5.08 -33.86 -20.43
N LEU A 1014 -5.06 -33.04 -19.37
CA LEU A 1014 -5.07 -33.47 -17.97
C LEU A 1014 -6.45 -33.75 -17.39
N ALA A 1015 -7.49 -33.04 -17.84
CA ALA A 1015 -8.84 -33.13 -17.28
C ALA A 1015 -9.40 -34.56 -17.16
N PRO A 1016 -9.20 -35.49 -18.13
CA PRO A 1016 -9.66 -36.88 -18.00
C PRO A 1016 -8.98 -37.68 -16.88
N ILE A 1017 -7.84 -37.21 -16.36
CA ILE A 1017 -7.06 -37.87 -15.32
C ILE A 1017 -7.32 -37.20 -13.97
N LEU A 1018 -7.10 -35.88 -13.89
CA LEU A 1018 -7.08 -35.14 -12.63
C LEU A 1018 -8.48 -34.96 -12.03
N ASN A 1019 -9.52 -34.80 -12.87
CA ASN A 1019 -10.90 -34.60 -12.43
C ASN A 1019 -11.56 -35.91 -11.95
N THR A 1020 -10.84 -37.03 -11.94
CA THR A 1020 -11.33 -38.33 -11.46
C THR A 1020 -11.64 -38.25 -9.96
N LEU A 1021 -12.92 -38.35 -9.60
CA LEU A 1021 -13.34 -38.50 -8.20
C LEU A 1021 -12.86 -39.86 -7.67
N ILE A 1022 -12.01 -39.84 -6.64
CA ILE A 1022 -11.47 -41.05 -5.99
C ILE A 1022 -12.13 -41.32 -4.62
N GLY A 1023 -12.77 -40.32 -4.01
CA GLY A 1023 -13.54 -40.50 -2.79
C GLY A 1023 -14.06 -39.19 -2.23
N ALA A 1024 -14.37 -39.19 -0.94
CA ALA A 1024 -14.77 -37.99 -0.20
C ALA A 1024 -14.36 -38.09 1.28
N SER A 1025 -14.59 -37.02 2.04
CA SER A 1025 -14.46 -36.97 3.48
C SER A 1025 -15.68 -36.32 4.15
N THR A 1026 -15.93 -36.65 5.41
CA THR A 1026 -16.91 -35.97 6.29
C THR A 1026 -16.39 -34.65 6.86
N LYS A 1027 -15.14 -34.26 6.54
CA LYS A 1027 -14.52 -32.99 6.92
C LYS A 1027 -13.71 -32.41 5.76
N PHE A 1028 -13.44 -31.11 5.81
CA PHE A 1028 -12.36 -30.51 5.03
C PHE A 1028 -11.00 -31.03 5.54
N ILE A 1029 -10.06 -31.30 4.64
CA ILE A 1029 -8.72 -31.84 4.94
C ILE A 1029 -7.68 -30.82 4.43
N PRO A 1030 -7.39 -29.77 5.21
CA PRO A 1030 -6.41 -28.76 4.84
C PRO A 1030 -4.96 -29.24 5.01
N ARG A 1031 -4.05 -28.53 4.35
CA ARG A 1031 -2.60 -28.55 4.58
C ARG A 1031 -2.22 -27.96 5.94
N THR A 1032 -2.95 -26.92 6.35
CA THR A 1032 -2.76 -26.19 7.61
C THR A 1032 -2.77 -27.14 8.80
N ASP A 1033 -1.77 -27.01 9.68
CA ASP A 1033 -1.69 -27.80 10.91
C ASP A 1033 -2.53 -27.22 12.06
N GLN A 1034 -2.65 -27.96 13.15
CA GLN A 1034 -3.39 -27.53 14.36
C GLN A 1034 -2.81 -26.29 15.07
N CYS A 1035 -1.69 -25.74 14.59
CA CYS A 1035 -1.07 -24.51 15.07
C CYS A 1035 -1.24 -23.35 14.08
N GLY A 1036 -2.12 -23.50 13.08
CA GLY A 1036 -2.47 -22.45 12.12
C GLY A 1036 -1.39 -22.19 11.07
N ASN A 1037 -0.33 -22.99 11.02
CA ASN A 1037 0.71 -22.82 10.02
C ASN A 1037 0.22 -23.36 8.67
N GLY A 1038 -0.09 -22.47 7.72
CA GLY A 1038 -0.61 -22.85 6.40
C GLY A 1038 0.31 -23.73 5.55
N ASN A 1039 1.59 -23.85 5.91
CA ASN A 1039 2.54 -24.77 5.29
C ASN A 1039 2.52 -26.18 5.90
N GLY A 1040 1.85 -26.40 7.04
CA GLY A 1040 1.71 -27.69 7.73
C GLY A 1040 2.96 -28.17 8.50
N ARG A 1041 3.87 -27.23 8.82
CA ARG A 1041 5.29 -27.48 9.19
C ARG A 1041 5.64 -27.29 10.68
N LEU A 1042 4.66 -27.09 11.57
CA LEU A 1042 4.91 -26.95 13.02
C LEU A 1042 4.22 -28.02 13.87
N CYS A 1043 3.09 -28.56 13.42
CA CYS A 1043 2.20 -29.38 14.24
C CYS A 1043 1.50 -30.51 13.46
N GLU A 1044 0.74 -31.36 14.17
CA GLU A 1044 -0.09 -32.42 13.56
C GLU A 1044 -1.12 -31.83 12.58
N SER A 1045 -1.26 -32.43 11.40
CA SER A 1045 -2.19 -31.98 10.34
C SER A 1045 -3.15 -33.09 9.91
N LEU A 1046 -4.35 -32.71 9.45
CA LEU A 1046 -5.34 -33.68 8.95
C LEU A 1046 -4.82 -34.41 7.70
N VAL A 1047 -4.17 -33.69 6.77
CA VAL A 1047 -3.54 -34.30 5.59
C VAL A 1047 -2.38 -35.23 5.99
N GLY A 1048 -1.52 -34.83 6.93
CA GLY A 1048 -0.42 -35.65 7.43
C GLY A 1048 -0.87 -36.96 8.05
N ASN A 1049 -1.93 -36.91 8.87
CA ASN A 1049 -2.55 -38.10 9.44
C ASN A 1049 -3.09 -39.05 8.36
N VAL A 1050 -3.81 -38.54 7.36
CA VAL A 1050 -4.38 -39.37 6.26
C VAL A 1050 -3.29 -40.00 5.41
N VAL A 1051 -2.24 -39.25 5.05
CA VAL A 1051 -1.13 -39.76 4.23
C VAL A 1051 -0.34 -40.84 4.99
N ALA A 1052 -0.01 -40.61 6.28
CA ALA A 1052 0.67 -41.60 7.09
C ALA A 1052 -0.22 -42.85 7.37
N ASP A 1053 -1.54 -42.67 7.53
CA ASP A 1053 -2.48 -43.78 7.69
C ASP A 1053 -2.61 -44.62 6.41
N ALA A 1054 -2.58 -44.00 5.23
CA ALA A 1054 -2.56 -44.71 3.95
C ALA A 1054 -1.31 -45.56 3.79
N MET A 1055 -0.12 -44.95 3.98
CA MET A 1055 1.18 -45.64 3.96
C MET A 1055 1.19 -46.84 4.90
N ARG A 1056 0.77 -46.63 6.16
CA ARG A 1056 0.73 -47.70 7.15
C ARG A 1056 -0.25 -48.80 6.77
N THR A 1057 -1.50 -48.44 6.45
CA THR A 1057 -2.58 -49.39 6.18
C THR A 1057 -2.25 -50.33 5.02
N LYS A 1058 -1.65 -49.80 3.94
CA LYS A 1058 -1.22 -50.57 2.77
C LYS A 1058 -0.22 -51.68 3.13
N TYR A 1059 0.68 -51.45 4.10
CA TYR A 1059 1.80 -52.35 4.41
C TYR A 1059 1.72 -53.06 5.77
N VAL A 1060 0.68 -52.84 6.58
CA VAL A 1060 0.34 -53.70 7.74
C VAL A 1060 0.29 -55.20 7.37
N PRO A 1061 -0.25 -55.63 6.21
CA PRO A 1061 -0.22 -57.05 5.79
C PRO A 1061 1.19 -57.65 5.62
N ILE A 1062 2.21 -56.82 5.40
CA ILE A 1062 3.62 -57.23 5.36
C ILE A 1062 4.39 -56.87 6.65
N GLY A 1063 3.66 -56.64 7.75
CA GLY A 1063 4.19 -56.47 9.09
C GLY A 1063 4.74 -55.07 9.42
N VAL A 1064 4.29 -54.01 8.75
CA VAL A 1064 4.66 -52.62 9.13
C VAL A 1064 3.96 -52.21 10.42
N ASP A 1065 4.75 -51.78 11.41
CA ASP A 1065 4.31 -51.23 12.70
C ASP A 1065 3.77 -49.81 12.57
N PHE A 1066 4.54 -48.93 11.93
CA PHE A 1066 4.39 -47.48 11.94
C PHE A 1066 4.62 -46.88 10.54
N ALA A 1067 4.12 -45.67 10.30
CA ALA A 1067 4.55 -44.86 9.16
C ALA A 1067 4.97 -43.45 9.60
N ILE A 1068 5.91 -42.85 8.87
CA ILE A 1068 6.42 -41.49 9.09
C ILE A 1068 6.58 -40.81 7.73
N THR A 1069 6.17 -39.55 7.61
CA THR A 1069 6.48 -38.69 6.45
C THR A 1069 6.77 -37.26 6.91
N ASN A 1070 7.73 -36.60 6.25
CA ASN A 1070 8.04 -35.20 6.48
C ASN A 1070 6.92 -34.30 5.92
N SER A 1071 6.57 -33.24 6.67
CA SER A 1071 5.57 -32.25 6.25
C SER A 1071 5.97 -31.45 5.01
N GLY A 1072 7.27 -31.31 4.73
CA GLY A 1072 7.80 -30.59 3.57
C GLY A 1072 7.37 -31.20 2.23
N GLY A 1073 7.08 -32.50 2.22
CA GLY A 1073 6.54 -33.24 1.08
C GLY A 1073 5.03 -33.09 0.86
N LEU A 1074 4.30 -32.46 1.79
CA LEU A 1074 2.85 -32.24 1.72
C LEU A 1074 2.57 -30.81 1.26
N ARG A 1075 2.05 -30.62 0.04
CA ARG A 1075 2.06 -29.30 -0.64
C ARG A 1075 0.71 -28.60 -0.80
N ALA A 1076 -0.42 -29.28 -0.62
CA ALA A 1076 -1.77 -28.73 -0.76
C ALA A 1076 -2.80 -29.33 0.23
N ASP A 1077 -4.04 -28.88 0.14
CA ASP A 1077 -5.22 -29.49 0.77
C ASP A 1077 -5.61 -30.76 0.01
N LEU A 1078 -6.13 -31.79 0.70
CA LEU A 1078 -6.49 -33.07 0.06
C LEU A 1078 -7.94 -33.08 -0.46
N THR A 1079 -8.83 -32.30 0.16
CA THR A 1079 -10.23 -32.15 -0.28
C THR A 1079 -10.36 -30.99 -1.25
N CYS A 1080 -11.29 -31.11 -2.20
CA CYS A 1080 -11.72 -29.98 -3.02
C CYS A 1080 -12.12 -28.77 -2.16
N PRO A 1081 -11.81 -27.53 -2.59
CA PRO A 1081 -12.18 -26.33 -1.86
C PRO A 1081 -13.71 -26.19 -1.75
N THR A 1082 -14.18 -25.28 -0.90
CA THR A 1082 -15.62 -25.05 -0.69
C THR A 1082 -16.28 -24.17 -1.77
N THR A 1083 -15.47 -23.52 -2.60
CA THR A 1083 -15.90 -22.64 -3.70
C THR A 1083 -15.26 -23.09 -5.01
N ASP A 1084 -16.04 -23.05 -6.09
CA ASP A 1084 -15.64 -23.53 -7.42
C ASP A 1084 -14.51 -22.65 -7.99
N ASN A 1085 -13.38 -23.28 -8.31
CA ASN A 1085 -12.20 -22.60 -8.84
C ASN A 1085 -11.78 -23.28 -10.16
N PRO A 1086 -11.89 -22.60 -11.32
CA PRO A 1086 -11.46 -23.14 -12.61
C PRO A 1086 -9.98 -23.54 -12.72
N SER A 1087 -9.15 -23.17 -11.73
CA SER A 1087 -7.74 -23.55 -11.59
C SER A 1087 -7.50 -24.71 -10.60
N ASP A 1088 -8.55 -25.31 -10.03
CA ASP A 1088 -8.46 -26.53 -9.23
C ASP A 1088 -8.67 -27.80 -10.09
N PHE A 1089 -8.64 -28.98 -9.46
CA PHE A 1089 -8.81 -30.27 -10.13
C PHE A 1089 -10.12 -30.99 -9.73
N CYS A 1090 -11.16 -30.22 -9.44
CA CYS A 1090 -12.45 -30.66 -8.94
C CYS A 1090 -13.56 -30.18 -9.89
N PRO A 1091 -14.14 -31.07 -10.72
CA PRO A 1091 -15.08 -30.64 -11.75
C PRO A 1091 -16.30 -29.91 -11.16
N ALA A 1092 -16.66 -28.76 -11.75
CA ALA A 1092 -17.73 -27.85 -11.33
C ALA A 1092 -19.05 -28.54 -10.92
N SER A 1093 -19.38 -29.70 -11.51
CA SER A 1093 -20.50 -30.56 -11.13
C SER A 1093 -20.48 -31.13 -9.71
N LEU A 1094 -19.40 -30.93 -8.95
CA LEU A 1094 -19.27 -31.32 -7.54
C LEU A 1094 -19.77 -30.25 -6.56
N TYR A 1095 -19.96 -29.01 -7.03
CA TYR A 1095 -20.28 -27.85 -6.20
C TYR A 1095 -21.80 -27.64 -6.00
N PRO A 1096 -22.24 -26.99 -4.91
CA PRO A 1096 -21.45 -26.44 -3.79
C PRO A 1096 -20.79 -27.52 -2.94
N ILE A 1097 -19.70 -27.19 -2.23
CA ILE A 1097 -18.97 -28.10 -1.34
C ILE A 1097 -19.03 -27.55 0.11
N PRO A 1098 -19.39 -28.34 1.14
CA PRO A 1098 -19.74 -29.77 1.07
C PRO A 1098 -21.01 -30.03 0.26
N ASN A 1099 -21.00 -31.15 -0.47
CA ASN A 1099 -22.02 -31.51 -1.44
C ASN A 1099 -23.38 -31.81 -0.78
N GLY A 1100 -24.39 -32.15 -1.60
CA GLY A 1100 -25.74 -32.50 -1.12
C GLY A 1100 -25.86 -33.70 -0.16
N LEU A 1101 -24.74 -34.37 0.18
CA LEU A 1101 -24.64 -35.43 1.18
C LEU A 1101 -23.85 -35.00 2.44
N GLY A 1102 -23.44 -33.72 2.53
CA GLY A 1102 -22.62 -33.20 3.62
C GLY A 1102 -21.15 -33.61 3.55
N GLN A 1103 -20.63 -33.94 2.36
CA GLN A 1103 -19.28 -34.48 2.17
C GLN A 1103 -18.39 -33.55 1.33
N TYR A 1104 -17.09 -33.63 1.58
CA TYR A 1104 -16.03 -32.92 0.86
C TYR A 1104 -15.38 -33.88 -0.15
N PRO A 1105 -15.59 -33.72 -1.46
CA PRO A 1105 -14.99 -34.55 -2.50
C PRO A 1105 -13.46 -34.56 -2.48
N ILE A 1106 -12.87 -35.66 -2.94
CA ILE A 1106 -11.43 -35.84 -3.16
C ILE A 1106 -11.24 -36.37 -4.58
N THR A 1107 -10.56 -35.60 -5.43
CA THR A 1107 -10.18 -36.05 -6.79
C THR A 1107 -8.71 -36.49 -6.84
N ARG A 1108 -8.35 -37.21 -7.89
CA ARG A 1108 -6.94 -37.61 -8.10
C ARG A 1108 -6.03 -36.40 -8.26
N GLY A 1109 -6.51 -35.31 -8.87
CA GLY A 1109 -5.77 -34.07 -8.98
C GLY A 1109 -5.45 -33.44 -7.62
N GLN A 1110 -6.37 -33.47 -6.65
CA GLN A 1110 -6.07 -33.01 -5.29
C GLN A 1110 -5.10 -33.94 -4.54
N ASN A 1111 -5.12 -35.24 -4.84
CA ASN A 1111 -4.10 -36.15 -4.31
C ASN A 1111 -2.69 -35.86 -4.89
N LEU A 1112 -2.62 -35.51 -6.18
CA LEU A 1112 -1.40 -35.11 -6.87
C LEU A 1112 -0.87 -33.72 -6.45
N THR A 1113 -1.73 -32.77 -6.05
CA THR A 1113 -1.29 -31.48 -5.48
C THR A 1113 -0.76 -31.63 -4.06
N VAL A 1114 -1.25 -32.61 -3.27
CA VAL A 1114 -0.66 -32.93 -1.96
C VAL A 1114 0.72 -33.55 -2.13
N LEU A 1115 0.90 -34.48 -3.10
CA LEU A 1115 2.10 -35.31 -3.28
C LEU A 1115 2.73 -35.16 -4.69
N PRO A 1116 3.21 -33.97 -5.10
CA PRO A 1116 3.67 -33.74 -6.47
C PRO A 1116 4.99 -34.47 -6.81
N PHE A 1117 5.86 -34.71 -5.84
CA PHE A 1117 7.24 -35.20 -6.08
C PHE A 1117 7.37 -36.60 -6.70
N GLY A 1118 6.27 -37.35 -6.88
CA GLY A 1118 6.33 -38.72 -7.38
C GLY A 1118 6.96 -39.74 -6.42
N ASN A 1119 7.21 -39.33 -5.16
CA ASN A 1119 7.80 -40.12 -4.09
C ASN A 1119 7.24 -41.55 -4.03
N ILE A 1120 8.10 -42.50 -3.65
CA ILE A 1120 7.76 -43.91 -3.52
C ILE A 1120 7.76 -44.27 -2.03
N VAL A 1121 6.79 -45.08 -1.59
CA VAL A 1121 6.83 -45.59 -0.22
C VAL A 1121 7.89 -46.68 -0.13
N VAL A 1122 8.73 -46.60 0.89
CA VAL A 1122 9.76 -47.61 1.17
C VAL A 1122 9.54 -48.19 2.56
N THR A 1123 9.87 -49.47 2.73
CA THR A 1123 9.74 -50.16 4.03
C THR A 1123 11.05 -50.75 4.48
N LEU A 1124 11.36 -50.63 5.76
CA LEU A 1124 12.62 -51.04 6.38
C LEU A 1124 12.42 -51.44 7.83
N THR A 1125 13.41 -52.13 8.40
CA THR A 1125 13.49 -52.37 9.84
C THR A 1125 14.50 -51.40 10.46
N VAL A 1126 14.05 -50.67 11.47
CA VAL A 1126 14.87 -49.78 12.32
C VAL A 1126 14.89 -50.32 13.75
N ASN A 1127 15.93 -49.97 14.52
CA ASN A 1127 15.92 -50.15 15.97
C ASN A 1127 15.30 -48.94 16.69
N GLY A 1128 14.98 -49.07 17.98
CA GLY A 1128 14.33 -48.00 18.76
C GLY A 1128 15.15 -46.71 18.86
N ALA A 1129 16.48 -46.79 18.88
CA ALA A 1129 17.35 -45.61 18.88
C ALA A 1129 17.41 -44.92 17.51
N GLU A 1130 17.31 -45.68 16.42
CA GLU A 1130 17.12 -45.14 15.06
C GLU A 1130 15.77 -44.44 14.94
N LEU A 1131 14.68 -45.07 15.42
CA LEU A 1131 13.36 -44.46 15.48
C LEU A 1131 13.36 -43.16 16.33
N LYS A 1132 14.01 -43.17 17.50
CA LYS A 1132 14.21 -41.93 18.28
C LYS A 1132 14.95 -40.87 17.47
N THR A 1133 15.99 -41.25 16.73
CA THR A 1133 16.79 -40.33 15.89
C THR A 1133 15.94 -39.67 14.80
N MET A 1134 15.03 -40.42 14.16
CA MET A 1134 14.10 -39.87 13.16
C MET A 1134 13.15 -38.82 13.77
N LEU A 1135 12.56 -39.13 14.94
CA LEU A 1135 11.67 -38.20 15.64
C LEU A 1135 12.43 -36.96 16.14
N GLU A 1136 13.65 -37.13 16.67
CA GLU A 1136 14.54 -36.05 17.11
C GLU A 1136 15.00 -35.13 15.98
N ASN A 1137 15.26 -35.65 14.76
CA ASN A 1137 15.51 -34.77 13.61
C ASN A 1137 14.26 -33.93 13.31
N GLY A 1138 13.10 -34.57 13.27
CA GLY A 1138 11.86 -33.93 12.83
C GLY A 1138 11.42 -32.74 13.68
N ILE A 1139 11.68 -32.76 15.00
CA ILE A 1139 11.47 -31.60 15.88
C ILE A 1139 12.77 -30.89 16.31
N GLY A 1140 13.90 -31.23 15.68
CA GLY A 1140 15.24 -30.80 16.09
C GLY A 1140 15.50 -29.31 15.95
N LEU A 1141 14.82 -28.64 15.02
CA LEU A 1141 14.94 -27.19 14.77
C LEU A 1141 13.77 -26.36 15.32
N MET A 1142 12.78 -26.99 15.97
CA MET A 1142 11.63 -26.29 16.58
C MET A 1142 12.10 -25.19 17.56
N PRO A 1143 11.43 -24.02 17.62
CA PRO A 1143 10.16 -23.68 16.96
C PRO A 1143 10.29 -23.20 15.51
N THR A 1144 11.45 -23.29 14.86
CA THR A 1144 11.64 -22.89 13.46
C THR A 1144 10.78 -23.74 12.51
N VAL A 1145 10.02 -23.09 11.62
CA VAL A 1145 9.17 -23.74 10.62
C VAL A 1145 10.03 -24.50 9.61
N GLN A 1146 9.94 -25.83 9.56
CA GLN A 1146 10.86 -26.67 8.76
C GLN A 1146 10.17 -27.85 8.08
N GLY A 1147 10.64 -28.25 6.90
CA GLY A 1147 10.06 -29.38 6.13
C GLY A 1147 10.04 -30.69 6.91
N ARG A 1148 11.12 -30.95 7.67
CA ARG A 1148 11.35 -32.17 8.45
C ARG A 1148 10.31 -32.49 9.53
N PHE A 1149 9.34 -31.62 9.83
CA PHE A 1149 8.35 -31.92 10.87
C PHE A 1149 7.60 -33.25 10.58
N PRO A 1150 7.59 -34.23 11.51
CA PRO A 1150 7.21 -35.61 11.21
C PRO A 1150 5.71 -35.84 11.41
N GLN A 1151 4.96 -36.09 10.34
CA GLN A 1151 3.59 -36.60 10.40
C GLN A 1151 3.65 -38.14 10.52
N VAL A 1152 2.89 -38.74 11.45
CA VAL A 1152 3.09 -40.14 11.88
C VAL A 1152 1.79 -40.98 11.95
N SER A 1153 1.93 -42.30 11.84
CA SER A 1153 0.85 -43.27 12.07
C SER A 1153 1.33 -44.51 12.83
N GLY A 1154 0.46 -45.08 13.66
CA GLY A 1154 0.72 -46.29 14.47
C GLY A 1154 1.47 -46.04 15.78
N LEU A 1155 2.05 -44.86 15.98
CA LEU A 1155 2.63 -44.38 17.22
C LEU A 1155 2.11 -42.99 17.57
N CYS A 1156 2.28 -42.60 18.83
CA CYS A 1156 2.24 -41.21 19.27
C CYS A 1156 3.53 -40.89 20.02
N PHE A 1157 4.01 -39.64 19.96
CA PHE A 1157 5.18 -39.19 20.72
C PHE A 1157 4.97 -37.84 21.41
N THR A 1158 5.75 -37.64 22.47
CA THR A 1158 5.81 -36.41 23.26
C THR A 1158 7.21 -35.82 23.16
N TYR A 1159 7.31 -34.50 23.05
CA TYR A 1159 8.58 -33.79 23.00
C TYR A 1159 8.54 -32.47 23.78
N ASP A 1160 9.71 -32.02 24.22
CA ASP A 1160 9.94 -30.75 24.91
C ASP A 1160 10.93 -29.92 24.09
N VAL A 1161 10.52 -28.72 23.66
CA VAL A 1161 11.33 -27.80 22.84
C VAL A 1161 12.44 -27.12 23.65
N ALA A 1162 12.29 -27.01 24.98
CA ALA A 1162 13.29 -26.42 25.87
C ALA A 1162 14.49 -27.34 26.12
N LEU A 1163 14.39 -28.63 25.78
CA LEU A 1163 15.52 -29.56 25.79
C LEU A 1163 16.42 -29.37 24.55
N ALA A 1164 17.70 -29.71 24.71
CA ALA A 1164 18.67 -29.67 23.63
C ALA A 1164 18.30 -30.64 22.49
N ALA A 1165 18.48 -30.21 21.24
CA ALA A 1165 18.22 -31.03 20.05
C ALA A 1165 18.93 -32.39 20.13
N GLY A 1166 18.24 -33.47 19.76
CA GLY A 1166 18.70 -34.86 19.98
C GLY A 1166 18.29 -35.46 21.33
N SER A 1167 17.81 -34.63 22.27
CA SER A 1167 17.25 -35.01 23.57
C SER A 1167 15.83 -34.47 23.82
N ARG A 1168 15.12 -34.02 22.78
CA ARG A 1168 13.79 -33.40 22.88
C ARG A 1168 12.64 -34.39 22.98
N VAL A 1169 12.76 -35.58 22.40
CA VAL A 1169 11.72 -36.62 22.46
C VAL A 1169 11.73 -37.26 23.85
N THR A 1170 10.74 -36.89 24.66
CA THR A 1170 10.61 -37.32 26.07
C THR A 1170 9.93 -38.68 26.23
N GLY A 1171 9.19 -39.15 25.21
CA GLY A 1171 8.65 -40.50 25.17
C GLY A 1171 7.82 -40.79 23.93
N ALA A 1172 7.53 -42.07 23.68
CA ALA A 1172 6.61 -42.51 22.64
C ALA A 1172 5.81 -43.74 23.08
N VAL A 1173 4.58 -43.87 22.57
CA VAL A 1173 3.65 -44.98 22.83
C VAL A 1173 3.13 -45.55 21.51
N ARG A 1174 2.77 -46.83 21.48
CA ARG A 1174 2.04 -47.41 20.35
C ARG A 1174 0.61 -46.89 20.34
N ALA A 1175 0.11 -46.50 19.17
CA ALA A 1175 -1.30 -46.16 19.00
C ALA A 1175 -2.16 -47.42 18.92
N ASP A 1176 -3.39 -47.38 19.46
CA ASP A 1176 -4.35 -48.47 19.30
C ASP A 1176 -4.98 -48.49 17.88
N ASN A 1177 -5.85 -49.47 17.62
CA ASN A 1177 -6.53 -49.62 16.32
C ASN A 1177 -7.54 -48.49 16.01
N ALA A 1178 -7.83 -47.58 16.94
CA ALA A 1178 -8.63 -46.37 16.76
C ALA A 1178 -7.76 -45.08 16.86
N GLY A 1179 -6.44 -45.23 16.75
CA GLY A 1179 -5.47 -44.13 16.78
C GLY A 1179 -5.43 -43.40 18.12
N ASN A 1180 -5.70 -44.07 19.25
CA ASN A 1180 -5.55 -43.49 20.58
C ASN A 1180 -4.16 -43.78 21.13
N CYS A 1181 -3.58 -42.80 21.83
CA CYS A 1181 -2.24 -42.84 22.40
C CYS A 1181 -2.20 -43.55 23.76
N THR A 1182 -2.82 -44.74 23.82
CA THR A 1182 -3.11 -45.51 25.04
C THR A 1182 -2.44 -46.87 25.08
N GLY A 1183 -1.68 -47.24 24.04
CA GLY A 1183 -0.91 -48.47 24.00
C GLY A 1183 0.37 -48.43 24.85
N PRO A 1184 1.15 -49.53 24.86
CA PRO A 1184 2.39 -49.60 25.62
C PRO A 1184 3.43 -48.58 25.12
N ALA A 1185 4.30 -48.13 26.03
CA ALA A 1185 5.48 -47.35 25.69
C ALA A 1185 6.38 -48.09 24.70
N LEU A 1186 6.99 -47.34 23.78
CA LEU A 1186 7.99 -47.87 22.84
C LEU A 1186 9.36 -47.91 23.51
N ASP A 1187 10.13 -48.95 23.22
CA ASP A 1187 11.55 -48.99 23.54
C ASP A 1187 12.30 -48.14 22.53
N LEU A 1188 12.75 -46.97 22.96
CA LEU A 1188 13.54 -46.03 22.17
C LEU A 1188 15.06 -46.26 22.29
N THR A 1189 15.47 -47.47 22.72
CA THR A 1189 16.87 -47.94 22.69
C THR A 1189 17.11 -48.90 21.53
N ALA A 1190 18.36 -49.32 21.32
CA ALA A 1190 18.69 -50.32 20.31
C ALA A 1190 18.23 -51.76 20.64
N GLY A 1191 17.55 -51.99 21.78
CA GLY A 1191 17.12 -53.32 22.23
C GLY A 1191 15.95 -53.92 21.43
N THR A 1192 15.05 -53.07 20.94
CA THR A 1192 13.88 -53.46 20.16
C THR A 1192 14.00 -52.99 18.70
N THR A 1193 13.36 -53.71 17.78
CA THR A 1193 13.25 -53.33 16.37
C THR A 1193 11.79 -53.18 15.95
N TYR A 1194 11.56 -52.29 14.99
CA TYR A 1194 10.26 -51.94 14.43
C TYR A 1194 10.37 -51.90 12.91
N LYS A 1195 9.34 -52.39 12.20
CA LYS A 1195 9.28 -52.24 10.74
C LYS A 1195 8.45 -51.01 10.41
N ILE A 1196 9.03 -50.05 9.68
CA ILE A 1196 8.36 -48.79 9.34
C ILE A 1196 8.13 -48.67 7.83
N ALA A 1197 7.18 -47.81 7.47
CA ALA A 1197 7.04 -47.24 6.13
C ALA A 1197 7.41 -45.76 6.16
N GLU A 1198 8.25 -45.32 5.24
CA GLU A 1198 8.59 -43.90 5.03
C GLU A 1198 8.58 -43.56 3.54
N ASN A 1199 8.77 -42.29 3.18
CA ASN A 1199 8.99 -41.92 1.79
C ASN A 1199 10.47 -42.07 1.40
N ASP A 1200 10.74 -42.33 0.12
CA ASP A 1200 12.10 -42.54 -0.37
C ASP A 1200 13.00 -41.31 -0.26
N PHE A 1201 12.45 -40.09 -0.29
CA PHE A 1201 13.20 -38.85 -0.01
C PHE A 1201 13.86 -38.87 1.38
N MET A 1202 13.08 -39.18 2.43
CA MET A 1202 13.59 -39.32 3.80
C MET A 1202 14.61 -40.46 3.93
N ALA A 1203 14.33 -41.62 3.33
CA ALA A 1203 15.25 -42.76 3.36
C ALA A 1203 16.58 -42.47 2.64
N ASN A 1204 16.57 -41.60 1.63
CA ASN A 1204 17.76 -41.08 0.96
C ASN A 1204 18.46 -39.95 1.74
N GLY A 1205 18.02 -39.62 2.96
CA GLY A 1205 18.64 -38.63 3.84
C GLY A 1205 18.12 -37.19 3.69
N GLY A 1206 17.07 -37.00 2.89
CA GLY A 1206 16.40 -35.70 2.74
C GLY A 1206 15.85 -35.17 4.06
N ASP A 1207 15.73 -33.85 4.20
CA ASP A 1207 15.32 -33.15 5.43
C ASP A 1207 16.23 -33.45 6.65
N GLY A 1208 17.42 -34.00 6.43
CA GLY A 1208 18.38 -34.41 7.47
C GLY A 1208 18.04 -35.73 8.18
N TYR A 1209 17.15 -36.54 7.62
CA TYR A 1209 16.84 -37.87 8.16
C TYR A 1209 18.02 -38.85 8.00
N PRO A 1210 18.06 -39.98 8.76
CA PRO A 1210 19.14 -40.95 8.63
C PRO A 1210 19.12 -41.64 7.27
N PHE A 1211 20.28 -41.69 6.59
CA PHE A 1211 20.41 -42.37 5.30
C PHE A 1211 20.21 -43.90 5.45
N PHE A 1212 19.06 -44.38 5.00
CA PHE A 1212 18.64 -45.78 5.09
C PHE A 1212 18.56 -46.51 3.75
N THR A 1213 18.71 -45.85 2.59
CA THR A 1213 18.59 -46.47 1.24
C THR A 1213 19.24 -47.87 1.09
N PRO A 1214 20.43 -48.18 1.64
CA PRO A 1214 21.03 -49.52 1.56
C PRO A 1214 20.27 -50.63 2.31
N ARG A 1215 19.21 -50.30 3.06
CA ARG A 1215 18.40 -51.19 3.92
C ARG A 1215 16.92 -51.24 3.56
N VAL A 1216 16.45 -50.41 2.62
CA VAL A 1216 15.01 -50.31 2.31
C VAL A 1216 14.56 -51.31 1.25
N THR A 1217 13.29 -51.68 1.32
CA THR A 1217 12.54 -52.31 0.22
C THR A 1217 11.60 -51.27 -0.37
N THR A 1218 11.81 -50.92 -1.64
CA THR A 1218 10.91 -50.08 -2.44
C THR A 1218 9.55 -50.74 -2.62
N GLN A 1219 8.45 -49.98 -2.50
CA GLN A 1219 7.06 -50.43 -2.69
C GLN A 1219 6.37 -49.60 -3.79
N ASP A 1220 5.08 -49.27 -3.62
CA ASP A 1220 4.27 -48.51 -4.56
C ASP A 1220 4.51 -46.98 -4.49
N ILE A 1221 4.15 -46.26 -5.56
CA ILE A 1221 4.13 -44.78 -5.61
C ILE A 1221 3.21 -44.22 -4.52
N MET A 1222 3.70 -43.26 -3.75
CA MET A 1222 3.04 -42.72 -2.57
C MET A 1222 1.70 -42.04 -2.87
N GLU A 1223 1.58 -41.34 -4.00
CA GLU A 1223 0.29 -40.82 -4.51
C GLU A 1223 -0.73 -41.96 -4.67
N GLN A 1224 -0.37 -43.02 -5.38
CA GLN A 1224 -1.26 -44.15 -5.62
C GLN A 1224 -1.64 -44.88 -4.32
N VAL A 1225 -0.74 -44.96 -3.34
CA VAL A 1225 -1.05 -45.52 -1.99
C VAL A 1225 -2.13 -44.71 -1.29
N VAL A 1226 -2.09 -43.37 -1.37
CA VAL A 1226 -3.13 -42.50 -0.81
C VAL A 1226 -4.41 -42.57 -1.64
N ALA A 1227 -4.33 -42.64 -2.98
CA ALA A 1227 -5.51 -42.80 -3.85
C ALA A 1227 -6.27 -44.11 -3.59
N ASP A 1228 -5.53 -45.22 -3.46
CA ASP A 1228 -6.07 -46.53 -3.06
C ASP A 1228 -6.77 -46.44 -1.70
N TYR A 1229 -6.13 -45.79 -0.71
CA TYR A 1229 -6.66 -45.65 0.65
C TYR A 1229 -7.93 -44.78 0.71
N VAL A 1230 -7.94 -43.64 0.01
CA VAL A 1230 -9.12 -42.78 -0.14
C VAL A 1230 -10.27 -43.58 -0.77
N THR A 1231 -10.00 -44.31 -1.85
CA THR A 1231 -10.99 -45.13 -2.56
C THR A 1231 -11.57 -46.24 -1.67
N ALA A 1232 -10.71 -46.94 -0.92
CA ALA A 1232 -11.10 -48.04 -0.04
C ALA A 1232 -11.80 -47.60 1.26
N SER A 1233 -11.60 -46.34 1.68
CA SER A 1233 -12.02 -45.83 3.00
C SER A 1233 -13.02 -44.67 2.93
N SER A 1234 -13.56 -44.37 1.75
CA SER A 1234 -14.51 -43.27 1.54
C SER A 1234 -15.88 -43.54 2.18
N PRO A 1235 -16.49 -42.57 2.90
CA PRO A 1235 -15.97 -41.24 3.19
C PRO A 1235 -14.98 -41.24 4.37
N LEU A 1236 -13.80 -40.64 4.16
CA LEU A 1236 -12.80 -40.47 5.22
C LEU A 1236 -13.37 -39.67 6.40
N THR A 1237 -13.10 -40.12 7.63
CA THR A 1237 -13.54 -39.42 8.86
C THR A 1237 -12.33 -39.03 9.73
N PRO A 1238 -11.40 -38.19 9.22
CA PRO A 1238 -10.14 -37.93 9.91
C PRO A 1238 -10.32 -37.03 11.14
N VAL A 1239 -9.44 -37.23 12.11
CA VAL A 1239 -9.33 -36.41 13.31
C VAL A 1239 -7.87 -36.12 13.63
N VAL A 1240 -7.59 -34.85 13.95
CA VAL A 1240 -6.51 -34.48 14.87
C VAL A 1240 -7.15 -34.40 16.25
N LYS A 1241 -6.47 -34.90 17.27
CA LYS A 1241 -6.98 -34.95 18.66
C LYS A 1241 -6.20 -33.94 19.49
N ALA A 1242 -6.90 -33.11 20.27
CA ALA A 1242 -6.24 -32.16 21.16
C ALA A 1242 -5.36 -32.87 22.21
N PHE A 1243 -4.31 -32.19 22.66
CA PHE A 1243 -3.41 -32.66 23.72
C PHE A 1243 -4.18 -33.17 24.96
N PRO A 1244 -3.76 -34.28 25.60
CA PRO A 1244 -2.59 -35.12 25.31
C PRO A 1244 -2.88 -36.26 24.32
N ASN A 1245 -4.01 -36.22 23.60
CA ASN A 1245 -4.52 -37.35 22.83
C ASN A 1245 -4.15 -37.32 21.33
N GLY A 1246 -3.45 -36.29 20.89
CA GLY A 1246 -2.87 -36.19 19.55
C GLY A 1246 -1.73 -37.18 19.35
N ARG A 1247 -1.37 -37.45 18.10
CA ARG A 1247 -0.20 -38.26 17.74
C ARG A 1247 1.11 -37.54 18.08
N ILE A 1248 1.12 -36.20 17.99
CA ILE A 1248 2.33 -35.39 18.12
C ILE A 1248 2.12 -34.30 19.18
N ASN A 1249 2.68 -34.50 20.37
CA ASN A 1249 2.41 -33.66 21.55
C ASN A 1249 3.65 -32.88 21.99
N CYS A 1250 3.57 -31.55 22.01
CA CYS A 1250 4.55 -30.74 22.75
C CYS A 1250 4.12 -30.62 24.22
N ALA A 1251 5.05 -30.83 25.15
CA ALA A 1251 4.88 -30.51 26.57
C ALA A 1251 6.24 -30.32 27.25
N ASP A 1252 6.39 -29.23 28.02
CA ASP A 1252 7.52 -29.05 28.93
C ASP A 1252 7.12 -29.36 30.40
N GLY A 1253 7.97 -29.02 31.37
CA GLY A 1253 7.70 -29.20 32.81
C GLY A 1253 6.42 -28.54 33.34
N ASN A 1254 5.76 -27.67 32.57
CA ASN A 1254 4.47 -27.04 32.90
C ASN A 1254 3.27 -27.65 32.14
N GLY A 1255 3.49 -28.68 31.30
CA GLY A 1255 2.48 -29.29 30.45
C GLY A 1255 2.36 -28.62 29.06
N ALA A 1256 1.17 -28.68 28.46
CA ALA A 1256 0.92 -28.16 27.11
C ALA A 1256 0.61 -26.66 27.02
N THR A 1257 0.23 -26.02 28.14
CA THR A 1257 -0.02 -24.56 28.21
C THR A 1257 1.26 -23.78 28.48
N ALA A 1258 2.39 -24.27 27.99
CA ALA A 1258 3.72 -23.83 28.37
C ALA A 1258 4.36 -22.93 27.29
N PRO A 1259 5.22 -21.96 27.67
CA PRO A 1259 5.66 -20.89 26.77
C PRO A 1259 6.58 -21.35 25.63
N ASN A 1260 7.09 -22.59 25.69
CA ASN A 1260 8.02 -23.15 24.71
C ASN A 1260 7.34 -23.97 23.60
N CYS A 1261 6.04 -24.25 23.73
CA CYS A 1261 5.28 -25.04 22.76
C CYS A 1261 4.55 -24.16 21.73
N PRO A 1262 4.42 -24.61 20.46
CA PRO A 1262 3.54 -23.96 19.49
C PRO A 1262 2.10 -23.86 20.03
N VAL A 1263 1.47 -22.69 19.85
CA VAL A 1263 0.11 -22.46 20.32
C VAL A 1263 -0.87 -23.21 19.41
N LEU A 1264 -1.59 -24.17 19.99
CA LEU A 1264 -2.72 -24.82 19.32
C LEU A 1264 -3.82 -23.79 19.07
N VAL A 1265 -4.24 -23.65 17.82
CA VAL A 1265 -5.41 -22.83 17.46
C VAL A 1265 -6.66 -23.68 17.72
N PRO A 1266 -7.74 -23.15 18.31
CA PRO A 1266 -9.02 -23.84 18.33
C PRO A 1266 -9.43 -24.22 16.90
N SER A 1267 -9.73 -25.50 16.66
CA SER A 1267 -10.26 -25.93 15.36
C SER A 1267 -11.56 -25.16 15.07
N PRO A 1268 -11.70 -24.57 13.87
CA PRO A 1268 -13.03 -24.28 13.33
C PRO A 1268 -13.81 -25.59 13.08
#